data_AF-A0A9Q0LG42-F1
#
_entry.id   AF-A0A9Q0LG42-F1
#
_cell.length_a   1.000
_cell.length_b   1.000
_cell.length_c   1.000
_cell.angle_alpha   90.00
_cell.angle_beta   90.00
_cell.angle_gamma   90.00
#
_symmetry.space_group_name_H-M   'P 1'
#
loop_
_entity.id
_entity.type
_entity.pdbx_description
1 polymer ?
#
loop_
_entity_poly.entity_id
_entity_poly.type
_entity_poly.pdbx_seq_one_letter_code
_entity_poly.pdbx_strand_id
1 'polypeptide(L)'
;MSRTGRTTGPKSQEWVRLQRKIFSRWVKQKLLRTRPEIQVNDIVDDYKDGIVLLSLIEVLSESKFEGKYNQRPKMSVHRIDNLNNALKFAWSKGVDMKVKPSAEQLEKGDQKAALALTWGIMMKFMKIDDESGGDSLNAKDALLMWCKNKTHNYKGVEITDFKKSFADGLALCAIIHKHRPKLIDFDSLNSGDPIKTLQIAQDAAEKYFGLEKYITPDEIRKLDENSMVVYVSEYYYGIAEQRKLDLAARRIKKLIVMTKENDRLKAEYNKTAKNFKETVKKVEKILEDRTIDNTMAGAKHRLEQFYEYKANDKNTLIANQLDLESNFNNLAMRLAHHKRPEFKPEIGCSLRDIEKDMLHLEECEQERKVALHAELNRQLKLANLAIQHRSRFDKLIEYSADKQKYLEFREEISSVSAANLHLRLLDRFEKENETVINTGVANLRKLSEELVREKYENSTEIQKNDKIIDEKFKKLDELAKIKRPILDDHLKREEFIEKVRQMNDEHKDKYDQIHKWYLDKKRYLETREEINSVPDASKNLRILELYVNEFKSTCDTLVDEFMKLGKDTAAQKYETKFSGYVFNETKYQGKTFGANQLDKILQRNQEIQKFLRELENLEKTKKIILDDHLKREEFIEKARQMNAEHLDRLAHLSQWVESKEQYLNTMETINSVVEARRQLEFFGSYSNEFNKYTNGQLAEFVTLGKDLLAQHYKTEHSEYVCDETQYQGKTFNDNKLEEIQSRIDLMNSNFEKLSELAKTKKAILEDHLKRENFILNVRQMNEEHLDKHKKISEWFSSKKPTVEKLEPINSVSEAKTYLNILESYNTQYNAMVQTRVAEFKQFGAKIIAQKYSTELSQYIFDETKYQNKSFGKDSRSAIEARHTEIDSKFSELANLASKKKKYLDECLVRETKKEQLRLDFANTSAEIVAFIKLEIENASLRDFGFTLEEVEAYSSYITNSDKAVLSQANELEQNCSSLKEQMDELEVTENPYTQLTLDDVSSSMSSLKSALQNRKQAYEAELKRQRDNDALCRKFAELADPFSKWISEQKDKITISKESLENQLAFVDKSISGLSSERTKIKPLQDIQEKMDKAGIQNNRHTTLTLKDVLVQFEQYENFLKRKKKMLEEEIENQKLRGITAEQMEEIEENFKQFDFDNSGTIDRKELTACLYSLGEERTPKEITKIMEEYGDGKDISYERFKDFMIVLFGDTDTKDEIINSFILINRGFKVAKKDLMELVMDDHDINYILSTAPKVEDGYDYHTWTEEVFSR
;
A
#
# COMPACT_ATOMS: atom_id res chain seq x y z
N MET A 1 -108.14 -83.51 -92.68
CA MET A 1 -109.11 -83.30 -91.59
C MET A 1 -108.35 -83.12 -90.28
N SER A 2 -108.73 -82.09 -89.52
CA SER A 2 -108.63 -81.94 -88.06
C SER A 2 -107.26 -81.71 -87.38
N ARG A 3 -107.15 -80.48 -86.86
CA ARG A 3 -106.19 -79.89 -85.89
C ARG A 3 -105.97 -80.73 -84.63
N THR A 4 -104.76 -80.62 -84.05
CA THR A 4 -104.55 -80.26 -82.62
C THR A 4 -103.19 -79.59 -82.44
N GLY A 5 -103.18 -78.39 -81.86
CA GLY A 5 -101.98 -77.59 -81.58
C GLY A 5 -101.23 -77.99 -80.31
N ARG A 6 -99.96 -77.58 -80.23
CA ARG A 6 -99.15 -77.56 -79.01
C ARG A 6 -98.71 -76.11 -78.76
N THR A 7 -99.18 -75.56 -77.66
CA THR A 7 -98.81 -74.26 -77.09
C THR A 7 -97.46 -74.38 -76.35
N THR A 8 -96.45 -73.60 -76.75
CA THR A 8 -95.22 -73.36 -75.96
C THR A 8 -95.44 -72.15 -75.06
N GLY A 9 -95.26 -72.34 -73.75
CA GLY A 9 -95.64 -71.40 -72.69
C GLY A 9 -94.68 -70.22 -72.40
N PRO A 10 -94.98 -69.41 -71.36
CA PRO A 10 -94.53 -68.02 -71.17
C PRO A 10 -93.06 -67.79 -70.79
N LYS A 11 -92.28 -68.84 -70.48
CA LYS A 11 -90.90 -68.69 -69.95
C LYS A 11 -89.86 -68.25 -70.99
N SER A 12 -90.12 -68.32 -72.29
CA SER A 12 -89.14 -67.93 -73.32
C SER A 12 -89.17 -66.45 -73.71
N GLN A 13 -90.09 -65.64 -73.17
CA GLN A 13 -90.26 -64.22 -73.51
C GLN A 13 -89.71 -63.23 -72.45
N GLU A 14 -89.52 -63.65 -71.19
CA GLU A 14 -89.16 -62.75 -70.08
C GLU A 14 -87.73 -62.18 -70.19
N TRP A 15 -86.73 -63.01 -70.50
CA TRP A 15 -85.34 -62.55 -70.66
C TRP A 15 -85.19 -61.59 -71.86
N VAL A 16 -85.94 -61.81 -72.95
CA VAL A 16 -85.93 -60.93 -74.13
C VAL A 16 -86.53 -59.56 -73.80
N ARG A 17 -87.54 -59.51 -72.91
CA ARG A 17 -88.10 -58.26 -72.39
C ARG A 17 -87.08 -57.49 -71.55
N LEU A 18 -86.35 -58.18 -70.65
CA LEU A 18 -85.31 -57.55 -69.82
C LEU A 18 -84.12 -57.05 -70.64
N GLN A 19 -83.66 -57.84 -71.61
CA GLN A 19 -82.60 -57.43 -72.53
C GLN A 19 -82.99 -56.18 -73.34
N ARG A 20 -84.24 -56.13 -73.83
CA ARG A 20 -84.80 -54.93 -74.51
C ARG A 20 -84.81 -53.71 -73.59
N LYS A 21 -85.19 -53.86 -72.32
CA LYS A 21 -85.19 -52.78 -71.32
C LYS A 21 -83.77 -52.25 -71.05
N ILE A 22 -82.82 -53.15 -70.79
CA ILE A 22 -81.42 -52.79 -70.47
C ILE A 22 -80.74 -52.14 -71.68
N PHE A 23 -80.90 -52.72 -72.87
CA PHE A 23 -80.27 -52.17 -74.07
C PHE A 23 -80.87 -50.82 -74.45
N SER A 24 -82.19 -50.65 -74.32
CA SER A 24 -82.83 -49.33 -74.54
C SER A 24 -82.30 -48.27 -73.60
N ARG A 25 -82.13 -48.62 -72.32
CA ARG A 25 -81.55 -47.70 -71.34
C ARG A 25 -80.10 -47.36 -71.67
N TRP A 26 -79.27 -48.34 -72.02
CA TRP A 26 -77.87 -48.08 -72.34
C TRP A 26 -77.75 -47.11 -73.52
N VAL A 27 -78.53 -47.33 -74.58
CA VAL A 27 -78.60 -46.41 -75.73
C VAL A 27 -79.07 -45.02 -75.29
N LYS A 28 -80.13 -44.95 -74.49
CA LYS A 28 -80.62 -43.68 -73.90
C LYS A 28 -79.51 -42.96 -73.13
N GLN A 29 -78.79 -43.65 -72.25
CA GLN A 29 -77.76 -43.08 -71.40
C GLN A 29 -76.57 -42.52 -72.21
N LYS A 30 -76.14 -43.21 -73.26
CA LYS A 30 -75.05 -42.75 -74.14
C LYS A 30 -75.45 -41.53 -74.95
N LEU A 31 -76.70 -41.46 -75.41
CA LEU A 31 -77.20 -40.29 -76.15
C LEU A 31 -77.55 -39.10 -75.24
N LEU A 32 -78.05 -39.33 -74.03
CA LEU A 32 -78.55 -38.27 -73.14
C LEU A 32 -77.50 -37.18 -72.84
N ARG A 33 -76.22 -37.57 -72.72
CA ARG A 33 -75.13 -36.62 -72.41
C ARG A 33 -74.73 -35.75 -73.61
N THR A 34 -74.90 -36.24 -74.84
CA THR A 34 -74.33 -35.64 -76.05
C THR A 34 -75.38 -35.13 -77.04
N ARG A 35 -76.58 -35.71 -77.03
CA ARG A 35 -77.77 -35.37 -77.85
C ARG A 35 -79.08 -35.55 -77.06
N PRO A 36 -79.37 -34.66 -76.10
CA PRO A 36 -80.56 -34.75 -75.25
C PRO A 36 -81.89 -34.62 -76.02
N GLU A 37 -81.86 -34.09 -77.25
CA GLU A 37 -83.01 -33.94 -78.13
C GLU A 37 -83.56 -35.26 -78.69
N ILE A 38 -82.76 -36.34 -78.68
CA ILE A 38 -83.18 -37.67 -79.16
C ILE A 38 -83.68 -38.49 -77.98
N GLN A 39 -84.99 -38.75 -77.94
CA GLN A 39 -85.61 -39.55 -76.90
C GLN A 39 -85.65 -41.02 -77.32
N VAL A 40 -85.05 -41.88 -76.51
CA VAL A 40 -85.07 -43.34 -76.69
C VAL A 40 -85.87 -43.96 -75.56
N ASN A 41 -86.98 -44.59 -75.90
CA ASN A 41 -87.83 -45.33 -74.98
C ASN A 41 -87.66 -46.83 -75.19
N ASP A 42 -87.65 -47.25 -76.45
CA ASP A 42 -87.62 -48.66 -76.83
C ASP A 42 -86.92 -48.86 -78.19
N ILE A 43 -85.75 -49.47 -78.16
CA ILE A 43 -84.90 -49.64 -79.36
C ILE A 43 -85.56 -50.43 -80.50
N VAL A 44 -86.52 -51.32 -80.23
CA VAL A 44 -87.14 -52.11 -81.32
C VAL A 44 -88.11 -51.24 -82.12
N ASP A 45 -88.76 -50.29 -81.46
CA ASP A 45 -89.68 -49.35 -82.12
C ASP A 45 -88.94 -48.10 -82.61
N ASP A 46 -88.01 -47.59 -81.80
CA ASP A 46 -87.27 -46.36 -82.08
C ASP A 46 -86.18 -46.53 -83.16
N TYR A 47 -85.74 -47.77 -83.44
CA TYR A 47 -84.83 -48.01 -84.57
C TYR A 47 -85.54 -48.05 -85.92
N LYS A 48 -86.88 -48.17 -85.96
CA LYS A 48 -87.61 -48.36 -87.22
C LYS A 48 -87.39 -47.23 -88.22
N ASP A 49 -87.09 -46.03 -87.75
CA ASP A 49 -86.85 -44.86 -88.59
C ASP A 49 -85.37 -44.64 -88.98
N GLY A 50 -84.45 -45.38 -88.36
CA GLY A 50 -83.00 -45.31 -88.55
C GLY A 50 -82.28 -44.11 -87.91
N ILE A 51 -82.98 -43.16 -87.31
CA ILE A 51 -82.38 -41.91 -86.77
C ILE A 51 -81.63 -42.18 -85.46
N VAL A 52 -82.26 -42.91 -84.55
CA VAL A 52 -81.66 -43.26 -83.25
C VAL A 52 -80.40 -44.10 -83.45
N LEU A 53 -80.46 -45.08 -84.35
CA LEU A 53 -79.33 -45.96 -84.66
C LEU A 53 -78.15 -45.19 -85.25
N LEU A 54 -78.39 -44.28 -86.21
CA LEU A 54 -77.35 -43.40 -86.76
C LEU A 54 -76.68 -42.56 -85.66
N SER A 55 -77.50 -41.88 -84.84
CA SER A 55 -77.01 -40.97 -83.81
C SER A 55 -76.21 -41.69 -82.73
N LEU A 56 -76.61 -42.91 -82.36
CA LEU A 56 -75.89 -43.76 -81.43
C LEU A 56 -74.48 -44.08 -81.95
N ILE A 57 -74.37 -44.48 -83.23
CA ILE A 57 -73.07 -44.81 -83.83
C ILE A 57 -72.21 -43.55 -83.92
N GLU A 58 -72.78 -42.38 -84.22
CA GLU A 58 -72.03 -41.11 -84.24
C GLU A 58 -71.39 -40.80 -82.88
N VAL A 59 -72.17 -40.90 -81.80
CA VAL A 59 -71.70 -40.60 -80.44
C VAL A 59 -70.65 -41.61 -79.98
N LEU A 60 -70.85 -42.91 -80.23
CA LEU A 60 -69.92 -43.95 -79.79
C LEU A 60 -68.62 -44.00 -80.60
N SER A 61 -68.69 -43.67 -81.89
CA SER A 61 -67.52 -43.62 -82.76
C SER A 61 -66.79 -42.27 -82.75
N GLU A 62 -67.34 -41.28 -82.04
CA GLU A 62 -66.88 -39.88 -82.04
C GLU A 62 -66.73 -39.29 -83.46
N SER A 63 -67.50 -39.81 -84.42
CA SER A 63 -67.39 -39.46 -85.83
C SER A 63 -68.77 -39.27 -86.47
N LYS A 64 -68.94 -38.20 -87.25
CA LYS A 64 -70.24 -37.87 -87.85
C LYS A 64 -70.54 -38.73 -89.09
N PHE A 65 -71.81 -38.98 -89.36
CA PHE A 65 -72.27 -39.65 -90.57
C PHE A 65 -72.27 -38.67 -91.75
N GLU A 66 -71.56 -39.02 -92.83
CA GLU A 66 -71.35 -38.12 -93.99
C GLU A 66 -72.40 -38.28 -95.11
N GLY A 67 -73.29 -39.29 -95.02
CA GLY A 67 -74.32 -39.54 -96.04
C GLY A 67 -75.61 -38.73 -95.85
N LYS A 68 -76.43 -38.63 -96.91
CA LYS A 68 -77.78 -38.05 -96.81
C LYS A 68 -78.76 -39.08 -96.23
N TYR A 69 -79.57 -38.66 -95.27
CA TYR A 69 -80.66 -39.46 -94.71
C TYR A 69 -81.89 -38.58 -94.45
N ASN A 70 -83.05 -39.21 -94.36
CA ASN A 70 -84.33 -38.53 -94.17
C ASN A 70 -84.53 -38.21 -92.68
N GLN A 71 -84.53 -36.94 -92.29
CA GLN A 71 -84.71 -36.53 -90.89
C GLN A 71 -86.14 -36.75 -90.34
N ARG A 72 -87.14 -36.96 -91.22
CA ARG A 72 -88.55 -37.23 -90.84
C ARG A 72 -89.18 -38.29 -91.75
N PRO A 73 -88.77 -39.57 -91.64
CA PRO A 73 -89.18 -40.61 -92.58
C PRO A 73 -90.62 -41.09 -92.30
N LYS A 74 -91.61 -40.59 -93.06
CA LYS A 74 -93.02 -41.00 -92.94
C LYS A 74 -93.37 -42.27 -93.73
N MET A 75 -92.77 -42.44 -94.91
CA MET A 75 -92.99 -43.59 -95.80
C MET A 75 -92.02 -44.74 -95.46
N SER A 76 -92.46 -45.99 -95.60
CA SER A 76 -91.63 -47.18 -95.33
C SER A 76 -90.33 -47.18 -96.14
N VAL A 77 -90.35 -46.73 -97.39
CA VAL A 77 -89.15 -46.61 -98.25
C VAL A 77 -88.10 -45.67 -97.65
N HIS A 78 -88.52 -44.52 -97.07
CA HIS A 78 -87.57 -43.58 -96.45
C HIS A 78 -86.96 -44.15 -95.17
N ARG A 79 -87.72 -44.92 -94.39
CA ARG A 79 -87.24 -45.61 -93.20
C ARG A 79 -86.24 -46.71 -93.53
N ILE A 80 -86.52 -47.51 -94.56
CA ILE A 80 -85.62 -48.56 -95.05
C ILE A 80 -84.31 -47.95 -95.57
N ASP A 81 -84.36 -46.81 -96.29
CA ASP A 81 -83.17 -46.12 -96.77
C ASP A 81 -82.28 -45.60 -95.63
N ASN A 82 -82.89 -44.97 -94.61
CA ASN A 82 -82.17 -44.56 -93.40
C ASN A 82 -81.53 -45.74 -92.67
N LEU A 83 -82.27 -46.84 -92.49
CA LEU A 83 -81.78 -48.05 -91.84
C LEU A 83 -80.64 -48.71 -92.62
N ASN A 84 -80.72 -48.75 -93.95
CA ASN A 84 -79.62 -49.22 -94.79
C ASN A 84 -78.36 -48.37 -94.61
N ASN A 85 -78.51 -47.06 -94.52
CA ASN A 85 -77.41 -46.12 -94.27
C ASN A 85 -76.83 -46.29 -92.86
N ALA A 86 -77.68 -46.42 -91.84
CA ALA A 86 -77.30 -46.68 -90.46
C ALA A 86 -76.49 -47.99 -90.31
N LEU A 87 -76.98 -49.05 -90.94
CA LEU A 87 -76.34 -50.35 -90.96
C LEU A 87 -74.97 -50.31 -91.68
N LYS A 88 -74.90 -49.67 -92.85
CA LYS A 88 -73.62 -49.43 -93.56
C LYS A 88 -72.62 -48.67 -92.69
N PHE A 89 -73.09 -47.66 -91.95
CA PHE A 89 -72.25 -46.89 -91.05
C PHE A 89 -71.76 -47.70 -89.84
N ALA A 90 -72.62 -48.54 -89.25
CA ALA A 90 -72.22 -49.45 -88.17
C ALA A 90 -71.08 -50.38 -88.62
N TRP A 91 -71.24 -51.01 -89.78
CA TRP A 91 -70.25 -51.93 -90.32
C TRP A 91 -68.93 -51.24 -90.66
N SER A 92 -68.95 -50.01 -91.21
CA SER A 92 -67.72 -49.27 -91.51
C SER A 92 -66.95 -48.83 -90.26
N LYS A 93 -67.63 -48.68 -89.12
CA LYS A 93 -67.00 -48.44 -87.80
C LYS A 93 -66.57 -49.72 -87.08
N GLY A 94 -66.62 -50.86 -87.78
CA GLY A 94 -66.09 -52.14 -87.31
C GLY A 94 -67.04 -52.94 -86.43
N VAL A 95 -68.35 -52.67 -86.49
CA VAL A 95 -69.36 -53.56 -85.89
C VAL A 95 -69.45 -54.83 -86.73
N ASP A 96 -68.95 -55.95 -86.20
CA ASP A 96 -68.98 -57.24 -86.88
C ASP A 96 -70.00 -58.19 -86.24
N MET A 97 -70.75 -58.90 -87.09
CA MET A 97 -71.85 -59.77 -86.68
C MET A 97 -71.93 -61.00 -87.58
N LYS A 98 -72.09 -62.19 -86.97
CA LYS A 98 -72.26 -63.46 -87.69
C LYS A 98 -73.51 -63.48 -88.58
N VAL A 99 -74.58 -62.84 -88.13
CA VAL A 99 -75.83 -62.70 -88.89
C VAL A 99 -76.16 -61.22 -88.95
N LYS A 100 -76.04 -60.63 -90.13
CA LYS A 100 -76.31 -59.20 -90.34
C LYS A 100 -77.83 -58.99 -90.53
N PRO A 101 -78.46 -58.09 -89.76
CA PRO A 101 -79.87 -57.78 -89.94
C PRO A 101 -80.09 -56.98 -91.23
N SER A 102 -81.21 -57.22 -91.92
CA SER A 102 -81.68 -56.39 -93.03
C SER A 102 -82.40 -55.16 -92.52
N ALA A 103 -82.31 -54.04 -93.25
CA ALA A 103 -83.10 -52.83 -92.97
C ALA A 103 -84.61 -53.11 -92.92
N GLU A 104 -85.10 -54.06 -93.72
CA GLU A 104 -86.51 -54.46 -93.74
C GLU A 104 -86.94 -55.17 -92.45
N GLN A 105 -86.02 -55.91 -91.81
CA GLN A 105 -86.29 -56.57 -90.53
C GLN A 105 -86.41 -55.53 -89.42
N LEU A 106 -85.52 -54.53 -89.43
CA LEU A 106 -85.55 -53.44 -88.44
C LEU A 106 -86.78 -52.54 -88.62
N GLU A 107 -87.18 -52.20 -89.85
CA GLU A 107 -88.36 -51.36 -90.11
C GLU A 107 -89.66 -52.03 -89.65
N LYS A 108 -89.76 -53.36 -89.84
CA LYS A 108 -90.89 -54.17 -89.34
C LYS A 108 -90.86 -54.37 -87.82
N GLY A 109 -89.80 -53.94 -87.12
CA GLY A 109 -89.63 -54.12 -85.68
C GLY A 109 -89.28 -55.55 -85.28
N ASP A 110 -88.43 -56.24 -86.04
CA ASP A 110 -87.90 -57.54 -85.64
C ASP A 110 -87.03 -57.38 -84.37
N GLN A 111 -87.61 -57.81 -83.25
CA GLN A 111 -86.99 -57.73 -81.93
C GLN A 111 -85.63 -58.44 -81.87
N LYS A 112 -85.45 -59.57 -82.56
CA LYS A 112 -84.16 -60.28 -82.55
C LYS A 112 -83.09 -59.49 -83.31
N ALA A 113 -83.46 -58.89 -84.43
CA ALA A 113 -82.55 -58.08 -85.24
C ALA A 113 -82.07 -56.83 -84.50
N ALA A 114 -82.98 -56.09 -83.86
CA ALA A 114 -82.64 -54.87 -83.12
C ALA A 114 -81.77 -55.13 -81.88
N LEU A 115 -82.07 -56.21 -81.13
CA LEU A 115 -81.27 -56.62 -79.97
C LEU A 115 -79.88 -57.11 -80.38
N ALA A 116 -79.79 -57.97 -81.40
CA ALA A 116 -78.51 -58.47 -81.89
C ALA A 116 -77.62 -57.33 -82.41
N LEU A 117 -78.19 -56.36 -83.13
CA LEU A 117 -77.45 -55.20 -83.62
C LEU A 117 -76.92 -54.32 -82.50
N THR A 118 -77.77 -54.03 -81.50
CA THR A 118 -77.37 -53.22 -80.35
C THR A 118 -76.26 -53.90 -79.56
N TRP A 119 -76.33 -55.22 -79.39
CA TRP A 119 -75.26 -56.02 -78.80
C TRP A 119 -73.95 -55.93 -79.60
N GLY A 120 -74.01 -56.06 -80.93
CA GLY A 120 -72.84 -55.90 -81.79
C GLY A 120 -72.18 -54.53 -81.64
N ILE A 121 -72.98 -53.47 -81.55
CA ILE A 121 -72.51 -52.10 -81.30
C ILE A 121 -71.85 -51.99 -79.91
N MET A 122 -72.52 -52.49 -78.86
CA MET A 122 -71.97 -52.48 -77.49
C MET A 122 -70.62 -53.19 -77.41
N MET A 123 -70.50 -54.39 -77.98
CA MET A 123 -69.27 -55.17 -77.95
C MET A 123 -68.11 -54.48 -78.65
N LYS A 124 -68.37 -53.70 -79.70
CA LYS A 124 -67.34 -52.93 -80.40
C LYS A 124 -66.86 -51.71 -79.60
N PHE A 125 -67.77 -51.02 -78.91
CA PHE A 125 -67.48 -49.73 -78.30
C PHE A 125 -67.31 -49.77 -76.77
N MET A 126 -67.52 -50.91 -76.10
CA MET A 126 -67.07 -51.09 -74.72
C MET A 126 -65.54 -51.16 -74.68
N LYS A 127 -64.93 -50.16 -74.04
CA LYS A 127 -63.48 -50.09 -73.81
C LYS A 127 -63.21 -50.43 -72.35
N ILE A 128 -62.63 -51.61 -72.12
CA ILE A 128 -62.22 -52.06 -70.79
C ILE A 128 -60.73 -52.30 -70.85
N ASP A 129 -59.99 -51.67 -69.95
CA ASP A 129 -58.54 -51.76 -69.93
C ASP A 129 -58.11 -53.20 -69.64
N ASP A 130 -57.24 -53.75 -70.51
CA ASP A 130 -56.72 -55.10 -70.37
C ASP A 130 -55.60 -55.11 -69.31
N GLU A 131 -55.95 -55.51 -68.08
CA GLU A 131 -55.02 -55.61 -66.94
C GLU A 131 -53.96 -56.73 -67.12
N SER A 132 -53.97 -57.53 -68.20
CA SER A 132 -53.09 -58.71 -68.35
C SER A 132 -51.86 -58.55 -69.25
N GLY A 133 -51.72 -57.43 -69.97
CA GLY A 133 -50.51 -57.16 -70.77
C GLY A 133 -50.22 -58.14 -71.92
N GLY A 134 -51.20 -58.99 -72.31
CA GLY A 134 -51.13 -59.94 -73.43
C GLY A 134 -51.96 -59.51 -74.66
N ASP A 135 -52.16 -60.42 -75.61
CA ASP A 135 -52.99 -60.18 -76.81
C ASP A 135 -54.38 -59.66 -76.43
N SER A 136 -54.77 -58.53 -77.04
CA SER A 136 -56.02 -57.78 -76.76
C SER A 136 -57.22 -58.71 -76.53
N LEU A 137 -57.61 -58.89 -75.26
CA LEU A 137 -58.84 -59.59 -74.92
C LEU A 137 -60.05 -58.87 -75.53
N ASN A 138 -61.13 -59.61 -75.82
CA ASN A 138 -62.40 -58.96 -76.15
C ASN A 138 -62.97 -58.27 -74.90
N ALA A 139 -63.81 -57.25 -75.09
CA ALA A 139 -64.32 -56.43 -73.98
C ALA A 139 -65.01 -57.23 -72.87
N LYS A 140 -65.69 -58.33 -73.22
CA LYS A 140 -66.36 -59.20 -72.24
C LYS A 140 -65.35 -59.96 -71.39
N ASP A 141 -64.34 -60.56 -72.00
CA ASP A 141 -63.32 -61.34 -71.30
C ASP A 141 -62.45 -60.42 -70.42
N ALA A 142 -62.13 -59.22 -70.91
CA ALA A 142 -61.47 -58.17 -70.12
C ALA A 142 -62.31 -57.77 -68.89
N LEU A 143 -63.63 -57.57 -69.04
CA LEU A 143 -64.52 -57.26 -67.91
C LEU A 143 -64.56 -58.40 -66.88
N LEU A 144 -64.62 -59.65 -67.36
CA LEU A 144 -64.67 -60.83 -66.50
C LEU A 144 -63.40 -60.94 -65.67
N MET A 145 -62.25 -60.68 -66.31
CA MET A 145 -60.95 -60.70 -65.63
C MET A 145 -60.83 -59.57 -64.62
N TRP A 146 -61.27 -58.36 -64.95
CA TRP A 146 -61.35 -57.26 -63.98
C TRP A 146 -62.19 -57.64 -62.75
N CYS A 147 -63.37 -58.23 -62.96
CA CYS A 147 -64.21 -58.68 -61.85
C CYS A 147 -63.49 -59.71 -60.98
N LYS A 148 -62.87 -60.74 -61.60
CA LYS A 148 -62.08 -61.77 -60.90
C LYS A 148 -60.94 -61.15 -60.09
N ASN A 149 -60.20 -60.20 -60.66
CA ASN A 149 -59.09 -59.53 -60.00
C ASN A 149 -59.56 -58.72 -58.79
N LYS A 150 -60.67 -57.98 -58.91
CA LYS A 150 -61.19 -57.18 -57.78
C LYS A 150 -61.81 -58.02 -56.67
N THR A 151 -62.37 -59.19 -57.00
CA THR A 151 -62.96 -60.10 -56.00
C THR A 151 -62.04 -61.22 -55.54
N HIS A 152 -60.79 -61.25 -56.01
CA HIS A 152 -59.79 -62.22 -55.55
C HIS A 152 -59.63 -62.10 -54.02
N ASN A 153 -59.66 -63.24 -53.32
CA ASN A 153 -59.64 -63.38 -51.85
C ASN A 153 -60.93 -63.05 -51.07
N TYR A 154 -62.06 -62.76 -51.72
CA TYR A 154 -63.34 -62.65 -51.02
C TYR A 154 -63.97 -64.03 -50.77
N LYS A 155 -64.27 -64.32 -49.50
CA LYS A 155 -64.88 -65.60 -49.11
C LYS A 155 -66.27 -65.73 -49.74
N GLY A 156 -66.52 -66.85 -50.42
CA GLY A 156 -67.81 -67.14 -51.05
C GLY A 156 -68.07 -66.46 -52.39
N VAL A 157 -67.08 -65.78 -52.99
CA VAL A 157 -67.22 -65.11 -54.30
C VAL A 157 -66.28 -65.74 -55.31
N GLU A 158 -66.84 -66.52 -56.24
CA GLU A 158 -66.10 -67.09 -57.38
C GLU A 158 -66.80 -66.71 -58.69
N ILE A 159 -66.11 -65.88 -59.49
CA ILE A 159 -66.66 -65.35 -60.74
C ILE A 159 -66.15 -66.19 -61.91
N THR A 160 -67.00 -67.03 -62.50
CA THR A 160 -66.67 -67.86 -63.66
C THR A 160 -67.35 -67.39 -64.93
N ASP A 161 -68.54 -66.80 -64.82
CA ASP A 161 -69.36 -66.36 -65.95
C ASP A 161 -70.28 -65.17 -65.61
N PHE A 162 -70.90 -64.57 -66.64
CA PHE A 162 -71.91 -63.51 -66.46
C PHE A 162 -73.35 -64.04 -66.37
N LYS A 163 -73.57 -65.34 -66.13
CA LYS A 163 -74.91 -65.94 -66.01
C LYS A 163 -75.30 -66.16 -64.56
N LYS A 164 -74.47 -66.87 -63.80
CA LYS A 164 -74.78 -67.32 -62.43
C LYS A 164 -73.95 -66.61 -61.38
N SER A 165 -72.71 -66.23 -61.66
CA SER A 165 -71.79 -65.69 -60.65
C SER A 165 -72.20 -64.36 -60.04
N PHE A 166 -73.12 -63.61 -60.67
CA PHE A 166 -73.63 -62.33 -60.16
C PHE A 166 -75.06 -62.44 -59.60
N ALA A 167 -75.68 -63.63 -59.66
CA ALA A 167 -77.10 -63.82 -59.34
C ALA A 167 -77.38 -63.83 -57.83
N ASP A 168 -76.38 -64.05 -56.98
CA ASP A 168 -76.50 -63.97 -55.52
C ASP A 168 -76.22 -62.56 -54.96
N GLY A 169 -75.69 -61.65 -55.79
CA GLY A 169 -75.33 -60.29 -55.43
C GLY A 169 -74.03 -60.13 -54.65
N LEU A 170 -73.40 -61.23 -54.19
CA LEU A 170 -72.16 -61.17 -53.41
C LEU A 170 -71.00 -60.64 -54.25
N ALA A 171 -70.92 -61.02 -55.52
CA ALA A 171 -69.91 -60.51 -56.45
C ALA A 171 -69.99 -58.98 -56.63
N LEU A 172 -71.20 -58.42 -56.78
CA LEU A 172 -71.40 -56.97 -56.91
C LEU A 172 -71.05 -56.23 -55.61
N CYS A 173 -71.41 -56.80 -54.46
CA CYS A 173 -71.03 -56.26 -53.15
C CYS A 173 -69.51 -56.29 -52.95
N ALA A 174 -68.84 -57.38 -53.33
CA ALA A 174 -67.38 -57.54 -53.20
C ALA A 174 -66.64 -56.51 -54.05
N ILE A 175 -67.09 -56.27 -55.27
CA ILE A 175 -66.53 -55.26 -56.16
C ILE A 175 -66.62 -53.87 -55.52
N ILE A 176 -67.78 -53.47 -54.98
CA ILE A 176 -67.90 -52.17 -54.30
C ILE A 176 -67.07 -52.13 -53.01
N HIS A 177 -67.14 -53.17 -52.19
CA HIS A 177 -66.42 -53.25 -50.91
C HIS A 177 -64.91 -53.13 -51.10
N LYS A 178 -64.35 -53.74 -52.17
CA LYS A 178 -62.92 -53.64 -52.49
C LYS A 178 -62.47 -52.19 -52.71
N HIS A 179 -63.33 -51.35 -53.27
CA HIS A 179 -63.01 -49.94 -53.53
C HIS A 179 -63.40 -49.02 -52.36
N ARG A 180 -64.49 -49.34 -51.64
CA ARG A 180 -64.96 -48.56 -50.49
C ARG A 180 -65.49 -49.50 -49.40
N PRO A 181 -64.60 -50.02 -48.52
CA PRO A 181 -65.00 -50.98 -47.48
C PRO A 181 -66.08 -50.44 -46.54
N LYS A 182 -66.04 -49.13 -46.21
CA LYS A 182 -67.00 -48.49 -45.30
C LYS A 182 -68.45 -48.42 -45.82
N LEU A 183 -68.70 -48.68 -47.11
CA LEU A 183 -70.05 -48.60 -47.68
C LEU A 183 -70.85 -49.88 -47.53
N ILE A 184 -70.19 -51.03 -47.33
CA ILE A 184 -70.81 -52.33 -47.25
C ILE A 184 -70.14 -53.10 -46.11
N ASP A 185 -70.90 -53.64 -45.16
CA ASP A 185 -70.34 -54.61 -44.22
C ASP A 185 -70.32 -56.00 -44.86
N PHE A 186 -69.23 -56.33 -45.56
CA PHE A 186 -69.17 -57.54 -46.38
C PHE A 186 -69.22 -58.83 -45.56
N ASP A 187 -68.60 -58.85 -44.37
CA ASP A 187 -68.55 -60.04 -43.51
C ASP A 187 -69.94 -60.43 -42.96
N SER A 188 -70.87 -59.47 -42.91
CA SER A 188 -72.26 -59.71 -42.53
C SER A 188 -73.15 -60.30 -43.65
N LEU A 189 -72.67 -60.32 -44.90
CA LEU A 189 -73.43 -60.76 -46.06
C LEU A 189 -73.36 -62.29 -46.24
N ASN A 190 -74.48 -62.91 -46.65
CA ASN A 190 -74.53 -64.34 -46.95
C ASN A 190 -75.26 -64.61 -48.28
N SER A 191 -75.05 -65.81 -48.84
CA SER A 191 -75.69 -66.27 -50.09
C SER A 191 -77.14 -66.73 -49.91
N GLY A 192 -77.67 -66.70 -48.68
CA GLY A 192 -79.00 -67.21 -48.33
C GLY A 192 -80.15 -66.28 -48.73
N ASP A 193 -79.91 -64.96 -48.82
CA ASP A 193 -80.88 -63.97 -49.29
C ASP A 193 -80.35 -63.10 -50.46
N PRO A 194 -80.35 -63.66 -51.69
CA PRO A 194 -79.87 -62.95 -52.89
C PRO A 194 -80.56 -61.62 -53.17
N ILE A 195 -81.85 -61.48 -52.83
CA ILE A 195 -82.63 -60.28 -53.16
C ILE A 195 -82.17 -59.11 -52.29
N LYS A 196 -81.99 -59.35 -50.98
CA LYS A 196 -81.49 -58.33 -50.05
C LYS A 196 -80.04 -57.96 -50.37
N THR A 197 -79.18 -58.94 -50.68
CA THR A 197 -77.78 -58.69 -51.05
C THR A 197 -77.66 -57.85 -52.33
N LEU A 198 -78.49 -58.14 -53.35
CA LEU A 198 -78.56 -57.33 -54.56
C LEU A 198 -79.10 -55.92 -54.30
N GLN A 199 -80.07 -55.76 -53.41
CA GLN A 199 -80.56 -54.43 -53.01
C GLN A 199 -79.44 -53.60 -52.34
N ILE A 200 -78.67 -54.21 -51.45
CA ILE A 200 -77.51 -53.57 -50.81
C ILE A 200 -76.47 -53.17 -51.87
N ALA A 201 -76.18 -54.05 -52.83
CA ALA A 201 -75.27 -53.74 -53.93
C ALA A 201 -75.77 -52.56 -54.78
N GLN A 202 -77.08 -52.46 -55.01
CA GLN A 202 -77.69 -51.35 -55.75
C GLN A 202 -77.69 -50.04 -54.96
N ASP A 203 -78.04 -50.08 -53.67
CA ASP A 203 -78.01 -48.92 -52.77
C ASP A 203 -76.58 -48.37 -52.65
N ALA A 204 -75.59 -49.27 -52.52
CA ALA A 204 -74.19 -48.91 -52.45
C ALA A 204 -73.66 -48.36 -53.78
N ALA A 205 -74.05 -48.92 -54.93
CA ALA A 205 -73.68 -48.41 -56.26
C ALA A 205 -74.26 -47.01 -56.52
N GLU A 206 -75.53 -46.80 -56.15
CA GLU A 206 -76.20 -45.50 -56.26
C GLU A 206 -75.50 -44.46 -55.39
N LYS A 207 -75.18 -44.81 -54.13
CA LYS A 207 -74.49 -43.91 -53.21
C LYS A 207 -73.04 -43.62 -53.62
N TYR A 208 -72.33 -44.60 -54.17
CA TYR A 208 -70.90 -44.48 -54.48
C TYR A 208 -70.63 -43.75 -55.78
N PHE A 209 -71.25 -44.16 -56.89
CA PHE A 209 -71.02 -43.57 -58.22
C PHE A 209 -72.31 -43.21 -58.98
N GLY A 210 -73.45 -43.12 -58.30
CA GLY A 210 -74.69 -42.57 -58.87
C GLY A 210 -75.41 -43.48 -59.86
N LEU A 211 -75.25 -44.81 -59.75
CA LEU A 211 -75.96 -45.76 -60.60
C LEU A 211 -77.45 -45.81 -60.23
N GLU A 212 -78.30 -45.17 -61.05
CA GLU A 212 -79.76 -45.19 -60.86
C GLU A 212 -80.33 -46.63 -60.95
N LYS A 213 -81.27 -46.96 -60.08
CA LYS A 213 -81.86 -48.31 -59.96
C LYS A 213 -82.98 -48.58 -60.98
N TYR A 214 -82.59 -48.94 -62.19
CA TYR A 214 -83.54 -49.16 -63.30
C TYR A 214 -84.08 -50.58 -63.45
N ILE A 215 -83.44 -51.55 -62.80
CA ILE A 215 -83.86 -52.94 -62.73
C ILE A 215 -84.03 -53.33 -61.26
N THR A 216 -85.03 -54.15 -60.96
CA THR A 216 -85.25 -54.62 -59.59
C THR A 216 -84.27 -55.76 -59.23
N PRO A 217 -83.98 -56.01 -57.95
CA PRO A 217 -83.16 -57.14 -57.53
C PRO A 217 -83.62 -58.50 -58.08
N ASP A 218 -84.94 -58.73 -58.20
CA ASP A 218 -85.48 -59.95 -58.79
C ASP A 218 -85.22 -60.03 -60.31
N GLU A 219 -85.28 -58.90 -61.02
CA GLU A 219 -84.93 -58.82 -62.44
C GLU A 219 -83.44 -59.11 -62.69
N ILE A 220 -82.53 -58.66 -61.80
CA ILE A 220 -81.07 -58.91 -61.92
C ILE A 220 -80.77 -60.41 -61.95
N ARG A 221 -81.46 -61.21 -61.14
CA ARG A 221 -81.27 -62.66 -61.05
C ARG A 221 -81.69 -63.40 -62.32
N LYS A 222 -82.57 -62.79 -63.12
CA LYS A 222 -83.16 -63.35 -64.34
C LYS A 222 -82.47 -62.85 -65.61
N LEU A 223 -81.42 -62.04 -65.48
CA LEU A 223 -80.71 -61.50 -66.63
C LEU A 223 -80.04 -62.60 -67.44
N ASP A 224 -80.09 -62.44 -68.76
CA ASP A 224 -79.24 -63.21 -69.64
C ASP A 224 -77.80 -62.68 -69.58
N GLU A 225 -76.87 -63.49 -70.09
CA GLU A 225 -75.44 -63.22 -70.08
C GLU A 225 -75.09 -61.85 -70.67
N ASN A 226 -75.71 -61.46 -71.79
CA ASN A 226 -75.41 -60.20 -72.46
C ASN A 226 -75.90 -59.01 -71.63
N SER A 227 -77.09 -59.13 -71.05
CA SER A 227 -77.65 -58.12 -70.15
C SER A 227 -76.82 -57.91 -68.89
N MET A 228 -76.29 -59.00 -68.30
CA MET A 228 -75.43 -58.92 -67.12
C MET A 228 -74.08 -58.27 -67.44
N VAL A 229 -73.49 -58.55 -68.62
CA VAL A 229 -72.25 -57.86 -69.07
C VAL A 229 -72.45 -56.35 -69.12
N VAL A 230 -73.56 -55.87 -69.68
CA VAL A 230 -73.87 -54.43 -69.74
C VAL A 230 -74.01 -53.86 -68.32
N TYR A 231 -74.75 -54.53 -67.44
CA TYR A 231 -74.97 -54.08 -66.07
C TYR A 231 -73.67 -53.99 -65.26
N VAL A 232 -72.81 -55.02 -65.31
CA VAL A 232 -71.51 -55.03 -64.62
C VAL A 232 -70.54 -54.03 -65.23
N SER A 233 -70.62 -53.76 -66.54
CA SER A 233 -69.80 -52.72 -67.17
C SER A 233 -70.10 -51.32 -66.62
N GLU A 234 -71.34 -51.04 -66.19
CA GLU A 234 -71.69 -49.77 -65.54
C GLU A 234 -70.98 -49.62 -64.18
N TYR A 235 -70.78 -50.71 -63.45
CA TYR A 235 -69.98 -50.71 -62.21
C TYR A 235 -68.51 -50.39 -62.51
N TYR A 236 -67.92 -50.97 -63.56
CA TYR A 236 -66.54 -50.69 -63.96
C TYR A 236 -66.32 -49.19 -64.24
N TYR A 237 -67.13 -48.60 -65.13
CA TYR A 237 -66.97 -47.20 -65.50
C TYR A 237 -67.30 -46.24 -64.34
N GLY A 238 -68.30 -46.57 -63.52
CA GLY A 238 -68.64 -45.77 -62.33
C GLY A 238 -67.51 -45.72 -61.30
N ILE A 239 -66.90 -46.87 -61.03
CA ILE A 239 -65.75 -46.98 -60.11
C ILE A 239 -64.49 -46.33 -60.71
N ALA A 240 -64.26 -46.42 -62.02
CA ALA A 240 -63.16 -45.74 -62.68
C ALA A 240 -63.25 -44.20 -62.55
N GLU A 241 -64.45 -43.63 -62.62
CA GLU A 241 -64.64 -42.19 -62.47
C GLU A 241 -64.47 -41.74 -61.00
N GLN A 242 -64.99 -42.51 -60.05
CA GLN A 242 -64.87 -42.19 -58.61
C GLN A 242 -63.42 -42.24 -58.11
N ARG A 243 -62.59 -43.12 -58.66
CA ARG A 243 -61.15 -43.17 -58.35
C ARG A 243 -60.41 -41.86 -58.68
N LYS A 244 -60.81 -41.16 -59.74
CA LYS A 244 -60.21 -39.86 -60.09
C LYS A 244 -60.52 -38.80 -59.02
N LEU A 245 -61.72 -38.85 -58.44
CA LEU A 245 -62.12 -37.96 -57.35
C LEU A 245 -61.32 -38.25 -56.07
N ASP A 246 -61.17 -39.51 -55.69
CA ASP A 246 -60.41 -39.89 -54.50
C ASP A 246 -58.93 -39.49 -54.58
N LEU A 247 -58.32 -39.59 -55.76
CA LEU A 247 -56.93 -39.15 -55.98
C LEU A 247 -56.80 -37.62 -55.82
N ALA A 248 -57.74 -36.85 -56.39
CA ALA A 248 -57.80 -35.41 -56.21
C ALA A 248 -57.93 -35.01 -54.72
N ALA A 249 -58.74 -35.73 -53.94
CA ALA A 249 -58.91 -35.48 -52.51
C ALA A 249 -57.62 -35.75 -51.71
N ARG A 250 -56.89 -36.84 -52.03
CA ARG A 250 -55.61 -37.16 -51.38
C ARG A 250 -54.54 -36.10 -51.62
N ARG A 251 -54.46 -35.56 -52.84
CA ARG A 251 -53.52 -34.46 -53.17
C ARG A 251 -53.75 -33.23 -52.30
N ILE A 252 -55.02 -32.83 -52.13
CA ILE A 252 -55.40 -31.71 -51.26
C ILE A 252 -55.06 -32.01 -49.79
N LYS A 253 -55.30 -33.25 -49.32
CA LYS A 253 -54.92 -33.67 -47.97
C LYS A 253 -53.41 -33.62 -47.73
N LYS A 254 -52.59 -34.10 -48.67
CA LYS A 254 -51.12 -34.03 -48.62
C LYS A 254 -50.65 -32.57 -48.46
N LEU A 255 -51.24 -31.65 -49.21
CA LEU A 255 -50.96 -30.22 -49.12
C LEU A 255 -51.31 -29.64 -47.72
N ILE A 256 -52.46 -30.01 -47.15
CA ILE A 256 -52.90 -29.53 -45.82
C ILE A 256 -51.93 -29.96 -44.72
N VAL A 257 -51.58 -31.25 -44.69
CA VAL A 257 -50.67 -31.81 -43.68
C VAL A 257 -49.30 -31.13 -43.74
N MET A 258 -48.75 -30.98 -44.94
CA MET A 258 -47.47 -30.29 -45.15
C MET A 258 -47.51 -28.83 -44.69
N THR A 259 -48.59 -28.11 -44.99
CA THR A 259 -48.74 -26.69 -44.63
C THR A 259 -48.81 -26.50 -43.11
N LYS A 260 -49.59 -27.34 -42.41
CA LYS A 260 -49.68 -27.32 -40.94
C LYS A 260 -48.32 -27.53 -40.27
N GLU A 261 -47.53 -28.47 -40.77
CA GLU A 261 -46.22 -28.77 -40.19
C GLU A 261 -45.22 -27.63 -40.43
N ASN A 262 -45.21 -27.04 -41.64
CA ASN A 262 -44.36 -25.88 -41.92
C ASN A 262 -44.72 -24.68 -41.01
N ASP A 263 -46.01 -24.40 -40.81
CA ASP A 263 -46.45 -23.33 -39.92
C ASP A 263 -46.09 -23.59 -38.45
N ARG A 264 -46.18 -24.85 -38.00
CA ARG A 264 -45.73 -25.27 -36.67
C ARG A 264 -44.23 -25.02 -36.48
N LEU A 265 -43.38 -25.44 -37.43
CA LEU A 265 -41.93 -25.28 -37.36
C LEU A 265 -41.53 -23.79 -37.36
N LYS A 266 -42.18 -22.95 -38.18
CA LYS A 266 -42.00 -21.49 -38.15
C LYS A 266 -42.33 -20.90 -36.77
N ALA A 267 -43.46 -21.32 -36.18
CA ALA A 267 -43.87 -20.86 -34.85
C ALA A 267 -42.90 -21.32 -33.75
N GLU A 268 -42.40 -22.55 -33.84
CA GLU A 268 -41.43 -23.12 -32.91
C GLU A 268 -40.09 -22.38 -32.96
N TYR A 269 -39.58 -22.07 -34.16
CA TYR A 269 -38.40 -21.22 -34.32
C TYR A 269 -38.61 -19.84 -33.68
N ASN A 270 -39.71 -19.15 -34.00
CA ASN A 270 -39.96 -17.82 -33.44
C ASN A 270 -40.10 -17.85 -31.91
N LYS A 271 -40.70 -18.90 -31.34
CA LYS A 271 -40.82 -19.09 -29.89
C LYS A 271 -39.46 -19.33 -29.23
N THR A 272 -38.66 -20.22 -29.79
CA THR A 272 -37.31 -20.55 -29.26
C THR A 272 -36.37 -19.36 -29.39
N ALA A 273 -36.40 -18.63 -30.51
CA ALA A 273 -35.65 -17.40 -30.70
C ALA A 273 -36.00 -16.34 -29.66
N LYS A 274 -37.30 -16.08 -29.39
CA LYS A 274 -37.73 -15.14 -28.35
C LYS A 274 -37.21 -15.53 -26.95
N ASN A 275 -37.34 -16.80 -26.57
CA ASN A 275 -36.86 -17.29 -25.27
C ASN A 275 -35.33 -17.15 -25.13
N PHE A 276 -34.60 -17.40 -26.22
CA PHE A 276 -33.16 -17.18 -26.27
C PHE A 276 -32.81 -15.70 -26.00
N LYS A 277 -33.45 -14.75 -26.72
CA LYS A 277 -33.21 -13.31 -26.53
C LYS A 277 -33.54 -12.86 -25.10
N GLU A 278 -34.63 -13.36 -24.51
CA GLU A 278 -34.96 -13.05 -23.11
C GLU A 278 -33.91 -13.58 -22.13
N THR A 279 -33.34 -14.75 -22.40
CA THR A 279 -32.29 -15.35 -21.58
C THR A 279 -30.99 -14.54 -21.69
N VAL A 280 -30.59 -14.15 -22.90
CA VAL A 280 -29.43 -13.28 -23.14
C VAL A 280 -29.58 -11.96 -22.37
N LYS A 281 -30.73 -11.28 -22.49
CA LYS A 281 -30.99 -10.03 -21.74
C LYS A 281 -30.93 -10.18 -20.21
N LYS A 282 -31.38 -11.32 -19.67
CA LYS A 282 -31.27 -11.59 -18.22
C LYS A 282 -29.81 -11.71 -17.81
N VAL A 283 -29.00 -12.38 -18.61
CA VAL A 283 -27.56 -12.55 -18.37
C VAL A 283 -26.81 -11.22 -18.53
N GLU A 284 -27.10 -10.44 -19.58
CA GLU A 284 -26.55 -9.09 -19.77
C GLU A 284 -26.74 -8.24 -18.52
N LYS A 285 -27.96 -8.22 -17.96
CA LYS A 285 -28.25 -7.47 -16.73
C LYS A 285 -27.41 -7.92 -15.52
N ILE A 286 -27.07 -9.21 -15.42
CA ILE A 286 -26.21 -9.74 -14.35
C ILE A 286 -24.75 -9.32 -14.58
N LEU A 287 -24.30 -9.31 -15.84
CA LEU A 287 -22.95 -8.90 -16.21
C LEU A 287 -22.74 -7.39 -16.10
N GLU A 288 -23.77 -6.59 -16.37
CA GLU A 288 -23.75 -5.12 -16.23
C GLU A 288 -23.70 -4.63 -14.78
N ASP A 289 -24.16 -5.42 -13.81
CA ASP A 289 -24.07 -5.07 -12.39
C ASP A 289 -22.59 -4.87 -12.00
N ARG A 290 -22.17 -3.62 -11.76
CA ARG A 290 -20.78 -3.29 -11.38
C ARG A 290 -20.54 -3.29 -9.87
N THR A 291 -21.53 -3.70 -9.06
CA THR A 291 -21.33 -3.79 -7.62
C THR A 291 -20.37 -4.94 -7.30
N ILE A 292 -19.30 -4.62 -6.58
CA ILE A 292 -18.30 -5.57 -6.10
C ILE A 292 -18.10 -5.25 -4.62
N ASP A 293 -18.16 -6.27 -3.78
CA ASP A 293 -17.87 -6.12 -2.36
C ASP A 293 -16.43 -5.60 -2.22
N ASN A 294 -16.28 -4.51 -1.47
CA ASN A 294 -15.03 -3.77 -1.30
C ASN A 294 -14.04 -4.50 -0.36
N THR A 295 -13.82 -5.78 -0.63
CA THR A 295 -12.93 -6.69 0.08
C THR A 295 -12.22 -7.58 -0.93
N MET A 296 -11.00 -8.02 -0.63
CA MET A 296 -10.27 -8.94 -1.50
C MET A 296 -11.01 -10.27 -1.68
N ALA A 297 -11.65 -10.77 -0.61
CA ALA A 297 -12.44 -12.00 -0.65
C ALA A 297 -13.68 -11.86 -1.54
N GLY A 298 -14.38 -10.73 -1.44
CA GLY A 298 -15.54 -10.42 -2.27
C GLY A 298 -15.20 -10.32 -3.76
N ALA A 299 -14.14 -9.59 -4.11
CA ALA A 299 -13.66 -9.51 -5.49
C ALA A 299 -13.28 -10.90 -6.06
N LYS A 300 -12.58 -11.73 -5.28
CA LYS A 300 -12.26 -13.12 -5.67
C LYS A 300 -13.50 -13.98 -5.88
N HIS A 301 -14.48 -13.89 -4.99
CA HIS A 301 -15.70 -14.67 -5.09
C HIS A 301 -16.54 -14.29 -6.32
N ARG A 302 -16.68 -12.99 -6.61
CA ARG A 302 -17.37 -12.53 -7.84
C ARG A 302 -16.65 -12.96 -9.11
N LEU A 303 -15.32 -13.01 -9.09
CA LEU A 303 -14.51 -13.50 -10.20
C LEU A 303 -14.67 -15.01 -10.39
N GLU A 304 -14.79 -15.79 -9.32
CA GLU A 304 -15.12 -17.21 -9.37
C GLU A 304 -16.51 -17.47 -9.98
N GLN A 305 -17.54 -16.74 -9.54
CA GLN A 305 -18.88 -16.80 -10.11
C GLN A 305 -18.89 -16.49 -11.63
N PHE A 306 -18.10 -15.50 -12.06
CA PHE A 306 -17.97 -15.16 -13.49
C PHE A 306 -17.38 -16.33 -14.31
N TYR A 307 -16.38 -17.03 -13.77
CA TYR A 307 -15.80 -18.20 -14.44
C TYR A 307 -16.73 -19.42 -14.44
N GLU A 308 -17.53 -19.61 -13.39
CA GLU A 308 -18.57 -20.65 -13.35
C GLU A 308 -19.65 -20.44 -14.42
N TYR A 309 -20.12 -19.19 -14.57
CA TYR A 309 -21.00 -18.78 -15.69
C TYR A 309 -20.37 -19.10 -17.05
N LYS A 310 -19.09 -18.74 -17.24
CA LYS A 310 -18.33 -18.97 -18.48
C LYS A 310 -18.20 -20.47 -18.82
N ALA A 311 -18.06 -21.33 -17.82
CA ALA A 311 -17.93 -22.78 -18.00
C ALA A 311 -19.27 -23.47 -18.26
N ASN A 312 -20.35 -23.07 -17.59
CA ASN A 312 -21.63 -23.79 -17.62
C ASN A 312 -22.68 -23.07 -18.49
N ASP A 313 -23.05 -21.85 -18.11
CA ASP A 313 -24.18 -21.13 -18.70
C ASP A 313 -23.87 -20.65 -20.12
N LYS A 314 -22.67 -20.09 -20.36
CA LYS A 314 -22.26 -19.65 -21.71
C LYS A 314 -22.24 -20.80 -22.71
N ASN A 315 -21.80 -21.99 -22.28
CA ASN A 315 -21.86 -23.21 -23.09
C ASN A 315 -23.30 -23.56 -23.49
N THR A 316 -24.27 -23.37 -22.57
CA THR A 316 -25.69 -23.59 -22.83
C THR A 316 -26.27 -22.53 -23.79
N LEU A 317 -25.81 -21.28 -23.72
CA LEU A 317 -26.21 -20.24 -24.67
C LEU A 317 -25.67 -20.52 -26.09
N ILE A 318 -24.39 -20.87 -26.22
CA ILE A 318 -23.79 -21.26 -27.51
C ILE A 318 -24.51 -22.49 -28.10
N ALA A 319 -24.85 -23.46 -27.25
CA ALA A 319 -25.67 -24.61 -27.61
C ALA A 319 -27.02 -24.20 -28.20
N ASN A 320 -27.79 -23.38 -27.49
CA ASN A 320 -29.10 -22.92 -27.95
C ASN A 320 -29.01 -22.09 -29.25
N GLN A 321 -27.93 -21.33 -29.45
CA GLN A 321 -27.68 -20.61 -30.70
C GLN A 321 -27.50 -21.58 -31.88
N LEU A 322 -26.67 -22.63 -31.71
CA LEU A 322 -26.46 -23.65 -32.73
C LEU A 322 -27.75 -24.42 -33.06
N ASP A 323 -28.55 -24.72 -32.04
CA ASP A 323 -29.85 -25.39 -32.22
C ASP A 323 -30.83 -24.49 -33.02
N LEU A 324 -30.80 -23.17 -32.79
CA LEU A 324 -31.57 -22.20 -33.59
C LEU A 324 -31.09 -22.12 -35.04
N GLU A 325 -29.77 -22.10 -35.27
CA GLU A 325 -29.19 -22.17 -36.62
C GLU A 325 -29.63 -23.44 -37.36
N SER A 326 -29.55 -24.59 -36.70
CA SER A 326 -29.99 -25.88 -37.26
C SER A 326 -31.47 -25.88 -37.61
N ASN A 327 -32.33 -25.42 -36.68
CA ASN A 327 -33.77 -25.35 -36.93
C ASN A 327 -34.12 -24.41 -38.09
N PHE A 328 -33.42 -23.28 -38.22
CA PHE A 328 -33.60 -22.36 -39.33
C PHE A 328 -33.18 -22.97 -40.67
N ASN A 329 -32.00 -23.61 -40.72
CA ASN A 329 -31.47 -24.21 -41.94
C ASN A 329 -32.34 -25.39 -42.42
N ASN A 330 -32.72 -26.29 -41.50
CA ASN A 330 -33.63 -27.40 -41.79
C ASN A 330 -34.97 -26.88 -42.36
N LEU A 331 -35.55 -25.84 -41.77
CA LEU A 331 -36.78 -25.21 -42.26
C LEU A 331 -36.58 -24.54 -43.63
N ALA A 332 -35.48 -23.82 -43.83
CA ALA A 332 -35.15 -23.17 -45.10
C ALA A 332 -34.99 -24.19 -46.23
N MET A 333 -34.27 -25.30 -45.98
CA MET A 333 -34.11 -26.41 -46.92
C MET A 333 -35.43 -27.08 -47.26
N ARG A 334 -36.27 -27.35 -46.25
CA ARG A 334 -37.61 -27.92 -46.45
C ARG A 334 -38.49 -27.03 -47.33
N LEU A 335 -38.51 -25.72 -47.08
CA LEU A 335 -39.27 -24.77 -47.88
C LEU A 335 -38.73 -24.66 -49.32
N ALA A 336 -37.40 -24.59 -49.48
CA ALA A 336 -36.77 -24.56 -50.80
C ALA A 336 -37.09 -25.80 -51.64
N HIS A 337 -37.03 -27.00 -51.03
CA HIS A 337 -37.37 -28.26 -51.69
C HIS A 337 -38.82 -28.29 -52.18
N HIS A 338 -39.76 -27.82 -51.34
CA HIS A 338 -41.18 -27.71 -51.70
C HIS A 338 -41.51 -26.48 -52.57
N LYS A 339 -40.50 -25.80 -53.12
CA LYS A 339 -40.63 -24.59 -53.95
C LYS A 339 -41.48 -23.50 -53.28
N ARG A 340 -41.34 -23.38 -51.96
CA ARG A 340 -42.01 -22.36 -51.14
C ARG A 340 -41.10 -21.14 -50.94
N PRO A 341 -41.67 -19.96 -50.66
CA PRO A 341 -40.88 -18.79 -50.29
C PRO A 341 -40.01 -19.04 -49.07
N GLU A 342 -38.86 -18.36 -49.03
CA GLU A 342 -37.92 -18.43 -47.92
C GLU A 342 -38.58 -17.97 -46.61
N PHE A 343 -38.31 -18.69 -45.51
CA PHE A 343 -38.82 -18.32 -44.20
C PHE A 343 -38.23 -16.97 -43.75
N LYS A 344 -39.12 -16.05 -43.39
CA LYS A 344 -38.76 -14.78 -42.76
C LYS A 344 -39.17 -14.81 -41.29
N PRO A 345 -38.21 -14.83 -40.35
CA PRO A 345 -38.50 -14.75 -38.93
C PRO A 345 -39.23 -13.46 -38.56
N GLU A 346 -39.84 -13.46 -37.37
CA GLU A 346 -40.36 -12.23 -36.78
C GLU A 346 -39.27 -11.16 -36.62
N ILE A 347 -39.67 -9.89 -36.63
CA ILE A 347 -38.76 -8.74 -36.57
C ILE A 347 -37.85 -8.85 -35.34
N GLY A 348 -36.54 -8.86 -35.56
CA GLY A 348 -35.54 -8.97 -34.50
C GLY A 348 -35.19 -10.40 -34.08
N CYS A 349 -35.81 -11.43 -34.67
CA CYS A 349 -35.52 -12.85 -34.42
C CYS A 349 -34.77 -13.51 -35.59
N SER A 350 -34.15 -12.74 -36.48
CA SER A 350 -33.32 -13.31 -37.53
C SER A 350 -32.02 -13.87 -36.96
N LEU A 351 -31.36 -14.80 -37.66
CA LEU A 351 -30.05 -15.31 -37.26
C LEU A 351 -29.02 -14.17 -37.09
N ARG A 352 -29.08 -13.13 -37.93
CA ARG A 352 -28.23 -11.94 -37.80
C ARG A 352 -28.49 -11.15 -36.51
N ASP A 353 -29.74 -11.07 -36.07
CA ASP A 353 -30.08 -10.40 -34.82
C ASP A 353 -29.62 -11.22 -33.61
N ILE A 354 -29.72 -12.55 -33.70
CA ILE A 354 -29.21 -13.48 -32.67
C ILE A 354 -27.69 -13.36 -32.54
N GLU A 355 -26.96 -13.33 -33.67
CA GLU A 355 -25.51 -13.11 -33.71
C GLU A 355 -25.14 -11.75 -33.09
N LYS A 356 -25.89 -10.70 -33.41
CA LYS A 356 -25.66 -9.36 -32.86
C LYS A 356 -25.85 -9.30 -31.34
N ASP A 357 -26.90 -9.92 -30.81
CA ASP A 357 -27.13 -10.01 -29.37
C ASP A 357 -26.01 -10.82 -28.67
N MET A 358 -25.52 -11.88 -29.30
CA MET A 358 -24.39 -12.66 -28.78
C MET A 358 -23.07 -11.88 -28.78
N LEU A 359 -22.81 -11.06 -29.81
CA LEU A 359 -21.67 -10.15 -29.84
C LEU A 359 -21.75 -9.11 -28.71
N HIS A 360 -22.92 -8.53 -28.47
CA HIS A 360 -23.10 -7.57 -27.39
C HIS A 360 -22.92 -8.21 -25.99
N LEU A 361 -23.40 -9.45 -25.82
CA LEU A 361 -23.13 -10.23 -24.61
C LEU A 361 -21.62 -10.44 -24.39
N GLU A 362 -20.84 -10.69 -25.44
CA GLU A 362 -19.38 -10.80 -25.35
C GLU A 362 -18.69 -9.48 -24.96
N GLU A 363 -19.19 -8.34 -25.44
CA GLU A 363 -18.74 -7.01 -25.00
C GLU A 363 -19.00 -6.84 -23.49
N CYS A 364 -20.21 -7.16 -23.03
CA CYS A 364 -20.58 -7.09 -21.61
C CYS A 364 -19.72 -8.00 -20.72
N GLU A 365 -19.42 -9.22 -21.18
CA GLU A 365 -18.51 -10.16 -20.53
C GLU A 365 -17.10 -9.56 -20.37
N GLN A 366 -16.57 -8.93 -21.43
CA GLN A 366 -15.24 -8.34 -21.42
C GLN A 366 -15.17 -7.15 -20.45
N GLU A 367 -16.16 -6.26 -20.46
CA GLU A 367 -16.20 -5.14 -19.52
C GLU A 367 -16.32 -5.61 -18.06
N ARG A 368 -17.15 -6.63 -17.79
CA ARG A 368 -17.32 -7.20 -16.44
C ARG A 368 -16.02 -7.78 -15.92
N LYS A 369 -15.30 -8.51 -16.77
CA LYS A 369 -13.99 -9.06 -16.47
C LYS A 369 -12.98 -7.97 -16.10
N VAL A 370 -12.87 -6.93 -16.93
CA VAL A 370 -11.95 -5.80 -16.67
C VAL A 370 -12.26 -5.15 -15.33
N ALA A 371 -13.54 -4.92 -15.02
CA ALA A 371 -13.97 -4.35 -13.75
C ALA A 371 -13.60 -5.24 -12.55
N LEU A 372 -13.85 -6.55 -12.63
CA LEU A 372 -13.54 -7.51 -11.55
C LEU A 372 -12.03 -7.59 -11.27
N HIS A 373 -11.21 -7.66 -12.31
CA HIS A 373 -9.75 -7.68 -12.16
C HIS A 373 -9.21 -6.33 -11.67
N ALA A 374 -9.74 -5.20 -12.15
CA ALA A 374 -9.35 -3.88 -11.67
C ALA A 374 -9.61 -3.73 -10.17
N GLU A 375 -10.77 -4.19 -9.69
CA GLU A 375 -11.10 -4.16 -8.26
C GLU A 375 -10.19 -5.10 -7.44
N LEU A 376 -9.93 -6.32 -7.91
CA LEU A 376 -8.99 -7.23 -7.23
C LEU A 376 -7.58 -6.63 -7.11
N ASN A 377 -7.08 -5.99 -8.17
CA ASN A 377 -5.79 -5.32 -8.18
C ASN A 377 -5.75 -4.14 -7.21
N ARG A 378 -6.84 -3.36 -7.17
CA ARG A 378 -7.00 -2.26 -6.22
C ARG A 378 -6.91 -2.79 -4.78
N GLN A 379 -7.62 -3.88 -4.47
CA GLN A 379 -7.58 -4.51 -3.14
C GLN A 379 -6.18 -5.03 -2.76
N LEU A 380 -5.42 -5.60 -3.70
CA LEU A 380 -4.03 -6.00 -3.48
C LEU A 380 -3.12 -4.82 -3.13
N LYS A 381 -3.25 -3.72 -3.88
CA LYS A 381 -2.50 -2.48 -3.61
C LYS A 381 -2.81 -1.99 -2.20
N LEU A 382 -4.09 -1.94 -1.82
CA LEU A 382 -4.52 -1.50 -0.49
C LEU A 382 -4.01 -2.41 0.63
N ALA A 383 -4.00 -3.73 0.43
CA ALA A 383 -3.45 -4.67 1.41
C ALA A 383 -1.95 -4.42 1.67
N ASN A 384 -1.17 -4.16 0.61
CA ASN A 384 0.25 -3.84 0.74
C ASN A 384 0.48 -2.51 1.46
N LEU A 385 -0.28 -1.46 1.10
CA LEU A 385 -0.24 -0.17 1.79
C LEU A 385 -0.62 -0.30 3.27
N ALA A 386 -1.59 -1.16 3.60
CA ALA A 386 -1.99 -1.44 4.97
C ALA A 386 -0.86 -2.15 5.76
N ILE A 387 -0.13 -3.09 5.16
CA ILE A 387 1.04 -3.73 5.78
C ILE A 387 2.15 -2.69 6.06
N GLN A 388 2.42 -1.81 5.10
CA GLN A 388 3.41 -0.74 5.27
C GLN A 388 3.00 0.23 6.38
N HIS A 389 1.73 0.64 6.40
CA HIS A 389 1.15 1.47 7.45
C HIS A 389 1.32 0.79 8.82
N ARG A 390 0.97 -0.50 8.94
CA ARG A 390 1.09 -1.29 10.16
C ARG A 390 2.54 -1.32 10.68
N SER A 391 3.50 -1.63 9.81
CA SER A 391 4.92 -1.69 10.19
C SER A 391 5.45 -0.34 10.70
N ARG A 392 5.08 0.77 10.05
CA ARG A 392 5.47 2.12 10.49
C ARG A 392 4.78 2.51 11.80
N PHE A 393 3.51 2.19 11.94
CA PHE A 393 2.76 2.40 13.18
C PHE A 393 3.43 1.68 14.36
N ASP A 394 3.74 0.39 14.22
CA ASP A 394 4.35 -0.40 15.30
C ASP A 394 5.71 0.19 15.74
N LYS A 395 6.55 0.66 14.80
CA LYS A 395 7.82 1.34 15.11
C LYS A 395 7.63 2.65 15.87
N LEU A 396 6.64 3.46 15.48
CA LEU A 396 6.33 4.72 16.17
C LEU A 396 5.79 4.47 17.58
N ILE A 397 5.03 3.39 17.77
CA ILE A 397 4.58 2.95 19.10
C ILE A 397 5.76 2.55 19.97
N GLU A 398 6.70 1.75 19.45
CA GLU A 398 7.92 1.35 20.16
C GLU A 398 8.77 2.56 20.57
N TYR A 399 9.04 3.47 19.61
CA TYR A 399 9.69 4.74 19.87
C TYR A 399 9.00 5.53 20.99
N SER A 400 7.67 5.68 20.89
CA SER A 400 6.91 6.43 21.88
C SER A 400 6.98 5.82 23.28
N ALA A 401 6.98 4.49 23.38
CA ALA A 401 7.05 3.78 24.65
C ALA A 401 8.40 3.99 25.34
N ASP A 402 9.50 3.93 24.59
CA ASP A 402 10.84 4.12 25.15
C ASP A 402 11.11 5.57 25.55
N LYS A 403 10.68 6.54 24.74
CA LYS A 403 10.80 7.95 25.11
C LYS A 403 9.90 8.31 26.29
N GLN A 404 8.72 7.70 26.41
CA GLN A 404 7.86 7.89 27.58
C GLN A 404 8.56 7.42 28.87
N LYS A 405 9.22 6.24 28.86
CA LYS A 405 10.02 5.77 30.01
C LYS A 405 11.13 6.76 30.38
N TYR A 406 11.84 7.30 29.38
CA TYR A 406 12.88 8.30 29.60
C TYR A 406 12.33 9.59 30.25
N LEU A 407 11.18 10.09 29.77
CA LEU A 407 10.59 11.31 30.31
C LEU A 407 9.99 11.11 31.71
N GLU A 408 9.46 9.92 32.01
CA GLU A 408 8.92 9.58 33.33
C GLU A 408 10.01 9.29 34.37
N PHE A 409 11.19 8.83 33.94
CA PHE A 409 12.32 8.58 34.83
C PHE A 409 12.80 9.87 35.50
N ARG A 410 13.04 9.83 36.82
CA ARG A 410 13.57 10.97 37.59
C ARG A 410 15.05 10.78 37.86
N GLU A 411 15.86 11.70 37.38
CA GLU A 411 17.30 11.65 37.55
C GLU A 411 17.76 12.17 38.91
N GLU A 412 18.73 11.48 39.50
CA GLU A 412 19.48 11.97 40.65
C GLU A 412 20.52 12.98 40.19
N ILE A 413 20.15 14.26 40.23
CA ILE A 413 21.07 15.35 39.91
C ILE A 413 21.86 15.70 41.17
N SER A 414 23.18 15.63 41.07
CA SER A 414 24.08 15.89 42.19
C SER A 414 25.21 16.88 41.89
N SER A 415 25.10 17.63 40.80
CA SER A 415 26.00 18.73 40.48
C SER A 415 25.38 19.63 39.41
N VAL A 416 25.89 20.86 39.32
CA VAL A 416 25.56 21.81 38.25
C VAL A 416 25.88 21.22 36.87
N SER A 417 26.97 20.45 36.74
CA SER A 417 27.33 19.79 35.47
C SER A 417 26.36 18.68 35.08
N ALA A 418 25.91 17.86 36.04
CA ALA A 418 24.92 16.81 35.79
C ALA A 418 23.56 17.41 35.40
N ALA A 419 23.12 18.49 36.06
CA ALA A 419 21.90 19.21 35.71
C ALA A 419 21.93 19.73 34.26
N ASN A 420 23.03 20.38 33.87
CA ASN A 420 23.22 20.90 32.52
C ASN A 420 23.32 19.80 31.44
N LEU A 421 23.86 18.62 31.78
CA LEU A 421 23.87 17.47 30.88
C LEU A 421 22.45 16.97 30.62
N HIS A 422 21.64 16.78 31.66
CA HIS A 422 20.26 16.30 31.52
C HIS A 422 19.34 17.31 30.80
N LEU A 423 19.54 18.62 30.99
CA LEU A 423 18.87 19.66 30.20
C LEU A 423 19.23 19.56 28.71
N ARG A 424 20.52 19.38 28.37
CA ARG A 424 20.95 19.17 26.98
C ARG A 424 20.41 17.88 26.35
N LEU A 425 20.30 16.81 27.13
CA LEU A 425 19.67 15.56 26.68
C LEU A 425 18.17 15.77 26.39
N LEU A 426 17.49 16.57 27.20
CA LEU A 426 16.09 16.94 26.95
C LEU A 426 15.94 17.80 25.69
N ASP A 427 16.81 18.81 25.48
CA ASP A 427 16.82 19.62 24.25
C ASP A 427 17.04 18.75 23.00
N ARG A 428 17.94 17.75 23.10
CA ARG A 428 18.19 16.80 22.02
C ARG A 428 16.95 15.94 21.73
N PHE A 429 16.28 15.46 22.78
CA PHE A 429 15.03 14.72 22.63
C PHE A 429 13.95 15.56 21.95
N GLU A 430 13.77 16.82 22.33
CA GLU A 430 12.76 17.71 21.74
C GLU A 430 12.99 17.87 20.22
N LYS A 431 14.25 18.09 19.79
CA LYS A 431 14.61 18.16 18.36
C LYS A 431 14.41 16.84 17.61
N GLU A 432 14.80 15.72 18.22
CA GLU A 432 14.59 14.38 17.65
C GLU A 432 13.09 14.10 17.47
N ASN A 433 12.28 14.40 18.49
CA ASN A 433 10.84 14.19 18.48
C ASN A 433 10.15 15.06 17.43
N GLU A 434 10.56 16.32 17.27
CA GLU A 434 10.08 17.21 16.20
C GLU A 434 10.39 16.64 14.80
N THR A 435 11.59 16.11 14.61
CA THR A 435 12.00 15.49 13.34
C THR A 435 11.14 14.24 13.04
N VAL A 436 10.90 13.39 14.03
CA VAL A 436 10.04 12.18 13.90
C VAL A 436 8.59 12.54 13.59
N ILE A 437 8.06 13.64 14.16
CA ILE A 437 6.72 14.14 13.83
C ILE A 437 6.66 14.60 12.37
N ASN A 438 7.61 15.43 11.95
CA ASN A 438 7.62 16.03 10.61
C ASN A 438 7.89 15.01 9.49
N THR A 439 8.51 13.89 9.80
CA THR A 439 8.88 12.85 8.82
C THR A 439 8.09 11.56 9.04
N GLY A 440 8.34 10.84 10.14
CA GLY A 440 7.75 9.54 10.44
C GLY A 440 6.23 9.57 10.55
N VAL A 441 5.68 10.45 11.40
CA VAL A 441 4.23 10.59 11.59
C VAL A 441 3.57 11.15 10.34
N ALA A 442 4.18 12.15 9.68
CA ALA A 442 3.67 12.69 8.43
C ALA A 442 3.57 11.65 7.30
N ASN A 443 4.56 10.75 7.18
CA ASN A 443 4.52 9.66 6.20
C ASN A 443 3.48 8.61 6.55
N LEU A 444 3.28 8.28 7.83
CA LEU A 444 2.19 7.40 8.27
C LEU A 444 0.83 8.00 7.87
N ARG A 445 0.64 9.31 8.08
CA ARG A 445 -0.59 10.03 7.71
C ARG A 445 -0.85 10.04 6.21
N LYS A 446 0.18 10.20 5.37
CA LYS A 446 0.02 10.08 3.91
C LYS A 446 -0.53 8.71 3.50
N LEU A 447 -0.01 7.64 4.12
CA LEU A 447 -0.51 6.28 3.88
C LEU A 447 -1.94 6.11 4.39
N SER A 448 -2.26 6.67 5.55
CA SER A 448 -3.61 6.60 6.11
C SER A 448 -4.63 7.35 5.26
N GLU A 449 -4.28 8.55 4.78
CA GLU A 449 -5.09 9.34 3.85
C GLU A 449 -5.35 8.61 2.53
N GLU A 450 -4.34 7.96 1.94
CA GLU A 450 -4.52 7.16 0.72
C GLU A 450 -5.45 5.97 0.97
N LEU A 451 -5.26 5.22 2.07
CA LEU A 451 -6.11 4.08 2.43
C LEU A 451 -7.57 4.50 2.68
N VAL A 452 -7.81 5.65 3.31
CA VAL A 452 -9.15 6.19 3.56
C VAL A 452 -9.78 6.70 2.26
N ARG A 453 -9.03 7.41 1.42
CA ARG A 453 -9.50 7.92 0.12
C ARG A 453 -9.94 6.79 -0.80
N GLU A 454 -9.18 5.70 -0.81
CA GLU A 454 -9.48 4.48 -1.55
C GLU A 454 -10.49 3.57 -0.83
N LYS A 455 -11.11 4.02 0.28
CA LYS A 455 -12.14 3.28 1.02
C LYS A 455 -11.68 1.89 1.45
N TYR A 456 -10.47 1.70 1.95
CA TYR A 456 -10.02 0.41 2.45
C TYR A 456 -10.96 -0.18 3.53
N GLU A 457 -11.14 -1.50 3.55
CA GLU A 457 -12.08 -2.21 4.45
C GLU A 457 -11.91 -1.82 5.92
N ASN A 458 -10.66 -1.72 6.39
CA ASN A 458 -10.31 -1.40 7.77
C ASN A 458 -9.90 0.07 7.94
N SER A 459 -10.41 0.97 7.09
CA SER A 459 -10.16 2.42 7.17
C SER A 459 -10.48 3.01 8.55
N THR A 460 -11.46 2.45 9.27
CA THR A 460 -11.77 2.86 10.65
C THR A 460 -10.67 2.48 11.66
N GLU A 461 -9.99 1.35 11.47
CA GLU A 461 -8.84 0.94 12.29
C GLU A 461 -7.63 1.82 12.00
N ILE A 462 -7.37 2.13 10.72
CA ILE A 462 -6.32 3.05 10.29
C ILE A 462 -6.49 4.42 10.96
N GLN A 463 -7.71 4.98 10.94
CA GLN A 463 -8.00 6.24 11.62
C GLN A 463 -7.89 6.15 13.16
N LYS A 464 -8.18 4.99 13.77
CA LYS A 464 -7.93 4.76 15.21
C LYS A 464 -6.44 4.77 15.51
N ASN A 465 -5.61 4.17 14.64
CA ASN A 465 -4.16 4.14 14.80
C ASN A 465 -3.57 5.56 14.75
N ASP A 466 -4.03 6.41 13.83
CA ASP A 466 -3.64 7.82 13.78
C ASP A 466 -3.97 8.55 15.10
N LYS A 467 -5.17 8.33 15.64
CA LYS A 467 -5.56 8.91 16.94
C LYS A 467 -4.68 8.42 18.09
N ILE A 468 -4.33 7.12 18.12
CA ILE A 468 -3.44 6.56 19.13
C ILE A 468 -2.05 7.23 19.04
N ILE A 469 -1.51 7.41 17.83
CA ILE A 469 -0.24 8.12 17.63
C ILE A 469 -0.35 9.57 18.12
N ASP A 470 -1.41 10.29 17.74
CA ASP A 470 -1.62 11.67 18.19
C ASP A 470 -1.69 11.77 19.72
N GLU A 471 -2.41 10.87 20.39
CA GLU A 471 -2.48 10.80 21.85
C GLU A 471 -1.13 10.48 22.50
N LYS A 472 -0.36 9.55 21.92
CA LYS A 472 0.98 9.18 22.42
C LYS A 472 1.96 10.33 22.30
N PHE A 473 2.04 10.99 21.15
CA PHE A 473 2.95 12.12 20.94
C PHE A 473 2.53 13.35 21.73
N LYS A 474 1.22 13.58 21.92
CA LYS A 474 0.72 14.61 22.85
C LYS A 474 1.16 14.32 24.29
N LYS A 475 1.08 13.06 24.74
CA LYS A 475 1.55 12.66 26.07
C LYS A 475 3.06 12.88 26.22
N LEU A 476 3.87 12.59 25.20
CA LEU A 476 5.30 12.86 25.22
C LEU A 476 5.61 14.36 25.37
N ASP A 477 4.91 15.21 24.63
CA ASP A 477 5.05 16.67 24.73
C ASP A 477 4.65 17.18 26.13
N GLU A 478 3.56 16.67 26.70
CA GLU A 478 3.14 16.99 28.08
C GLU A 478 4.19 16.55 29.12
N LEU A 479 4.75 15.35 28.98
CA LEU A 479 5.79 14.84 29.89
C LEU A 479 7.10 15.64 29.77
N ALA A 480 7.50 16.02 28.55
CA ALA A 480 8.67 16.87 28.34
C ALA A 480 8.50 18.26 28.99
N LYS A 481 7.31 18.87 28.83
CA LYS A 481 6.94 20.13 29.50
C LYS A 481 6.93 20.03 31.03
N ILE A 482 6.63 18.86 31.58
CA ILE A 482 6.71 18.61 33.03
C ILE A 482 8.17 18.43 33.47
N LYS A 483 9.00 17.74 32.68
CA LYS A 483 10.38 17.40 33.05
C LYS A 483 11.31 18.62 33.06
N ARG A 484 11.18 19.55 32.10
CA ARG A 484 12.02 20.76 32.02
C ARG A 484 12.04 21.60 33.32
N PRO A 485 10.90 22.04 33.90
CA PRO A 485 10.90 22.83 35.12
C PRO A 485 11.45 22.09 36.35
N ILE A 486 11.41 20.75 36.36
CA ILE A 486 12.04 19.94 37.42
C ILE A 486 13.57 20.01 37.28
N LEU A 487 14.09 19.83 36.07
CA LEU A 487 15.53 19.91 35.81
C LEU A 487 16.08 21.32 36.04
N ASP A 488 15.34 22.35 35.64
CA ASP A 488 15.68 23.76 35.92
C ASP A 488 15.70 24.06 37.42
N ASP A 489 14.76 23.50 38.19
CA ASP A 489 14.77 23.63 39.64
C ASP A 489 15.95 22.89 40.28
N HIS A 490 16.28 21.69 39.79
CA HIS A 490 17.46 20.97 40.25
C HIS A 490 18.76 21.75 39.94
N LEU A 491 18.86 22.38 38.76
CA LEU A 491 19.99 23.26 38.45
C LEU A 491 20.10 24.41 39.45
N LYS A 492 18.99 25.12 39.71
CA LYS A 492 18.94 26.22 40.69
C LYS A 492 19.29 25.75 42.10
N ARG A 493 18.86 24.57 42.51
CA ARG A 493 19.23 23.96 43.79
C ARG A 493 20.74 23.73 43.86
N GLU A 494 21.34 23.13 42.84
CA GLU A 494 22.78 22.86 42.84
C GLU A 494 23.63 24.14 42.79
N GLU A 495 23.20 25.15 42.03
CA GLU A 495 23.82 26.48 42.03
C GLU A 495 23.72 27.14 43.41
N PHE A 496 22.58 26.98 44.10
CA PHE A 496 22.41 27.45 45.46
C PHE A 496 23.34 26.73 46.43
N ILE A 497 23.44 25.39 46.35
CA ILE A 497 24.36 24.59 47.18
C ILE A 497 25.80 25.07 46.99
N GLU A 498 26.23 25.31 45.75
CA GLU A 498 27.59 25.77 45.47
C GLU A 498 27.85 27.17 46.04
N LYS A 499 26.87 28.08 45.96
CA LYS A 499 26.95 29.39 46.61
C LYS A 499 27.09 29.27 48.14
N VAL A 500 26.33 28.38 48.77
CA VAL A 500 26.43 28.14 50.22
C VAL A 500 27.79 27.54 50.61
N ARG A 501 28.36 26.68 49.77
CA ARG A 501 29.75 26.18 49.96
C ARG A 501 30.76 27.32 49.91
N GLN A 502 30.66 28.21 48.92
CA GLN A 502 31.53 29.37 48.81
C GLN A 502 31.44 30.26 50.06
N MET A 503 30.24 30.51 50.59
CA MET A 503 30.05 31.27 51.84
C MET A 503 30.71 30.59 53.06
N ASN A 504 30.75 29.25 53.11
CA ASN A 504 31.43 28.50 54.17
C ASN A 504 32.96 28.54 54.04
N ASP A 505 33.48 28.53 52.80
CA ASP A 505 34.91 28.70 52.55
C ASP A 505 35.37 30.13 52.92
N GLU A 506 34.59 31.15 52.57
CA GLU A 506 34.83 32.54 53.01
C GLU A 506 34.79 32.68 54.54
N HIS A 507 33.88 31.98 55.23
CA HIS A 507 33.85 31.92 56.69
C HIS A 507 35.13 31.30 57.26
N LYS A 508 35.61 30.19 56.67
CA LYS A 508 36.86 29.56 57.07
C LYS A 508 38.07 30.48 56.89
N ASP A 509 38.17 31.15 55.75
CA ASP A 509 39.30 32.04 55.46
C ASP A 509 39.35 33.23 56.43
N LYS A 510 38.19 33.80 56.78
CA LYS A 510 38.09 34.86 57.80
C LYS A 510 38.48 34.35 59.20
N TYR A 511 38.11 33.12 59.56
CA TYR A 511 38.56 32.51 60.82
C TYR A 511 40.09 32.40 60.87
N ASP A 512 40.72 31.91 59.80
CA ASP A 512 42.18 31.75 59.73
C ASP A 512 42.91 33.11 59.87
N GLN A 513 42.35 34.18 59.30
CA GLN A 513 42.86 35.54 59.47
C GLN A 513 42.79 36.03 60.92
N ILE A 514 41.63 35.88 61.57
CA ILE A 514 41.43 36.31 62.97
C ILE A 514 42.31 35.49 63.92
N HIS A 515 42.43 34.19 63.70
CA HIS A 515 43.28 33.33 64.52
C HIS A 515 44.76 33.74 64.45
N LYS A 516 45.25 34.08 63.25
CA LYS A 516 46.62 34.59 63.08
C LYS A 516 46.84 35.91 63.81
N TRP A 517 45.87 36.83 63.74
CA TRP A 517 45.91 38.09 64.48
C TRP A 517 45.94 37.86 65.99
N TYR A 518 45.09 36.96 66.51
CA TYR A 518 45.07 36.59 67.92
C TYR A 518 46.43 36.10 68.42
N LEU A 519 47.08 35.19 67.68
CA LEU A 519 48.39 34.65 68.07
C LEU A 519 49.48 35.72 68.16
N ASP A 520 49.48 36.69 67.24
CA ASP A 520 50.44 37.81 67.25
C ASP A 520 50.22 38.71 68.48
N LYS A 521 48.96 39.06 68.77
CA LYS A 521 48.63 39.93 69.91
C LYS A 521 48.83 39.25 71.26
N LYS A 522 48.55 37.96 71.37
CA LYS A 522 48.82 37.18 72.57
C LYS A 522 50.31 37.21 72.90
N ARG A 523 51.17 36.99 71.90
CA ARG A 523 52.63 37.05 72.07
C ARG A 523 53.11 38.41 72.57
N TYR A 524 52.55 39.50 72.04
CA TYR A 524 52.87 40.85 72.51
C TYR A 524 52.50 41.05 74.00
N LEU A 525 51.30 40.62 74.42
CA LEU A 525 50.84 40.78 75.79
C LEU A 525 51.58 39.89 76.81
N GLU A 526 52.12 38.74 76.40
CA GLU A 526 52.87 37.83 77.27
C GLU A 526 54.34 38.21 77.48
N THR A 527 54.92 39.04 76.59
CA THR A 527 56.33 39.43 76.67
C THR A 527 56.55 40.40 77.84
N ARG A 528 57.51 40.13 78.74
CA ARG A 528 57.88 41.02 79.86
C ARG A 528 58.96 42.02 79.46
N GLU A 529 58.77 43.30 79.78
CA GLU A 529 59.75 44.36 79.57
C GLU A 529 60.64 44.58 80.80
N GLU A 530 61.96 44.76 80.58
CA GLU A 530 62.88 45.22 81.63
C GLU A 530 62.76 46.74 81.79
N ILE A 531 62.36 47.21 82.97
CA ILE A 531 62.21 48.63 83.30
C ILE A 531 63.29 49.00 84.31
N ASN A 532 64.27 49.77 83.83
CA ASN A 532 65.44 50.19 84.61
C ASN A 532 65.49 51.73 84.77
N SER A 533 64.50 52.46 84.25
CA SER A 533 64.40 53.91 84.33
C SER A 533 62.95 54.40 84.19
N VAL A 534 62.68 55.60 84.73
CA VAL A 534 61.37 56.26 84.66
C VAL A 534 60.90 56.54 83.20
N PRO A 535 61.76 56.99 82.25
CA PRO A 535 61.35 57.17 80.85
C PRO A 535 60.98 55.86 80.12
N ASP A 536 61.63 54.75 80.46
CA ASP A 536 61.36 53.45 79.84
C ASP A 536 60.00 52.87 80.25
N ALA A 537 59.59 53.08 81.51
CA ALA A 537 58.27 52.70 82.00
C ALA A 537 57.13 53.40 81.24
N SER A 538 57.25 54.72 81.03
CA SER A 538 56.22 55.55 80.37
C SER A 538 56.02 55.22 78.90
N LYS A 539 57.08 54.85 78.18
CA LYS A 539 57.02 54.45 76.77
C LYS A 539 56.20 53.16 76.58
N ASN A 540 56.38 52.17 77.45
CA ASN A 540 55.73 50.87 77.33
C ASN A 540 54.23 50.94 77.64
N LEU A 541 53.80 51.79 78.58
CA LEU A 541 52.38 52.06 78.84
C LEU A 541 51.66 52.65 77.60
N ARG A 542 52.30 53.59 76.89
CA ARG A 542 51.71 54.19 75.67
C ARG A 542 51.58 53.20 74.51
N ILE A 543 52.49 52.23 74.40
CA ILE A 543 52.39 51.16 73.38
C ILE A 543 51.18 50.26 73.70
N LEU A 544 50.92 49.98 74.98
CA LEU A 544 49.75 49.20 75.41
C LEU A 544 48.43 49.93 75.07
N GLU A 545 48.37 51.25 75.22
CA GLU A 545 47.19 52.05 74.83
C GLU A 545 46.89 51.99 73.32
N LEU A 546 47.94 51.99 72.48
CA LEU A 546 47.77 51.82 71.02
C LEU A 546 47.20 50.45 70.67
N TYR A 547 47.65 49.39 71.36
CA TYR A 547 47.10 48.05 71.22
C TYR A 547 45.60 47.99 71.57
N VAL A 548 45.17 48.62 72.66
CA VAL A 548 43.75 48.64 73.08
C VAL A 548 42.86 49.26 71.99
N ASN A 549 43.32 50.32 71.33
CA ASN A 549 42.59 50.94 70.23
C ASN A 549 42.50 50.03 68.98
N GLU A 550 43.59 49.34 68.63
CA GLU A 550 43.62 48.37 67.53
C GLU A 550 42.72 47.15 67.82
N PHE A 551 42.73 46.65 69.05
CA PHE A 551 41.89 45.54 69.51
C PHE A 551 40.41 45.87 69.34
N LYS A 552 39.98 47.05 69.80
CA LYS A 552 38.60 47.50 69.68
C LYS A 552 38.17 47.65 68.21
N SER A 553 38.98 48.31 67.39
CA SER A 553 38.68 48.48 65.96
C SER A 553 38.57 47.17 65.20
N THR A 554 39.38 46.16 65.54
CA THR A 554 39.36 44.85 64.88
C THR A 554 38.14 44.03 65.30
N CYS A 555 37.71 44.15 66.55
CA CYS A 555 36.47 43.53 67.04
C CYS A 555 35.24 44.11 66.32
N ASP A 556 35.13 45.44 66.24
CA ASP A 556 33.97 46.14 65.66
C ASP A 556 33.83 45.94 64.13
N THR A 557 34.86 45.42 63.47
CA THR A 557 34.88 45.24 62.00
C THR A 557 35.00 43.78 61.61
N LEU A 558 36.19 43.20 61.76
CA LEU A 558 36.52 41.88 61.21
C LEU A 558 35.81 40.74 61.95
N VAL A 559 35.71 40.83 63.28
CA VAL A 559 35.04 39.80 64.10
C VAL A 559 33.53 39.85 63.90
N ASP A 560 32.92 41.03 63.90
CA ASP A 560 31.48 41.19 63.69
C ASP A 560 31.05 40.71 62.30
N GLU A 561 31.81 41.04 61.25
CA GLU A 561 31.57 40.51 59.91
C GLU A 561 31.70 38.98 59.84
N PHE A 562 32.69 38.40 60.53
CA PHE A 562 32.88 36.95 60.59
C PHE A 562 31.71 36.25 61.31
N MET A 563 31.28 36.79 62.45
CA MET A 563 30.15 36.26 63.21
C MET A 563 28.82 36.37 62.44
N LYS A 564 28.65 37.47 61.69
CA LYS A 564 27.50 37.66 60.80
C LYS A 564 27.51 36.65 59.66
N LEU A 565 28.63 36.49 58.96
CA LEU A 565 28.79 35.52 57.87
C LEU A 565 28.50 34.08 58.34
N GLY A 566 28.99 33.69 59.51
CA GLY A 566 28.71 32.36 60.08
C GLY A 566 27.23 32.12 60.38
N LYS A 567 26.51 33.13 60.87
CA LYS A 567 25.04 33.05 61.08
C LYS A 567 24.29 33.00 59.76
N ASP A 568 24.67 33.83 58.80
CA ASP A 568 24.02 33.94 57.50
C ASP A 568 24.19 32.64 56.68
N THR A 569 25.36 32.00 56.73
CA THR A 569 25.62 30.69 56.09
C THR A 569 24.82 29.57 56.75
N ALA A 570 24.74 29.55 58.10
CA ALA A 570 23.97 28.56 58.85
C ALA A 570 22.45 28.64 58.62
N ALA A 571 21.94 29.82 58.24
CA ALA A 571 20.53 30.06 57.97
C ALA A 571 20.10 29.75 56.52
N GLN A 572 21.03 29.41 55.62
CA GLN A 572 20.72 29.16 54.21
C GLN A 572 19.87 27.88 54.05
N LYS A 573 18.72 28.06 53.38
CA LYS A 573 17.77 26.99 53.04
C LYS A 573 17.20 27.25 51.65
N TYR A 574 17.13 26.21 50.83
CA TYR A 574 16.43 26.21 49.54
C TYR A 574 15.24 25.27 49.65
N GLU A 575 14.05 25.72 49.28
CA GLU A 575 12.85 24.88 49.30
C GLU A 575 11.91 25.32 48.19
N THR A 576 11.59 24.38 47.30
CA THR A 576 10.56 24.52 46.28
C THR A 576 9.67 23.29 46.31
N LYS A 577 8.61 23.29 45.50
CA LYS A 577 7.73 22.12 45.32
C LYS A 577 8.41 20.91 44.66
N PHE A 578 9.62 21.08 44.13
CA PHE A 578 10.33 20.04 43.37
C PHE A 578 11.58 19.54 44.10
N SER A 579 12.29 20.42 44.79
CA SER A 579 13.49 20.04 45.53
C SER A 579 13.73 20.92 46.76
N GLY A 580 14.53 20.42 47.70
CA GLY A 580 14.89 21.14 48.92
C GLY A 580 16.33 20.87 49.31
N TYR A 581 16.95 21.84 49.96
CA TYR A 581 18.28 21.75 50.54
C TYR A 581 18.32 22.54 51.85
N VAL A 582 18.86 21.90 52.89
CA VAL A 582 19.14 22.52 54.19
C VAL A 582 20.60 22.27 54.50
N PHE A 583 21.34 23.31 54.85
CA PHE A 583 22.78 23.23 55.12
C PHE A 583 23.19 22.21 56.21
N ASN A 584 22.27 21.82 57.10
CA ASN A 584 22.50 20.90 58.23
C ASN A 584 22.36 19.39 57.88
N GLU A 585 21.79 19.03 56.73
CA GLU A 585 21.59 17.61 56.40
C GLU A 585 22.85 17.00 55.76
N THR A 586 23.57 16.19 56.54
CA THR A 586 24.80 15.46 56.17
C THR A 586 24.60 14.27 55.23
N LYS A 587 23.49 14.23 54.47
CA LYS A 587 23.23 13.18 53.49
C LYS A 587 23.22 13.74 52.07
N TYR A 588 24.36 13.59 51.42
CA TYR A 588 24.49 13.70 49.98
C TYR A 588 24.96 12.35 49.44
N GLN A 589 24.17 11.71 48.58
CA GLN A 589 24.49 10.40 47.95
C GLN A 589 24.74 9.22 48.92
N GLY A 590 24.05 9.15 50.06
CA GLY A 590 24.15 7.98 50.96
C GLY A 590 25.53 7.73 51.60
N LYS A 591 26.50 8.64 51.43
CA LYS A 591 27.82 8.58 52.08
C LYS A 591 27.95 9.71 53.10
N THR A 592 28.20 9.33 54.36
CA THR A 592 28.52 10.26 55.45
C THR A 592 29.96 10.75 55.29
N PHE A 593 30.14 11.99 54.87
CA PHE A 593 31.43 12.68 54.95
C PHE A 593 31.51 13.47 56.27
N GLY A 594 32.64 13.33 56.96
CA GLY A 594 32.81 13.64 58.39
C GLY A 594 32.51 15.07 58.86
N ALA A 595 32.09 15.12 60.13
CA ALA A 595 31.82 16.28 61.01
C ALA A 595 30.95 17.38 60.39
N ASN A 596 29.73 17.51 60.92
CA ASN A 596 28.68 18.47 60.58
C ASN A 596 29.28 19.86 60.28
N GLN A 597 29.09 20.36 59.06
CA GLN A 597 29.66 21.64 58.64
C GLN A 597 29.13 22.81 59.47
N LEU A 598 27.89 22.69 59.97
CA LEU A 598 27.31 23.61 60.94
C LEU A 598 28.07 23.61 62.27
N ASP A 599 28.47 22.44 62.77
CA ASP A 599 29.24 22.33 64.02
C ASP A 599 30.62 22.97 63.87
N LYS A 600 31.25 22.88 62.68
CA LYS A 600 32.52 23.57 62.40
C LYS A 600 32.38 25.08 62.40
N ILE A 601 31.32 25.64 61.81
CA ILE A 601 31.02 27.08 61.87
C ILE A 601 30.80 27.52 63.32
N LEU A 602 30.03 26.75 64.10
CA LEU A 602 29.76 27.04 65.51
C LEU A 602 31.03 26.96 66.37
N GLN A 603 31.88 25.96 66.14
CA GLN A 603 33.16 25.81 66.83
C GLN A 603 34.10 26.99 66.56
N ARG A 604 34.27 27.38 65.29
CA ARG A 604 35.09 28.55 64.92
C ARG A 604 34.60 29.83 65.59
N ASN A 605 33.28 30.03 65.64
CA ASN A 605 32.67 31.16 66.33
C ASN A 605 32.95 31.15 67.85
N GLN A 606 32.90 29.98 68.49
CA GLN A 606 33.20 29.85 69.91
C GLN A 606 34.69 30.07 70.23
N GLU A 607 35.59 29.59 69.37
CA GLU A 607 37.04 29.73 69.54
C GLU A 607 37.47 31.21 69.45
N ILE A 608 36.96 31.96 68.47
CA ILE A 608 37.25 33.41 68.38
C ILE A 608 36.75 34.15 69.61
N GLN A 609 35.56 33.82 70.12
CA GLN A 609 35.05 34.41 71.36
C GLN A 609 35.89 34.07 72.60
N LYS A 610 36.57 32.92 72.61
CA LYS A 610 37.53 32.55 73.66
C LYS A 610 38.84 33.34 73.51
N PHE A 611 39.35 33.47 72.31
CA PHE A 611 40.56 34.24 71.99
C PHE A 611 40.46 35.70 72.45
N LEU A 612 39.32 36.34 72.22
CA LEU A 612 39.09 37.73 72.65
C LEU A 612 39.14 37.89 74.17
N ARG A 613 38.49 36.99 74.93
CA ARG A 613 38.52 37.02 76.40
C ARG A 613 39.92 36.81 76.97
N GLU A 614 40.72 35.97 76.32
CA GLU A 614 42.10 35.70 76.74
C GLU A 614 42.99 36.94 76.57
N LEU A 615 42.87 37.64 75.43
CA LEU A 615 43.58 38.89 75.18
C LEU A 615 43.20 40.00 76.17
N GLU A 616 41.92 40.17 76.49
CA GLU A 616 41.45 41.16 77.47
C GLU A 616 42.02 40.93 78.88
N ASN A 617 42.21 39.66 79.28
CA ASN A 617 42.77 39.35 80.60
C ASN A 617 44.29 39.58 80.66
N LEU A 618 45.01 39.27 79.58
CA LEU A 618 46.45 39.50 79.48
C LEU A 618 46.78 41.00 79.46
N GLU A 619 45.96 41.83 78.80
CA GLU A 619 46.09 43.30 78.78
C GLU A 619 46.01 43.89 80.20
N LYS A 620 44.98 43.52 80.98
CA LYS A 620 44.82 43.97 82.37
C LYS A 620 46.00 43.60 83.25
N THR A 621 46.53 42.39 83.09
CA THR A 621 47.66 41.90 83.88
C THR A 621 48.93 42.69 83.57
N LYS A 622 49.19 42.96 82.29
CA LYS A 622 50.37 43.71 81.85
C LYS A 622 50.35 45.17 82.33
N LYS A 623 49.18 45.80 82.36
CA LYS A 623 49.02 47.17 82.87
C LYS A 623 49.40 47.32 84.36
N ILE A 624 48.99 46.38 85.20
CA ILE A 624 49.26 46.41 86.66
C ILE A 624 50.77 46.35 86.95
N ILE A 625 51.51 45.52 86.21
CA ILE A 625 52.96 45.33 86.41
C ILE A 625 53.74 46.59 86.01
N LEU A 626 53.36 47.23 84.90
CA LEU A 626 54.04 48.44 84.42
C LEU A 626 53.85 49.64 85.35
N ASP A 627 52.68 49.75 86.02
CA ASP A 627 52.40 50.82 87.00
C ASP A 627 53.18 50.66 88.33
N ASP A 628 53.47 49.43 88.78
CA ASP A 628 54.24 49.19 90.01
C ASP A 628 55.73 49.51 89.84
N HIS A 629 56.31 49.09 88.71
CA HIS A 629 57.72 49.32 88.41
C HIS A 629 58.09 50.81 88.34
N LEU A 630 57.15 51.67 87.91
CA LEU A 630 57.32 53.12 87.90
C LEU A 630 57.54 53.70 89.31
N LYS A 631 56.80 53.19 90.32
CA LYS A 631 56.85 53.70 91.70
C LYS A 631 58.07 53.26 92.49
N ARG A 632 58.68 52.12 92.15
CA ARG A 632 59.88 51.59 92.82
C ARG A 632 61.13 52.43 92.52
N GLU A 633 61.34 52.78 91.26
CA GLU A 633 62.55 53.48 90.81
C GLU A 633 62.61 54.92 91.34
N GLU A 634 61.46 55.58 91.54
CA GLU A 634 61.37 56.90 92.17
C GLU A 634 61.84 56.92 93.65
N PHE A 635 61.90 55.77 94.34
CA PHE A 635 62.32 55.67 95.75
C PHE A 635 63.83 55.42 95.94
N ILE A 636 64.45 54.59 95.09
CA ILE A 636 65.86 54.13 95.21
C ILE A 636 66.86 55.26 94.93
N GLU A 637 66.50 56.20 94.05
CA GLU A 637 67.33 57.34 93.66
C GLU A 637 67.61 58.30 94.84
N LYS A 638 66.74 58.29 95.87
CA LYS A 638 66.77 59.23 97.00
C LYS A 638 67.70 58.81 98.16
N ALA A 639 67.94 57.52 98.39
CA ALA A 639 68.74 57.01 99.52
C ALA A 639 70.24 56.84 99.19
N ARG A 640 70.60 56.55 97.93
CA ARG A 640 72.01 56.45 97.48
C ARG A 640 72.74 57.80 97.45
N GLN A 641 71.99 58.89 97.32
CA GLN A 641 72.53 60.25 97.26
C GLN A 641 73.12 60.72 98.61
N MET A 642 72.63 60.21 99.74
CA MET A 642 73.02 60.68 101.08
C MET A 642 74.34 60.08 101.62
N ASN A 643 74.68 58.80 101.34
CA ASN A 643 75.86 58.12 101.95
C ASN A 643 77.16 58.36 101.16
N ALA A 644 77.07 58.53 99.84
CA ALA A 644 78.20 58.93 99.02
C ALA A 644 78.71 60.34 99.39
N GLU A 645 77.82 61.27 99.75
CA GLU A 645 78.19 62.63 100.13
C GLU A 645 79.03 62.75 101.42
N HIS A 646 78.97 61.80 102.36
CA HIS A 646 79.66 61.90 103.65
C HIS A 646 81.12 61.40 103.61
N LEU A 647 81.39 60.35 102.83
CA LEU A 647 82.73 59.76 102.64
C LEU A 647 83.58 60.52 101.61
N ASP A 648 82.95 61.07 100.55
CA ASP A 648 83.63 61.95 99.60
C ASP A 648 84.15 63.21 100.29
N ARG A 649 83.36 63.84 101.17
CA ARG A 649 83.73 65.12 101.80
C ARG A 649 85.03 65.04 102.61
N LEU A 650 85.27 63.98 103.38
CA LEU A 650 86.52 63.81 104.14
C LEU A 650 87.75 63.65 103.23
N ALA A 651 87.70 62.71 102.28
CA ALA A 651 88.84 62.39 101.43
C ALA A 651 89.12 63.54 100.46
N HIS A 652 88.07 64.18 99.95
CA HIS A 652 88.18 65.39 99.15
C HIS A 652 88.81 66.53 99.92
N LEU A 653 88.35 66.89 101.11
CA LEU A 653 88.88 68.07 101.80
C LEU A 653 90.41 67.93 102.10
N SER A 654 90.95 66.72 102.36
CA SER A 654 92.38 66.50 102.68
C SER A 654 93.27 66.41 101.44
N GLN A 655 92.81 65.75 100.38
CA GLN A 655 93.58 65.55 99.14
C GLN A 655 93.53 66.78 98.22
N TRP A 656 92.44 67.55 98.31
CA TRP A 656 92.26 68.82 97.60
C TRP A 656 93.28 69.87 98.05
N VAL A 657 93.64 69.89 99.33
CA VAL A 657 94.59 70.86 99.88
C VAL A 657 95.97 70.70 99.24
N GLU A 658 96.48 69.46 99.17
CA GLU A 658 97.79 69.16 98.59
C GLU A 658 97.81 69.22 97.05
N SER A 659 96.73 68.80 96.37
CA SER A 659 96.72 68.72 94.89
C SER A 659 96.51 70.06 94.19
N LYS A 660 95.80 71.01 94.83
CA LYS A 660 95.48 72.28 94.17
C LYS A 660 96.61 73.31 94.25
N GLU A 661 97.53 73.17 95.21
CA GLU A 661 98.75 74.01 95.31
C GLU A 661 99.71 73.73 94.13
N GLN A 662 99.74 72.49 93.60
CA GLN A 662 100.53 72.11 92.42
C GLN A 662 99.81 72.35 91.07
N TYR A 663 98.49 72.17 90.99
CA TYR A 663 97.70 72.28 89.74
C TYR A 663 97.67 73.68 89.12
N LEU A 664 97.81 74.74 89.91
CA LEU A 664 97.61 76.12 89.43
C LEU A 664 98.80 76.69 88.63
N ASN A 665 99.91 75.96 88.52
CA ASN A 665 101.17 76.43 87.92
C ASN A 665 101.53 75.86 86.50
N THR A 666 100.64 75.16 85.76
CA THR A 666 100.93 74.39 84.48
C THR A 666 99.97 74.65 83.27
N MET A 667 100.42 74.58 81.98
CA MET A 667 99.66 74.86 80.68
C MET A 667 99.78 73.76 79.56
N GLU A 668 98.70 73.40 78.79
CA GLU A 668 98.58 72.16 77.92
C GLU A 668 97.80 72.28 76.54
N THR A 669 97.91 71.32 75.59
CA THR A 669 97.28 71.26 74.21
C THR A 669 96.17 70.15 74.03
N ILE A 670 95.14 70.31 73.16
CA ILE A 670 93.88 69.48 73.14
C ILE A 670 93.39 69.03 71.73
N ASN A 671 93.17 67.71 71.49
CA ASN A 671 92.87 67.14 70.16
C ASN A 671 91.65 66.17 70.07
N SER A 672 90.85 66.00 71.12
CA SER A 672 89.67 65.09 71.11
C SER A 672 88.57 65.54 72.08
N VAL A 673 87.32 65.05 71.89
CA VAL A 673 86.20 65.28 72.85
C VAL A 673 86.61 64.93 74.27
N VAL A 674 87.34 63.82 74.41
CA VAL A 674 87.78 63.28 75.69
C VAL A 674 88.85 64.16 76.33
N GLU A 675 89.80 64.70 75.56
CA GLU A 675 90.84 65.60 76.10
C GLU A 675 90.34 67.02 76.41
N ALA A 676 89.34 67.52 75.66
CA ALA A 676 88.78 68.86 75.86
C ALA A 676 87.82 68.94 77.06
N ARG A 677 87.01 67.91 77.28
CA ARG A 677 86.12 67.78 78.47
C ARG A 677 86.98 67.67 79.72
N ARG A 678 88.02 66.83 79.63
CA ARG A 678 88.98 66.54 80.70
C ARG A 678 89.68 67.80 81.23
N GLN A 679 90.15 68.70 80.37
CA GLN A 679 90.86 69.90 80.85
C GLN A 679 89.95 70.99 81.42
N LEU A 680 88.77 71.18 80.84
CA LEU A 680 87.76 72.11 81.37
C LEU A 680 87.17 71.70 82.70
N GLU A 681 86.92 70.40 82.86
CA GLU A 681 86.52 69.81 84.13
C GLU A 681 87.58 70.06 85.19
N PHE A 682 88.87 69.96 84.88
CA PHE A 682 89.92 70.20 85.87
C PHE A 682 89.95 71.64 86.42
N PHE A 683 89.69 72.65 85.58
CA PHE A 683 89.73 74.05 86.03
C PHE A 683 88.42 74.49 86.70
N GLY A 684 87.27 74.14 86.10
CA GLY A 684 85.95 74.47 86.65
C GLY A 684 85.68 73.79 87.99
N SER A 685 86.23 72.59 88.20
CA SER A 685 86.24 71.93 89.50
C SER A 685 86.95 72.81 90.52
N TYR A 686 88.23 73.13 90.32
CA TYR A 686 89.04 73.83 91.32
C TYR A 686 88.41 75.14 91.89
N SER A 687 87.87 76.02 91.04
CA SER A 687 87.42 77.37 91.49
C SER A 687 86.05 77.38 92.18
N ASN A 688 85.17 76.40 91.91
CA ASN A 688 83.93 76.18 92.68
C ASN A 688 84.21 75.40 93.95
N GLU A 689 85.16 74.47 93.89
CA GLU A 689 85.61 73.64 94.99
C GLU A 689 86.22 74.52 96.10
N PHE A 690 87.02 75.54 95.76
CA PHE A 690 87.59 76.48 96.75
C PHE A 690 86.53 77.18 97.64
N ASN A 691 85.52 77.82 97.03
CA ASN A 691 84.53 78.61 97.79
C ASN A 691 83.38 77.77 98.35
N LYS A 692 83.04 76.62 97.75
CA LYS A 692 82.07 75.67 98.33
C LYS A 692 82.62 74.98 99.56
N TYR A 693 83.92 74.68 99.61
CA TYR A 693 84.44 73.88 100.69
C TYR A 693 84.57 74.67 102.01
N THR A 694 84.89 75.97 101.95
CA THR A 694 85.03 76.82 103.14
C THR A 694 83.69 77.17 103.82
N ASN A 695 82.64 77.52 103.06
CA ASN A 695 81.34 77.95 103.60
C ASN A 695 80.24 76.87 103.52
N GLY A 696 80.52 75.75 102.85
CA GLY A 696 79.58 74.65 102.63
C GLY A 696 80.16 73.32 103.11
N GLN A 697 81.14 72.75 102.41
CA GLN A 697 81.52 71.36 102.67
C GLN A 697 82.15 71.12 104.05
N LEU A 698 82.92 72.04 104.61
CA LEU A 698 83.44 71.90 105.98
C LEU A 698 82.33 71.96 107.05
N ALA A 699 81.32 72.81 106.87
CA ALA A 699 80.20 72.97 107.79
C ALA A 699 79.12 71.88 107.63
N GLU A 700 78.81 71.50 106.39
CA GLU A 700 77.85 70.46 106.05
C GLU A 700 78.42 69.04 106.28
N PHE A 701 79.73 68.83 106.14
CA PHE A 701 80.41 67.57 106.49
C PHE A 701 80.18 67.18 107.96
N VAL A 702 80.11 68.16 108.86
CA VAL A 702 79.78 67.95 110.29
C VAL A 702 78.31 67.61 110.52
N THR A 703 77.42 68.02 109.62
CA THR A 703 75.95 67.91 109.79
C THR A 703 75.40 66.63 109.15
N LEU A 704 75.89 66.28 107.95
CA LEU A 704 75.50 65.11 107.16
C LEU A 704 75.84 63.77 107.84
N GLY A 705 76.88 63.73 108.69
CA GLY A 705 77.26 62.52 109.43
C GLY A 705 76.23 62.07 110.48
N LYS A 706 75.32 62.96 110.90
CA LYS A 706 74.28 62.66 111.88
C LYS A 706 72.97 62.12 111.26
N ASP A 707 72.67 62.44 109.99
CA ASP A 707 71.39 62.11 109.33
C ASP A 707 71.39 60.76 108.57
N LEU A 708 72.57 60.16 108.34
CA LEU A 708 72.74 58.93 107.56
C LEU A 708 72.28 57.64 108.24
N LEU A 709 71.98 57.66 109.54
CA LEU A 709 71.73 56.46 110.35
C LEU A 709 70.25 55.96 110.36
N ALA A 710 69.31 56.37 109.46
CA ALA A 710 67.85 56.15 109.66
C ALA A 710 66.80 55.97 108.46
N GLN A 711 66.90 55.10 107.39
CA GLN A 711 65.94 55.01 106.21
C GLN A 711 65.44 53.57 105.69
N HIS A 712 64.21 53.34 105.08
CA HIS A 712 63.61 52.00 104.56
C HIS A 712 62.29 52.02 103.61
N TYR A 713 61.99 51.05 102.63
CA TYR A 713 60.74 50.93 101.72
C TYR A 713 60.22 49.52 101.22
N LYS A 714 58.88 49.24 101.09
CA LYS A 714 58.29 47.92 100.66
C LYS A 714 56.82 47.91 100.07
N THR A 715 56.51 47.06 99.05
CA THR A 715 55.15 46.68 98.51
C THR A 715 55.02 45.18 98.09
N GLU A 716 53.86 44.70 97.59
CA GLU A 716 53.61 43.28 97.15
C GLU A 716 54.23 42.88 95.79
N HIS A 717 54.58 43.85 94.95
CA HIS A 717 55.18 43.63 93.63
C HIS A 717 56.68 44.03 93.59
N SER A 718 57.18 44.79 94.59
CA SER A 718 58.59 45.21 94.73
C SER A 718 59.01 45.63 96.18
N GLU A 719 60.29 45.42 96.59
CA GLU A 719 60.84 45.68 97.96
C GLU A 719 62.28 46.29 97.96
N TYR A 720 62.63 47.19 98.92
CA TYR A 720 63.99 47.76 99.09
C TYR A 720 64.41 48.00 100.57
N VAL A 721 65.50 47.36 101.00
CA VAL A 721 66.12 47.48 102.35
C VAL A 721 67.61 47.79 102.22
N CYS A 722 68.13 48.75 102.99
CA CYS A 722 69.58 48.99 103.08
C CYS A 722 70.20 48.00 104.07
N ASP A 723 70.48 46.78 103.62
CA ASP A 723 71.25 45.81 104.40
C ASP A 723 72.39 45.22 103.55
N GLU A 724 73.47 44.91 104.23
CA GLU A 724 74.74 44.47 103.68
C GLU A 724 74.58 43.15 102.92
N THR A 725 75.21 43.06 101.75
CA THR A 725 75.42 41.85 100.94
C THR A 725 74.26 41.39 100.03
N GLN A 726 74.36 41.73 98.73
CA GLN A 726 74.26 40.81 97.56
C GLN A 726 73.92 41.59 96.27
N TYR A 727 74.94 42.04 95.53
CA TYR A 727 75.01 41.82 94.08
C TYR A 727 76.49 41.74 93.68
N GLN A 728 76.84 40.56 93.17
CA GLN A 728 78.20 40.11 92.88
C GLN A 728 78.74 40.83 91.64
N GLY A 729 80.02 41.23 91.70
CA GLY A 729 80.77 41.46 90.47
C GLY A 729 81.86 42.54 90.44
N LYS A 730 82.32 43.11 91.56
CA LYS A 730 83.72 43.56 91.84
C LYS A 730 83.76 44.39 93.12
N THR A 731 84.69 44.00 93.98
CA THR A 731 84.95 44.38 95.37
C THR A 731 85.47 45.81 95.53
N PHE A 732 84.89 46.58 96.46
CA PHE A 732 85.56 47.71 97.11
C PHE A 732 85.44 47.54 98.63
N ASN A 733 86.60 47.51 99.29
CA ASN A 733 86.81 47.22 100.70
C ASN A 733 86.48 48.42 101.60
N ASP A 734 86.18 48.08 102.85
CA ASP A 734 86.33 48.85 104.10
C ASP A 734 85.53 50.15 104.27
N ASN A 735 84.41 50.07 104.99
CA ASN A 735 83.95 51.15 105.87
C ASN A 735 83.18 50.59 107.07
N LYS A 736 83.92 50.34 108.16
CA LYS A 736 83.35 49.99 109.48
C LYS A 736 82.62 51.21 110.06
N LEU A 737 81.49 50.94 110.72
CA LEU A 737 80.60 51.91 111.36
C LEU A 737 81.22 52.73 112.52
N GLU A 738 82.48 52.49 112.90
CA GLU A 738 83.17 53.16 114.03
C GLU A 738 84.04 54.38 113.62
N GLU A 739 84.06 54.81 112.35
CA GLU A 739 85.04 55.80 111.87
C GLU A 739 84.49 57.22 111.53
N ILE A 740 83.19 57.50 111.66
CA ILE A 740 82.57 58.78 111.20
C ILE A 740 82.96 60.02 112.04
N GLN A 741 83.20 59.90 113.35
CA GLN A 741 83.46 61.05 114.24
C GLN A 741 84.91 61.58 114.20
N SER A 742 85.92 60.71 114.01
CA SER A 742 87.35 61.10 113.95
C SER A 742 87.73 61.88 112.68
N ARG A 743 86.82 61.91 111.70
CA ARG A 743 87.02 62.49 110.37
C ARG A 743 86.78 64.02 110.36
N ILE A 744 86.05 64.56 111.34
CA ILE A 744 85.67 65.98 111.44
C ILE A 744 86.81 66.92 111.88
N ASP A 745 87.72 66.48 112.75
CA ASP A 745 88.71 67.37 113.41
C ASP A 745 89.94 67.76 112.56
N LEU A 746 90.30 66.97 111.52
CA LEU A 746 91.52 67.14 110.73
C LEU A 746 91.49 68.32 109.73
N MET A 747 90.32 68.82 109.36
CA MET A 747 90.12 69.51 108.08
C MET A 747 90.05 71.04 108.11
N ASN A 748 89.77 71.62 109.27
CA ASN A 748 89.66 73.08 109.42
C ASN A 748 91.01 73.82 109.18
N SER A 749 92.15 73.16 109.30
CA SER A 749 93.49 73.80 109.27
C SER A 749 94.06 74.08 107.86
N ASN A 750 93.48 73.51 106.80
CA ASN A 750 94.14 73.43 105.49
C ASN A 750 93.62 74.41 104.40
N PHE A 751 92.50 75.09 104.63
CA PHE A 751 91.77 75.85 103.59
C PHE A 751 92.23 77.30 103.34
N GLU A 752 92.98 77.91 104.25
CA GLU A 752 93.43 79.32 104.13
C GLU A 752 94.49 79.55 103.03
N LYS A 753 95.23 78.51 102.61
CA LYS A 753 96.43 78.65 101.77
C LYS A 753 96.18 78.66 100.24
N LEU A 754 94.98 78.26 99.76
CA LEU A 754 94.71 77.97 98.34
C LEU A 754 94.01 79.09 97.52
N SER A 755 93.54 80.20 98.11
CA SER A 755 92.66 81.17 97.43
C SER A 755 93.30 81.99 96.29
N GLU A 756 94.61 82.28 96.36
CA GLU A 756 95.27 83.30 95.53
C GLU A 756 95.65 82.81 94.12
N LEU A 757 95.94 81.52 93.95
CA LEU A 757 96.49 80.95 92.71
C LEU A 757 95.42 80.68 91.60
N ALA A 758 94.15 81.01 91.84
CA ALA A 758 92.98 80.50 91.11
C ALA A 758 92.60 81.16 89.77
N LYS A 759 92.77 82.47 89.62
CA LYS A 759 91.95 83.27 88.68
C LYS A 759 92.39 83.23 87.22
N THR A 760 93.60 82.78 86.91
CA THR A 760 94.25 82.96 85.60
C THR A 760 94.03 81.83 84.58
N LYS A 761 93.58 80.64 84.98
CA LYS A 761 93.58 79.42 84.11
C LYS A 761 92.20 79.02 83.48
N LYS A 762 91.09 79.73 83.74
CA LYS A 762 89.71 79.38 83.28
C LYS A 762 89.42 79.57 81.80
N ALA A 763 89.81 80.73 81.27
CA ALA A 763 89.18 81.27 80.06
C ALA A 763 89.55 80.53 78.76
N ILE A 764 90.61 79.72 78.76
CA ILE A 764 91.19 79.12 77.55
C ILE A 764 90.59 77.75 77.22
N LEU A 765 90.08 77.02 78.22
CA LEU A 765 89.72 75.62 78.06
C LEU A 765 88.32 75.42 77.44
N GLU A 766 87.41 76.40 77.56
CA GLU A 766 85.94 76.29 77.35
C GLU A 766 85.48 76.16 75.89
N ASP A 767 86.30 76.61 74.94
CA ASP A 767 85.97 76.62 73.52
C ASP A 767 86.25 75.29 72.80
N HIS A 768 87.38 74.65 73.09
CA HIS A 768 87.87 73.48 72.35
C HIS A 768 86.97 72.23 72.46
N LEU A 769 86.12 72.14 73.49
CA LEU A 769 85.24 70.99 73.71
C LEU A 769 84.02 70.92 72.78
N LYS A 770 83.46 72.07 72.39
CA LYS A 770 82.20 72.09 71.65
C LYS A 770 82.36 71.58 70.21
N ARG A 771 83.54 71.77 69.61
CA ARG A 771 83.86 71.33 68.24
C ARG A 771 83.84 69.80 68.05
N GLU A 772 84.46 69.05 68.95
CA GLU A 772 84.71 67.62 68.74
C GLU A 772 83.45 66.74 68.89
N ASN A 773 82.47 67.15 69.72
CA ASN A 773 81.23 66.39 69.91
C ASN A 773 80.36 66.37 68.63
N PHE A 774 80.46 67.41 67.80
CA PHE A 774 79.71 67.53 66.55
C PHE A 774 80.18 66.51 65.48
N ILE A 775 81.47 66.21 65.44
CA ILE A 775 82.09 65.31 64.45
C ILE A 775 81.65 63.85 64.66
N LEU A 776 81.42 63.43 65.91
CA LEU A 776 81.07 62.06 66.28
C LEU A 776 79.65 61.66 65.83
N ASN A 777 78.70 62.60 65.90
CA ASN A 777 77.30 62.37 65.52
C ASN A 777 77.12 62.14 64.00
N VAL A 778 77.87 62.90 63.17
CA VAL A 778 77.81 62.76 61.70
C VAL A 778 78.27 61.37 61.22
N ARG A 779 79.18 60.70 61.95
CA ARG A 779 79.65 59.34 61.62
C ARG A 779 78.59 58.28 61.87
N GLN A 780 77.86 58.35 62.99
CA GLN A 780 76.82 57.39 63.33
C GLN A 780 75.69 57.38 62.28
N MET A 781 75.32 58.55 61.75
CA MET A 781 74.33 58.65 60.67
C MET A 781 74.76 57.93 59.38
N ASN A 782 76.06 57.89 59.06
CA ASN A 782 76.58 57.19 57.87
C ASN A 782 76.52 55.66 57.98
N GLU A 783 76.70 55.11 59.19
CA GLU A 783 76.57 53.66 59.44
C GLU A 783 75.12 53.19 59.29
N GLU A 784 74.14 53.97 59.76
CA GLU A 784 72.72 53.68 59.56
C GLU A 784 72.30 53.71 58.07
N HIS A 785 72.92 54.58 57.27
CA HIS A 785 72.69 54.63 55.82
C HIS A 785 73.18 53.34 55.14
N LEU A 786 74.32 52.79 55.57
CA LEU A 786 74.89 51.55 55.04
C LEU A 786 74.01 50.32 55.35
N ASP A 787 73.43 50.24 56.56
CA ASP A 787 72.52 49.14 56.92
C ASP A 787 71.23 49.14 56.07
N LYS A 788 70.68 50.33 55.80
CA LYS A 788 69.51 50.48 54.91
C LYS A 788 69.83 50.04 53.47
N HIS A 789 71.01 50.37 52.93
CA HIS A 789 71.45 49.89 51.60
C HIS A 789 71.54 48.36 51.53
N LYS A 790 72.07 47.72 52.58
CA LYS A 790 72.21 46.26 52.65
C LYS A 790 70.84 45.55 52.63
N LYS A 791 69.89 46.00 53.44
CA LYS A 791 68.52 45.44 53.51
C LYS A 791 67.76 45.55 52.18
N ILE A 792 67.92 46.68 51.47
CA ILE A 792 67.29 46.86 50.14
C ILE A 792 67.95 45.92 49.11
N SER A 793 69.26 45.74 49.17
CA SER A 793 69.98 44.81 48.29
C SER A 793 69.63 43.34 48.55
N GLU A 794 69.40 42.94 49.80
CA GLU A 794 68.95 41.58 50.15
C GLU A 794 67.54 41.28 49.61
N TRP A 795 66.63 42.25 49.66
CA TRP A 795 65.29 42.10 49.07
C TRP A 795 65.35 41.88 47.56
N PHE A 796 66.19 42.65 46.84
CA PHE A 796 66.42 42.44 45.40
C PHE A 796 66.86 41.00 45.11
N SER A 797 67.86 40.50 45.83
CA SER A 797 68.38 39.14 45.64
C SER A 797 67.32 38.06 45.90
N SER A 798 66.39 38.29 46.82
CA SER A 798 65.29 37.35 47.11
C SER A 798 64.20 37.31 46.04
N LYS A 799 63.98 38.41 45.32
CA LYS A 799 62.86 38.58 44.37
C LYS A 799 63.24 38.36 42.91
N LYS A 800 64.52 38.56 42.56
CA LYS A 800 65.04 38.32 41.20
C LYS A 800 64.69 36.92 40.63
N PRO A 801 64.82 35.81 41.38
CA PRO A 801 64.51 34.48 40.84
C PRO A 801 63.04 34.30 40.40
N THR A 802 62.10 35.01 41.04
CA THR A 802 60.66 34.87 40.77
C THR A 802 60.25 35.41 39.39
N VAL A 803 60.93 36.45 38.91
CA VAL A 803 60.69 37.07 37.59
C VAL A 803 61.63 36.59 36.49
N GLU A 804 62.76 36.00 36.86
CA GLU A 804 63.75 35.47 35.92
C GLU A 804 63.39 34.08 35.39
N LYS A 805 62.75 33.23 36.21
CA LYS A 805 62.33 31.88 35.81
C LYS A 805 61.14 31.95 34.85
N LEU A 806 61.23 31.28 33.69
CA LEU A 806 60.11 31.07 32.76
C LEU A 806 59.65 29.61 32.84
N GLU A 807 58.45 29.39 33.37
CA GLU A 807 57.87 28.05 33.55
C GLU A 807 57.17 27.56 32.27
N PRO A 808 57.28 26.27 31.88
CA PRO A 808 56.52 25.73 30.77
C PRO A 808 55.02 25.68 31.11
N ILE A 809 54.18 26.27 30.26
CA ILE A 809 52.72 26.39 30.47
C ILE A 809 51.97 25.45 29.54
N ASN A 810 51.19 24.52 30.12
CA ASN A 810 50.50 23.46 29.37
C ASN A 810 48.97 23.54 29.46
N SER A 811 48.42 24.55 30.14
CA SER A 811 46.98 24.79 30.18
C SER A 811 46.62 26.28 30.32
N VAL A 812 45.39 26.62 29.91
CA VAL A 812 44.81 27.96 30.10
C VAL A 812 44.74 28.34 31.59
N SER A 813 44.50 27.37 32.47
CA SER A 813 44.42 27.58 33.93
C SER A 813 45.78 27.92 34.54
N GLU A 814 46.82 27.19 34.13
CA GLU A 814 48.20 27.47 34.56
C GLU A 814 48.66 28.85 34.08
N ALA A 815 48.42 29.19 32.82
CA ALA A 815 48.77 30.51 32.26
C ALA A 815 48.16 31.66 33.09
N LYS A 816 46.86 31.57 33.41
CA LYS A 816 46.15 32.56 34.23
C LYS A 816 46.69 32.62 35.67
N THR A 817 47.04 31.47 36.25
CA THR A 817 47.60 31.40 37.61
C THR A 817 48.95 32.13 37.70
N TYR A 818 49.84 31.92 36.74
CA TYR A 818 51.14 32.59 36.72
C TYR A 818 51.04 34.08 36.39
N LEU A 819 50.07 34.51 35.58
CA LEU A 819 49.76 35.93 35.38
C LEU A 819 49.32 36.61 36.67
N ASN A 820 48.44 35.98 37.46
CA ASN A 820 48.02 36.51 38.77
C ASN A 820 49.19 36.61 39.77
N ILE A 821 50.11 35.63 39.77
CA ILE A 821 51.32 35.68 40.59
C ILE A 821 52.21 36.86 40.18
N LEU A 822 52.33 37.14 38.88
CA LEU A 822 53.10 38.29 38.36
C LEU A 822 52.46 39.64 38.73
N GLU A 823 51.12 39.73 38.76
CA GLU A 823 50.40 40.92 39.24
C GLU A 823 50.64 41.19 40.73
N SER A 824 50.62 40.13 41.54
CA SER A 824 50.97 40.21 42.97
C SER A 824 52.43 40.67 43.18
N TYR A 825 53.36 40.17 42.37
CA TYR A 825 54.76 40.64 42.37
C TYR A 825 54.87 42.13 42.01
N ASN A 826 54.20 42.59 40.96
CA ASN A 826 54.24 44.00 40.53
C ASN A 826 53.72 44.95 41.62
N THR A 827 52.71 44.51 42.37
CA THR A 827 52.18 45.25 43.53
C THR A 827 53.25 45.41 44.63
N GLN A 828 53.99 44.33 44.96
CA GLN A 828 55.09 44.38 45.93
C GLN A 828 56.27 45.22 45.44
N TYR A 829 56.63 45.14 44.16
CA TYR A 829 57.69 45.93 43.55
C TYR A 829 57.40 47.44 43.67
N ASN A 830 56.19 47.86 43.32
CA ASN A 830 55.78 49.26 43.38
C ASN A 830 55.82 49.81 44.82
N ALA A 831 55.35 49.03 45.80
CA ALA A 831 55.37 49.42 47.20
C ALA A 831 56.80 49.61 47.73
N MET A 832 57.75 48.74 47.35
CA MET A 832 59.15 48.80 47.77
C MET A 832 59.87 50.05 47.23
N VAL A 833 59.61 50.41 45.97
CA VAL A 833 60.16 51.60 45.31
C VAL A 833 59.64 52.89 45.98
N GLN A 834 58.33 52.98 46.22
CA GLN A 834 57.70 54.20 46.75
C GLN A 834 58.02 54.48 48.22
N THR A 835 58.33 53.45 49.02
CA THR A 835 58.57 53.59 50.45
C THR A 835 60.07 53.53 50.77
N ARG A 836 60.63 52.33 50.80
CA ARG A 836 61.98 52.08 51.36
C ARG A 836 63.11 52.65 50.51
N VAL A 837 63.02 52.57 49.18
CA VAL A 837 64.04 53.14 48.29
C VAL A 837 64.02 54.68 48.33
N ALA A 838 62.84 55.28 48.37
CA ALA A 838 62.68 56.74 48.49
C ALA A 838 63.23 57.27 49.83
N GLU A 839 62.88 56.63 50.95
CA GLU A 839 63.37 56.99 52.29
C GLU A 839 64.90 56.85 52.41
N PHE A 840 65.48 55.80 51.83
CA PHE A 840 66.92 55.57 51.79
C PHE A 840 67.67 56.73 51.08
N LYS A 841 67.15 57.21 49.95
CA LYS A 841 67.74 58.33 49.22
C LYS A 841 67.65 59.65 49.98
N GLN A 842 66.48 59.94 50.57
CA GLN A 842 66.28 61.14 51.40
C GLN A 842 67.21 61.17 52.62
N PHE A 843 67.46 60.01 53.24
CA PHE A 843 68.37 59.91 54.40
C PHE A 843 69.83 60.20 54.02
N GLY A 844 70.29 59.68 52.87
CA GLY A 844 71.64 59.98 52.35
C GLY A 844 71.86 61.47 52.07
N ALA A 845 70.85 62.16 51.53
CA ALA A 845 70.93 63.60 51.26
C ALA A 845 71.06 64.46 52.55
N LYS A 846 70.47 64.02 53.67
CA LYS A 846 70.55 64.73 54.97
C LYS A 846 71.95 64.69 55.59
N ILE A 847 72.71 63.62 55.38
CA ILE A 847 74.07 63.44 55.94
C ILE A 847 75.05 64.41 55.26
N ILE A 848 74.89 64.61 53.95
CA ILE A 848 75.76 65.44 53.13
C ILE A 848 75.70 66.95 53.52
N ALA A 849 74.73 67.38 54.32
CA ALA A 849 74.44 68.80 54.58
C ALA A 849 74.97 69.39 55.93
N GLN A 850 75.79 68.69 56.72
CA GLN A 850 76.19 69.09 58.11
C GLN A 850 77.46 70.01 58.22
N LYS A 851 77.48 71.05 59.11
CA LYS A 851 78.59 72.06 59.30
C LYS A 851 78.66 72.74 60.71
N TYR A 852 79.87 73.18 61.21
CA TYR A 852 80.15 73.83 62.53
C TYR A 852 81.21 75.01 62.53
N SER A 853 81.06 76.14 63.27
CA SER A 853 82.01 77.32 63.30
C SER A 853 81.88 78.32 64.51
N THR A 854 82.99 78.89 65.05
CA THR A 854 83.11 79.95 66.13
C THR A 854 84.37 80.86 65.98
N GLU A 855 84.59 81.90 66.82
CA GLU A 855 85.77 82.82 66.80
C GLU A 855 87.11 82.18 67.24
N LEU A 856 87.08 81.01 67.89
CA LEU A 856 88.25 80.27 68.39
C LEU A 856 88.44 78.90 67.66
N SER A 857 87.43 78.32 66.97
CA SER A 857 87.56 77.05 66.18
C SER A 857 86.44 76.72 65.11
N GLN A 858 86.68 75.85 64.08
CA GLN A 858 85.75 75.51 62.94
C GLN A 858 85.82 74.04 62.39
N TYR A 859 84.71 73.45 61.83
CA TYR A 859 84.60 72.11 61.14
C TYR A 859 83.53 72.03 60.00
N ILE A 860 83.82 71.36 58.87
CA ILE A 860 82.90 71.15 57.71
C ILE A 860 82.99 69.69 57.23
N PHE A 861 81.85 69.04 56.91
CA PHE A 861 81.83 67.71 56.28
C PHE A 861 82.16 67.84 54.77
N ASP A 862 83.47 67.82 54.48
CA ASP A 862 84.21 67.46 53.25
C ASP A 862 85.31 68.48 52.83
N GLU A 863 86.40 67.94 52.24
CA GLU A 863 87.70 68.52 51.79
C GLU A 863 88.93 68.49 52.75
N THR A 864 89.60 67.33 52.74
CA THR A 864 91.07 67.07 52.85
C THR A 864 91.94 67.84 53.87
N LYS A 865 92.29 67.18 54.99
CA LYS A 865 93.66 67.04 55.57
C LYS A 865 93.60 66.46 57.00
N TYR A 866 93.44 65.15 57.14
CA TYR A 866 94.01 64.42 58.28
C TYR A 866 94.58 63.11 57.74
N GLN A 867 95.90 63.09 57.54
CA GLN A 867 96.63 61.91 57.10
C GLN A 867 96.68 60.89 58.25
N ASN A 868 95.69 59.99 58.29
CA ASN A 868 95.85 58.69 58.92
C ASN A 868 95.22 57.61 58.02
N LYS A 869 96.07 56.66 57.60
CA LYS A 869 95.75 55.54 56.70
C LYS A 869 94.73 54.59 57.38
N SER A 870 93.43 54.84 57.23
CA SER A 870 92.38 53.80 57.42
C SER A 870 90.95 54.20 56.96
N PHE A 871 90.66 55.46 56.61
CA PHE A 871 89.27 55.91 56.47
C PHE A 871 88.90 56.36 55.05
N GLY A 872 88.87 55.40 54.12
CA GLY A 872 88.43 55.61 52.72
C GLY A 872 86.95 55.30 52.44
N LYS A 873 86.09 55.12 53.46
CA LYS A 873 84.69 54.68 53.31
C LYS A 873 83.62 55.70 53.74
N ASP A 874 84.02 56.86 54.26
CA ASP A 874 83.12 57.83 54.91
C ASP A 874 83.13 59.20 54.21
N SER A 875 82.97 59.22 52.89
CA SER A 875 82.95 60.44 52.07
C SER A 875 81.62 60.63 51.34
N ARG A 876 81.33 61.86 50.90
CA ARG A 876 80.13 62.21 50.13
C ARG A 876 79.94 61.30 48.90
N SER A 877 81.03 61.00 48.18
CA SER A 877 81.02 60.15 46.98
C SER A 877 80.55 58.71 47.26
N ALA A 878 80.78 58.18 48.46
CA ALA A 878 80.35 56.82 48.83
C ALA A 878 78.82 56.70 49.02
N ILE A 879 78.15 57.74 49.50
CA ILE A 879 76.69 57.77 49.66
C ILE A 879 76.01 57.85 48.29
N GLU A 880 76.52 58.68 47.39
CA GLU A 880 76.00 58.84 46.02
C GLU A 880 76.16 57.55 45.20
N ALA A 881 77.30 56.84 45.32
CA ALA A 881 77.53 55.56 44.65
C ALA A 881 76.50 54.47 45.05
N ARG A 882 76.10 54.41 46.33
CA ARG A 882 75.08 53.48 46.82
C ARG A 882 73.69 53.76 46.25
N HIS A 883 73.36 55.02 45.98
CA HIS A 883 72.08 55.38 45.36
C HIS A 883 72.02 54.87 43.91
N THR A 884 73.09 55.09 43.13
CA THR A 884 73.19 54.66 41.74
C THR A 884 73.13 53.13 41.59
N GLU A 885 73.73 52.38 42.51
CA GLU A 885 73.67 50.90 42.50
C GLU A 885 72.25 50.37 42.67
N ILE A 886 71.46 50.96 43.59
CA ILE A 886 70.07 50.54 43.83
C ILE A 886 69.19 50.85 42.61
N ASP A 887 69.37 52.00 41.94
CA ASP A 887 68.61 52.36 40.74
C ASP A 887 68.84 51.38 39.59
N SER A 888 70.08 50.93 39.41
CA SER A 888 70.44 49.92 38.40
C SER A 888 69.73 48.59 38.66
N LYS A 889 69.77 48.10 39.91
CA LYS A 889 69.11 46.83 40.32
C LYS A 889 67.59 46.86 40.10
N PHE A 890 66.91 47.95 40.46
CA PHE A 890 65.45 48.03 40.29
C PHE A 890 65.03 48.19 38.82
N SER A 891 65.87 48.78 37.97
CA SER A 891 65.66 48.83 36.52
C SER A 891 65.77 47.44 35.88
N GLU A 892 66.69 46.59 36.36
CA GLU A 892 66.83 45.20 35.91
C GLU A 892 65.57 44.37 36.19
N LEU A 893 65.01 44.47 37.41
CA LEU A 893 63.79 43.75 37.81
C LEU A 893 62.57 44.12 36.96
N ALA A 894 62.41 45.41 36.61
CA ALA A 894 61.31 45.87 35.77
C ALA A 894 61.37 45.26 34.36
N ASN A 895 62.57 45.16 33.79
CA ASN A 895 62.77 44.55 32.47
C ASN A 895 62.48 43.04 32.46
N LEU A 896 62.88 42.31 33.52
CA LEU A 896 62.58 40.88 33.66
C LEU A 896 61.08 40.60 33.82
N ALA A 897 60.38 41.40 34.64
CA ALA A 897 58.94 41.28 34.82
C ALA A 897 58.15 41.50 33.53
N SER A 898 58.56 42.50 32.71
CA SER A 898 57.94 42.77 31.41
C SER A 898 58.13 41.61 30.41
N LYS A 899 59.33 41.00 30.36
CA LYS A 899 59.60 39.81 29.54
C LYS A 899 58.74 38.61 29.95
N LYS A 900 58.61 38.36 31.26
CA LYS A 900 57.77 37.24 31.78
C LYS A 900 56.29 37.45 31.47
N LYS A 901 55.78 38.69 31.55
CA LYS A 901 54.40 39.01 31.16
C LYS A 901 54.12 38.65 29.70
N LYS A 902 54.98 39.11 28.78
CA LYS A 902 54.83 38.83 27.34
C LYS A 902 54.80 37.33 27.04
N TYR A 903 55.69 36.56 27.66
CA TYR A 903 55.73 35.10 27.52
C TYR A 903 54.44 34.42 27.99
N LEU A 904 53.91 34.80 29.15
CA LEU A 904 52.68 34.22 29.71
C LEU A 904 51.44 34.56 28.86
N ASP A 905 51.35 35.78 28.33
CA ASP A 905 50.27 36.19 27.42
C ASP A 905 50.28 35.38 26.12
N GLU A 906 51.46 35.16 25.53
CA GLU A 906 51.64 34.32 24.33
C GLU A 906 51.25 32.85 24.60
N CYS A 907 51.61 32.30 25.77
CA CYS A 907 51.17 30.96 26.18
C CYS A 907 49.66 30.86 26.38
N LEU A 908 49.02 31.88 26.95
CA LEU A 908 47.57 31.90 27.16
C LEU A 908 46.80 31.84 25.84
N VAL A 909 47.22 32.63 24.84
CA VAL A 909 46.60 32.63 23.50
C VAL A 909 46.75 31.26 22.83
N ARG A 910 47.95 30.67 22.89
CA ARG A 910 48.25 29.35 22.31
C ARG A 910 47.37 28.26 22.92
N GLU A 911 47.30 28.18 24.25
CA GLU A 911 46.50 27.15 24.93
C GLU A 911 44.99 27.35 24.76
N THR A 912 44.52 28.60 24.65
CA THR A 912 43.09 28.88 24.37
C THR A 912 42.70 28.40 22.98
N LYS A 913 43.57 28.57 21.97
CA LYS A 913 43.34 28.06 20.61
C LYS A 913 43.28 26.52 20.57
N LYS A 914 44.18 25.84 21.29
CA LYS A 914 44.17 24.37 21.43
C LYS A 914 42.84 23.88 22.01
N GLU A 915 42.32 24.57 23.01
CA GLU A 915 41.06 24.22 23.67
C GLU A 915 39.83 24.40 22.77
N GLN A 916 39.79 25.48 21.99
CA GLN A 916 38.72 25.72 21.03
C GLN A 916 38.67 24.63 19.95
N LEU A 917 39.83 24.25 19.40
CA LEU A 917 39.92 23.19 18.40
C LEU A 917 39.43 21.83 18.92
N ARG A 918 39.68 21.51 20.19
CA ARG A 918 39.14 20.30 20.83
C ARG A 918 37.60 20.30 20.83
N LEU A 919 36.97 21.42 21.15
CA LEU A 919 35.51 21.56 21.14
C LEU A 919 34.92 21.48 19.74
N ASP A 920 35.53 22.18 18.78
CA ASP A 920 35.05 22.22 17.39
C ASP A 920 35.13 20.84 16.73
N PHE A 921 36.22 20.09 16.98
CA PHE A 921 36.35 18.70 16.54
C PHE A 921 35.31 17.78 17.20
N ALA A 922 35.05 17.94 18.51
CA ALA A 922 34.06 17.12 19.22
C ALA A 922 32.63 17.32 18.69
N ASN A 923 32.27 18.55 18.35
CA ASN A 923 30.95 18.86 17.78
C ASN A 923 30.81 18.33 16.34
N THR A 924 31.80 18.60 15.48
CA THR A 924 31.78 18.19 14.06
C THR A 924 31.80 16.67 13.90
N SER A 925 32.58 15.96 14.72
CA SER A 925 32.62 14.49 14.72
C SER A 925 31.29 13.86 15.19
N ALA A 926 30.60 14.47 16.14
CA ALA A 926 29.27 14.01 16.57
C ALA A 926 28.20 14.25 15.50
N GLU A 927 28.26 15.39 14.80
CA GLU A 927 27.34 15.75 13.71
C GLU A 927 27.43 14.77 12.54
N ILE A 928 28.65 14.50 12.04
CA ILE A 928 28.82 13.58 10.91
C ILE A 928 28.39 12.14 11.25
N VAL A 929 28.69 11.64 12.45
CA VAL A 929 28.27 10.31 12.87
C VAL A 929 26.74 10.21 13.00
N ALA A 930 26.07 11.27 13.46
CA ALA A 930 24.61 11.33 13.53
C ALA A 930 23.98 11.37 12.13
N PHE A 931 24.52 12.20 11.23
CA PHE A 931 24.11 12.28 9.83
C PHE A 931 24.25 10.92 9.12
N ILE A 932 25.41 10.28 9.25
CA ILE A 932 25.68 8.96 8.66
C ILE A 932 24.69 7.91 9.17
N LYS A 933 24.39 7.87 10.46
CA LYS A 933 23.42 6.91 11.01
C LYS A 933 22.03 7.08 10.41
N LEU A 934 21.55 8.31 10.29
CA LEU A 934 20.25 8.62 9.68
C LEU A 934 20.23 8.19 8.21
N GLU A 935 21.30 8.48 7.46
CA GLU A 935 21.36 8.12 6.03
C GLU A 935 21.50 6.61 5.80
N ILE A 936 22.16 5.88 6.70
CA ILE A 936 22.16 4.40 6.70
C ILE A 936 20.73 3.87 6.92
N GLU A 937 19.97 4.46 7.83
CA GLU A 937 18.56 4.08 8.05
C GLU A 937 17.69 4.38 6.82
N ASN A 938 17.82 5.57 6.23
CA ASN A 938 17.14 5.93 5.00
C ASN A 938 17.50 4.97 3.85
N ALA A 939 18.77 4.59 3.77
CA ALA A 939 19.26 3.66 2.76
C ALA A 939 18.75 2.22 2.95
N SER A 940 18.32 1.86 4.17
CA SER A 940 17.77 0.53 4.47
C SER A 940 16.32 0.34 3.97
N LEU A 941 15.61 1.43 3.64
CA LEU A 941 14.26 1.38 3.10
C LEU A 941 14.28 0.81 1.66
N ARG A 942 13.57 -0.30 1.46
CA ARG A 942 13.50 -1.03 0.17
C ARG A 942 12.24 -0.74 -0.63
N ASP A 943 11.78 0.50 -0.58
CA ASP A 943 10.63 0.95 -1.36
C ASP A 943 11.12 1.53 -2.69
N PHE A 944 11.17 0.67 -3.71
CA PHE A 944 11.67 1.04 -5.03
C PHE A 944 10.54 1.29 -6.03
N GLY A 945 9.28 1.09 -5.65
CA GLY A 945 8.12 1.08 -6.56
C GLY A 945 7.51 -0.31 -6.75
N PHE A 946 6.26 -0.36 -7.21
CA PHE A 946 5.48 -1.59 -7.38
C PHE A 946 5.46 -2.08 -8.83
N THR A 947 5.71 -1.20 -9.79
CA THR A 947 5.76 -1.50 -11.22
C THR A 947 7.17 -1.38 -11.76
N LEU A 948 7.45 -2.04 -12.89
CA LEU A 948 8.73 -1.92 -13.57
C LEU A 948 9.05 -0.45 -13.93
N GLU A 949 8.06 0.34 -14.35
CA GLU A 949 8.28 1.75 -14.69
C GLU A 949 8.59 2.61 -13.47
N GLU A 950 7.92 2.37 -12.34
CA GLU A 950 8.22 3.06 -11.07
C GLU A 950 9.64 2.74 -10.61
N VAL A 951 10.03 1.45 -10.66
CA VAL A 951 11.38 1.01 -10.30
C VAL A 951 12.42 1.58 -11.27
N GLU A 952 12.19 1.56 -12.58
CA GLU A 952 13.10 2.17 -13.56
C GLU A 952 13.24 3.68 -13.38
N ALA A 953 12.13 4.39 -13.08
CA ALA A 953 12.16 5.81 -12.75
C ALA A 953 12.94 6.09 -11.46
N TYR A 954 12.87 5.19 -10.47
CA TYR A 954 13.59 5.29 -9.20
C TYR A 954 15.12 5.26 -9.38
N SER A 955 15.64 4.73 -10.51
CA SER A 955 17.07 4.76 -10.84
C SER A 955 17.68 6.16 -10.83
N SER A 956 16.94 7.15 -11.34
CA SER A 956 17.41 8.54 -11.36
C SER A 956 17.40 9.15 -9.98
N TYR A 957 16.38 8.83 -9.18
CA TYR A 957 16.27 9.29 -7.79
C TYR A 957 17.39 8.73 -6.91
N ILE A 958 17.62 7.41 -6.93
CA ILE A 958 18.65 6.76 -6.11
C ILE A 958 20.05 7.32 -6.42
N THR A 959 20.35 7.54 -7.70
CA THR A 959 21.65 8.07 -8.14
C THR A 959 21.86 9.51 -7.67
N ASN A 960 20.85 10.36 -7.81
CA ASN A 960 20.92 11.76 -7.37
C ASN A 960 20.98 11.88 -5.84
N SER A 961 20.18 11.06 -5.15
CA SER A 961 20.17 10.98 -3.68
C SER A 961 21.51 10.49 -3.13
N ASP A 962 22.05 9.38 -3.64
CA ASP A 962 23.36 8.85 -3.22
C ASP A 962 24.46 9.88 -3.44
N LYS A 963 24.44 10.58 -4.58
CA LYS A 963 25.41 11.62 -4.89
C LYS A 963 25.33 12.79 -3.91
N ALA A 964 24.12 13.25 -3.57
CA ALA A 964 23.92 14.34 -2.62
C ALA A 964 24.39 13.95 -1.22
N VAL A 965 24.00 12.77 -0.74
CA VAL A 965 24.39 12.23 0.58
C VAL A 965 25.91 12.08 0.67
N LEU A 966 26.55 11.50 -0.35
CA LEU A 966 28.01 11.36 -0.38
C LEU A 966 28.71 12.72 -0.44
N SER A 967 28.19 13.69 -1.19
CA SER A 967 28.77 15.04 -1.25
C SER A 967 28.78 15.69 0.14
N GLN A 968 27.65 15.64 0.85
CA GLN A 968 27.51 16.24 2.17
C GLN A 968 28.34 15.50 3.23
N ALA A 969 28.38 14.16 3.18
CA ALA A 969 29.23 13.37 4.07
C ALA A 969 30.73 13.66 3.86
N ASN A 970 31.18 13.75 2.60
CA ASN A 970 32.58 14.06 2.28
C ASN A 970 32.98 15.47 2.73
N GLU A 971 32.08 16.46 2.62
CA GLU A 971 32.33 17.83 3.09
C GLU A 971 32.52 17.85 4.62
N LEU A 972 31.65 17.16 5.36
CA LEU A 972 31.77 17.03 6.81
C LEU A 972 33.04 16.27 7.23
N GLU A 973 33.41 15.21 6.49
CA GLU A 973 34.62 14.42 6.73
C GLU A 973 35.88 15.26 6.51
N GLN A 974 35.89 16.08 5.45
CA GLN A 974 36.97 17.01 5.14
C GLN A 974 37.11 18.10 6.21
N ASN A 975 35.99 18.66 6.68
CA ASN A 975 35.99 19.63 7.78
C ASN A 975 36.59 19.01 9.06
N CYS A 976 36.16 17.79 9.42
CA CYS A 976 36.68 17.07 10.58
C CYS A 976 38.18 16.76 10.45
N SER A 977 38.64 16.39 9.26
CA SER A 977 40.05 16.15 8.95
C SER A 977 40.89 17.41 9.05
N SER A 978 40.41 18.54 8.53
CA SER A 978 41.10 19.84 8.62
C SER A 978 41.25 20.33 10.06
N LEU A 979 40.24 20.08 10.91
CA LEU A 979 40.30 20.40 12.34
C LEU A 979 41.33 19.51 13.04
N LYS A 980 41.43 18.23 12.65
CA LYS A 980 42.42 17.31 13.20
C LYS A 980 43.85 17.70 12.78
N GLU A 981 44.07 18.11 11.53
CA GLU A 981 45.36 18.65 11.09
C GLU A 981 45.77 19.89 11.89
N GLN A 982 44.85 20.83 12.12
CA GLN A 982 45.10 22.01 12.95
C GLN A 982 45.40 21.66 14.42
N MET A 983 44.80 20.58 14.94
CA MET A 983 45.12 20.06 16.26
C MET A 983 46.52 19.43 16.29
N ASP A 984 46.90 18.67 15.26
CA ASP A 984 48.20 18.00 15.16
C ASP A 984 49.35 19.01 14.94
N GLU A 985 49.14 20.08 14.15
CA GLU A 985 50.07 21.20 14.02
C GLU A 985 50.38 21.89 15.36
N LEU A 986 49.42 21.90 16.28
CA LEU A 986 49.56 22.43 17.63
C LEU A 986 49.92 21.35 18.66
N GLU A 987 50.30 20.15 18.22
CA GLU A 987 50.67 19.00 19.07
C GLU A 987 49.56 18.62 20.08
N VAL A 988 48.29 18.71 19.68
CA VAL A 988 47.13 18.32 20.48
C VAL A 988 46.72 16.89 20.17
N THR A 989 47.21 15.95 20.97
CA THR A 989 46.96 14.52 20.78
C THR A 989 45.68 14.03 21.44
N GLU A 990 45.27 14.62 22.57
CA GLU A 990 44.14 14.16 23.38
C GLU A 990 42.99 15.19 23.42
N ASN A 991 41.76 14.69 23.26
CA ASN A 991 40.52 15.47 23.32
C ASN A 991 39.59 14.95 24.45
N PRO A 992 39.42 15.69 25.55
CA PRO A 992 38.56 15.26 26.67
C PRO A 992 37.06 15.28 26.37
N TYR A 993 36.62 15.96 25.29
CA TYR A 993 35.20 16.21 25.00
C TYR A 993 34.56 15.16 24.09
N THR A 994 35.35 14.30 23.45
CA THR A 994 34.85 13.23 22.60
C THR A 994 35.80 12.03 22.64
N GLN A 995 35.22 10.83 22.59
CA GLN A 995 35.97 9.58 22.38
C GLN A 995 36.10 9.24 20.89
N LEU A 996 35.40 9.98 20.01
CA LEU A 996 35.38 9.71 18.58
C LEU A 996 36.69 10.14 17.95
N THR A 997 37.31 9.21 17.24
CA THR A 997 38.55 9.42 16.48
C THR A 997 38.25 9.65 15.00
N LEU A 998 39.27 10.11 14.25
CA LEU A 998 39.15 10.19 12.79
C LEU A 998 38.93 8.80 12.15
N ASP A 999 39.44 7.75 12.79
CA ASP A 999 39.23 6.36 12.37
C ASP A 999 37.78 5.92 12.57
N ASP A 1000 37.10 6.37 13.64
CA ASP A 1000 35.68 6.09 13.87
C ASP A 1000 34.79 6.79 12.83
N VAL A 1001 35.15 8.03 12.46
CA VAL A 1001 34.49 8.77 11.38
C VAL A 1001 34.70 8.06 10.05
N SER A 1002 35.93 7.64 9.75
CA SER A 1002 36.28 6.89 8.53
C SER A 1002 35.57 5.53 8.46
N SER A 1003 35.45 4.85 9.61
CA SER A 1003 34.71 3.58 9.75
C SER A 1003 33.20 3.77 9.54
N SER A 1004 32.65 4.85 10.08
CA SER A 1004 31.25 5.24 9.86
C SER A 1004 31.00 5.58 8.38
N MET A 1005 31.93 6.30 7.74
CA MET A 1005 31.86 6.64 6.33
C MET A 1005 31.95 5.40 5.43
N SER A 1006 32.78 4.43 5.80
CA SER A 1006 32.85 3.11 5.15
C SER A 1006 31.52 2.34 5.30
N SER A 1007 30.89 2.44 6.47
CA SER A 1007 29.57 1.85 6.73
C SER A 1007 28.47 2.51 5.89
N LEU A 1008 28.50 3.83 5.71
CA LEU A 1008 27.59 4.54 4.79
C LEU A 1008 27.78 4.06 3.36
N LYS A 1009 29.02 4.04 2.85
CA LYS A 1009 29.33 3.55 1.50
C LYS A 1009 28.83 2.12 1.30
N SER A 1010 29.03 1.25 2.29
CA SER A 1010 28.50 -0.12 2.27
C SER A 1010 26.97 -0.16 2.26
N ALA A 1011 26.30 0.66 3.06
CA ALA A 1011 24.84 0.74 3.09
C ALA A 1011 24.26 1.24 1.75
N LEU A 1012 24.84 2.28 1.15
CA LEU A 1012 24.43 2.77 -0.17
C LEU A 1012 24.67 1.71 -1.26
N GLN A 1013 25.79 0.98 -1.20
CA GLN A 1013 26.06 -0.13 -2.11
C GLN A 1013 25.05 -1.27 -1.93
N ASN A 1014 24.70 -1.64 -0.70
CA ASN A 1014 23.68 -2.64 -0.39
C ASN A 1014 22.30 -2.21 -0.89
N ARG A 1015 21.96 -0.92 -0.76
CA ARG A 1015 20.73 -0.34 -1.31
C ARG A 1015 20.70 -0.47 -2.83
N LYS A 1016 21.81 -0.15 -3.50
CA LYS A 1016 21.96 -0.30 -4.95
C LYS A 1016 21.84 -1.76 -5.39
N GLN A 1017 22.45 -2.70 -4.68
CA GLN A 1017 22.30 -4.13 -4.95
C GLN A 1017 20.85 -4.61 -4.74
N ALA A 1018 20.18 -4.15 -3.69
CA ALA A 1018 18.78 -4.47 -3.44
C ALA A 1018 17.88 -3.89 -4.54
N TYR A 1019 18.17 -2.67 -5.00
CA TYR A 1019 17.49 -2.05 -6.13
C TYR A 1019 17.72 -2.83 -7.44
N GLU A 1020 18.96 -3.23 -7.73
CA GLU A 1020 19.29 -4.04 -8.91
C GLU A 1020 18.62 -5.41 -8.87
N ALA A 1021 18.54 -6.03 -7.69
CA ALA A 1021 17.83 -7.28 -7.48
C ALA A 1021 16.31 -7.13 -7.68
N GLU A 1022 15.69 -6.06 -7.18
CA GLU A 1022 14.27 -5.78 -7.39
C GLU A 1022 14.00 -5.40 -8.86
N LEU A 1023 14.85 -4.59 -9.49
CA LEU A 1023 14.76 -4.29 -10.93
C LEU A 1023 14.85 -5.57 -11.77
N LYS A 1024 15.79 -6.47 -11.44
CA LYS A 1024 15.90 -7.77 -12.09
C LYS A 1024 14.64 -8.60 -11.88
N ARG A 1025 14.14 -8.69 -10.65
CA ARG A 1025 12.90 -9.40 -10.33
C ARG A 1025 11.72 -8.84 -11.13
N GLN A 1026 11.56 -7.52 -11.21
CA GLN A 1026 10.49 -6.87 -11.97
C GLN A 1026 10.64 -7.10 -13.48
N ARG A 1027 11.86 -7.09 -14.03
CA ARG A 1027 12.11 -7.45 -15.43
C ARG A 1027 11.83 -8.91 -15.72
N ASP A 1028 12.22 -9.81 -14.83
CA ASP A 1028 11.95 -11.24 -14.95
C ASP A 1028 10.42 -11.49 -14.86
N ASN A 1029 9.72 -10.78 -13.97
CA ASN A 1029 8.27 -10.81 -13.85
C ASN A 1029 7.58 -10.28 -15.12
N ASP A 1030 8.01 -9.13 -15.65
CA ASP A 1030 7.49 -8.56 -16.89
C ASP A 1030 7.76 -9.49 -18.09
N ALA A 1031 8.94 -10.12 -18.13
CA ALA A 1031 9.29 -11.10 -19.15
C ALA A 1031 8.41 -12.35 -19.09
N LEU A 1032 8.07 -12.85 -17.90
CA LEU A 1032 7.09 -13.93 -17.73
C LEU A 1032 5.70 -13.50 -18.24
N CYS A 1033 5.28 -12.28 -17.90
CA CYS A 1033 4.02 -11.71 -18.38
C CYS A 1033 3.98 -11.61 -19.91
N ARG A 1034 5.04 -11.10 -20.55
CA ARG A 1034 5.14 -11.06 -22.02
C ARG A 1034 5.12 -12.44 -22.64
N LYS A 1035 5.89 -13.40 -22.12
CA LYS A 1035 5.91 -14.79 -22.61
C LYS A 1035 4.55 -15.45 -22.51
N PHE A 1036 3.80 -15.17 -21.45
CA PHE A 1036 2.43 -15.66 -21.31
C PHE A 1036 1.54 -15.04 -22.39
N ALA A 1037 1.59 -13.72 -22.60
CA ALA A 1037 0.80 -13.03 -23.62
C ALA A 1037 1.13 -13.50 -25.05
N GLU A 1038 2.43 -13.67 -25.36
CA GLU A 1038 2.94 -14.20 -26.63
C GLU A 1038 2.42 -15.59 -26.97
N LEU A 1039 2.02 -16.39 -25.97
CA LEU A 1039 1.43 -17.71 -26.18
C LEU A 1039 -0.11 -17.67 -26.10
N ALA A 1040 -0.68 -16.88 -25.19
CA ALA A 1040 -2.11 -16.84 -24.92
C ALA A 1040 -2.88 -16.07 -26.01
N ASP A 1041 -2.41 -14.89 -26.42
CA ASP A 1041 -3.13 -14.04 -27.39
C ASP A 1041 -3.19 -14.71 -28.78
N PRO A 1042 -2.09 -15.25 -29.34
CA PRO A 1042 -2.17 -15.94 -30.63
C PRO A 1042 -3.02 -17.20 -30.56
N PHE A 1043 -3.03 -17.92 -29.44
CA PHE A 1043 -3.85 -19.12 -29.27
C PHE A 1043 -5.34 -18.77 -29.19
N SER A 1044 -5.72 -17.74 -28.43
CA SER A 1044 -7.10 -17.26 -28.37
C SER A 1044 -7.60 -16.71 -29.71
N LYS A 1045 -6.74 -15.95 -30.41
CA LYS A 1045 -7.01 -15.49 -31.78
C LYS A 1045 -7.19 -16.67 -32.74
N TRP A 1046 -6.33 -17.68 -32.64
CA TRP A 1046 -6.45 -18.90 -33.44
C TRP A 1046 -7.78 -19.62 -33.19
N ILE A 1047 -8.22 -19.78 -31.93
CA ILE A 1047 -9.53 -20.38 -31.61
C ILE A 1047 -10.66 -19.61 -32.32
N SER A 1048 -10.63 -18.28 -32.22
CA SER A 1048 -11.66 -17.42 -32.83
C SER A 1048 -11.64 -17.54 -34.36
N GLU A 1049 -10.46 -17.49 -34.99
CA GLU A 1049 -10.31 -17.67 -36.43
C GLU A 1049 -10.78 -19.06 -36.91
N GLN A 1050 -10.60 -20.13 -36.11
CA GLN A 1050 -11.13 -21.44 -36.48
C GLN A 1050 -12.65 -21.48 -36.41
N LYS A 1051 -13.26 -20.85 -35.39
CA LYS A 1051 -14.73 -20.74 -35.28
C LYS A 1051 -15.31 -19.92 -36.44
N ASP A 1052 -14.68 -18.81 -36.80
CA ASP A 1052 -15.11 -17.95 -37.90
C ASP A 1052 -15.05 -18.67 -39.24
N LYS A 1053 -13.99 -19.47 -39.49
CA LYS A 1053 -13.89 -20.29 -40.70
C LYS A 1053 -15.05 -21.27 -40.84
N ILE A 1054 -15.50 -21.87 -39.74
CA ILE A 1054 -16.62 -22.83 -39.77
C ILE A 1054 -17.95 -22.09 -39.93
N THR A 1055 -18.11 -20.93 -39.29
CA THR A 1055 -19.38 -20.20 -39.24
C THR A 1055 -19.65 -19.38 -40.50
N ILE A 1056 -18.60 -18.79 -41.10
CA ILE A 1056 -18.70 -17.89 -42.26
C ILE A 1056 -18.47 -18.62 -43.59
N SER A 1057 -18.07 -19.90 -43.55
CA SER A 1057 -17.80 -20.68 -44.76
C SER A 1057 -19.03 -20.77 -45.67
N LYS A 1058 -18.82 -20.49 -46.96
CA LYS A 1058 -19.78 -20.74 -48.05
C LYS A 1058 -19.49 -22.05 -48.79
N GLU A 1059 -18.55 -22.85 -48.29
CA GLU A 1059 -18.21 -24.14 -48.88
C GLU A 1059 -19.36 -25.14 -48.72
N SER A 1060 -19.33 -26.24 -49.49
CA SER A 1060 -20.34 -27.28 -49.36
C SER A 1060 -20.32 -27.88 -47.95
N LEU A 1061 -21.47 -28.38 -47.50
CA LEU A 1061 -21.61 -28.98 -46.17
C LEU A 1061 -20.60 -30.11 -45.94
N GLU A 1062 -20.26 -30.89 -46.97
CA GLU A 1062 -19.25 -31.95 -46.85
C GLU A 1062 -17.84 -31.42 -46.60
N ASN A 1063 -17.47 -30.31 -47.23
CA ASN A 1063 -16.17 -29.66 -47.00
C ASN A 1063 -16.09 -29.07 -45.60
N GLN A 1064 -17.19 -28.49 -45.11
CA GLN A 1064 -17.29 -28.00 -43.74
C GLN A 1064 -17.18 -29.14 -42.72
N LEU A 1065 -17.87 -30.26 -42.95
CA LEU A 1065 -17.77 -31.45 -42.09
C LEU A 1065 -16.36 -32.02 -42.08
N ALA A 1066 -15.71 -32.15 -43.24
CA ALA A 1066 -14.33 -32.62 -43.35
C ALA A 1066 -13.34 -31.71 -42.60
N PHE A 1067 -13.55 -30.39 -42.64
CA PHE A 1067 -12.76 -29.43 -41.87
C PHE A 1067 -12.97 -29.59 -40.36
N VAL A 1068 -14.23 -29.76 -39.92
CA VAL A 1068 -14.57 -29.98 -38.51
C VAL A 1068 -13.98 -31.30 -38.01
N ASP A 1069 -14.08 -32.39 -38.77
CA ASP A 1069 -13.50 -33.69 -38.42
C ASP A 1069 -11.98 -33.63 -38.30
N LYS A 1070 -11.32 -32.96 -39.26
CA LYS A 1070 -9.89 -32.71 -39.20
C LYS A 1070 -9.53 -31.91 -37.94
N SER A 1071 -10.31 -30.89 -37.62
CA SER A 1071 -10.10 -30.06 -36.43
C SER A 1071 -10.29 -30.87 -35.13
N ILE A 1072 -11.31 -31.74 -35.05
CA ILE A 1072 -11.53 -32.64 -33.91
C ILE A 1072 -10.35 -33.61 -33.74
N SER A 1073 -9.88 -34.22 -34.83
CA SER A 1073 -8.73 -35.14 -34.77
C SER A 1073 -7.43 -34.45 -34.30
N GLY A 1074 -7.30 -33.15 -34.56
CA GLY A 1074 -6.17 -32.32 -34.14
C GLY A 1074 -6.26 -31.77 -32.72
N LEU A 1075 -7.41 -31.86 -32.04
CA LEU A 1075 -7.63 -31.28 -30.70
C LEU A 1075 -6.62 -31.76 -29.65
N SER A 1076 -6.23 -33.04 -29.72
CA SER A 1076 -5.26 -33.62 -28.78
C SER A 1076 -3.88 -32.96 -28.91
N SER A 1077 -3.42 -32.70 -30.14
CA SER A 1077 -2.18 -31.97 -30.42
C SER A 1077 -2.29 -30.51 -29.98
N GLU A 1078 -3.39 -29.83 -30.31
CA GLU A 1078 -3.59 -28.42 -29.94
C GLU A 1078 -3.70 -28.21 -28.43
N ARG A 1079 -4.32 -29.16 -27.71
CA ARG A 1079 -4.37 -29.16 -26.23
C ARG A 1079 -2.98 -29.19 -25.60
N THR A 1080 -1.96 -29.76 -26.26
CA THR A 1080 -0.58 -29.73 -25.72
C THR A 1080 0.01 -28.32 -25.68
N LYS A 1081 -0.47 -27.38 -26.51
CA LYS A 1081 -0.02 -25.96 -26.50
C LYS A 1081 -0.46 -25.20 -25.25
N ILE A 1082 -1.43 -25.72 -24.50
CA ILE A 1082 -1.86 -25.17 -23.21
C ILE A 1082 -0.84 -25.49 -22.09
N LYS A 1083 -0.08 -26.59 -22.22
CA LYS A 1083 0.85 -27.02 -21.16
C LYS A 1083 1.97 -25.99 -20.88
N PRO A 1084 2.63 -25.40 -21.89
CA PRO A 1084 3.55 -24.28 -21.66
C PRO A 1084 2.91 -23.07 -20.96
N LEU A 1085 1.64 -22.76 -21.24
CA LEU A 1085 0.91 -21.69 -20.55
C LEU A 1085 0.68 -22.04 -19.07
N GLN A 1086 0.38 -23.29 -18.74
CA GLN A 1086 0.27 -23.78 -17.36
C GLN A 1086 1.61 -23.65 -16.61
N ASP A 1087 2.71 -24.07 -17.25
CA ASP A 1087 4.05 -23.99 -16.66
C ASP A 1087 4.49 -22.54 -16.40
N ILE A 1088 4.12 -21.60 -17.29
CA ILE A 1088 4.38 -20.17 -17.10
C ILE A 1088 3.49 -19.59 -16.00
N GLN A 1089 2.20 -19.94 -15.97
CA GLN A 1089 1.29 -19.49 -14.92
C GLN A 1089 1.76 -19.95 -13.55
N GLU A 1090 2.22 -21.20 -13.39
CA GLU A 1090 2.75 -21.69 -12.12
C GLU A 1090 3.99 -20.90 -11.67
N LYS A 1091 4.85 -20.48 -12.61
CA LYS A 1091 5.98 -19.59 -12.33
C LYS A 1091 5.53 -18.18 -11.93
N MET A 1092 4.50 -17.65 -12.59
CA MET A 1092 3.89 -16.35 -12.26
C MET A 1092 3.27 -16.39 -10.86
N ASP A 1093 2.54 -17.44 -10.52
CA ASP A 1093 1.92 -17.63 -9.21
C ASP A 1093 2.98 -17.74 -8.10
N LYS A 1094 4.05 -18.51 -8.33
CA LYS A 1094 5.21 -18.59 -7.41
C LYS A 1094 5.93 -17.25 -7.25
N ALA A 1095 5.97 -16.43 -8.30
CA ALA A 1095 6.53 -15.08 -8.26
C ALA A 1095 5.57 -14.04 -7.64
N GLY A 1096 4.33 -14.43 -7.33
CA GLY A 1096 3.29 -13.56 -6.78
C GLY A 1096 2.65 -12.61 -7.81
N ILE A 1097 2.79 -12.92 -9.11
CA ILE A 1097 2.25 -12.11 -10.20
C ILE A 1097 0.79 -12.50 -10.42
N GLN A 1098 -0.14 -11.63 -10.06
CA GLN A 1098 -1.58 -11.91 -10.15
C GLN A 1098 -2.26 -11.29 -11.38
N ASN A 1099 -1.59 -10.33 -12.02
CA ASN A 1099 -2.13 -9.68 -13.21
C ASN A 1099 -1.04 -9.53 -14.27
N ASN A 1100 -1.44 -9.76 -15.52
CA ASN A 1100 -0.59 -9.59 -16.68
C ASN A 1100 -1.04 -8.33 -17.42
N ARG A 1101 -0.13 -7.37 -17.61
CA ARG A 1101 -0.45 -6.14 -18.38
C ARG A 1101 -0.44 -6.37 -19.89
N HIS A 1102 0.27 -7.39 -20.37
CA HIS A 1102 0.47 -7.62 -21.80
C HIS A 1102 -0.67 -8.40 -22.44
N THR A 1103 -1.53 -9.05 -21.65
CA THR A 1103 -2.75 -9.69 -22.15
C THR A 1103 -3.87 -9.54 -21.13
N THR A 1104 -5.10 -9.40 -21.62
CA THR A 1104 -6.28 -9.47 -20.75
C THR A 1104 -6.70 -10.91 -20.46
N LEU A 1105 -6.07 -11.90 -21.07
CA LEU A 1105 -6.39 -13.32 -20.94
C LEU A 1105 -5.65 -13.93 -19.76
N THR A 1106 -6.35 -14.77 -19.00
CA THR A 1106 -5.81 -15.62 -17.95
C THR A 1106 -5.75 -17.07 -18.42
N LEU A 1107 -5.01 -17.92 -17.70
CA LEU A 1107 -4.99 -19.35 -18.00
C LEU A 1107 -6.41 -19.96 -17.95
N LYS A 1108 -7.24 -19.52 -17.01
CA LYS A 1108 -8.65 -19.97 -16.92
C LYS A 1108 -9.44 -19.57 -18.16
N ASP A 1109 -9.24 -18.36 -18.69
CA ASP A 1109 -9.90 -17.93 -19.91
C ASP A 1109 -9.52 -18.82 -21.10
N VAL A 1110 -8.22 -19.09 -21.27
CA VAL A 1110 -7.73 -19.94 -22.36
C VAL A 1110 -8.28 -21.35 -22.27
N LEU A 1111 -8.32 -21.92 -21.06
CA LEU A 1111 -8.90 -23.24 -20.81
C LEU A 1111 -10.38 -23.30 -21.17
N VAL A 1112 -11.16 -22.32 -20.68
CA VAL A 1112 -12.59 -22.24 -20.96
C VAL A 1112 -12.85 -22.00 -22.45
N GLN A 1113 -12.11 -21.09 -23.10
CA GLN A 1113 -12.25 -20.84 -24.54
C GLN A 1113 -11.98 -22.10 -25.36
N PHE A 1114 -10.96 -22.88 -24.99
CA PHE A 1114 -10.65 -24.13 -25.68
C PHE A 1114 -11.70 -25.22 -25.44
N GLU A 1115 -12.23 -25.34 -24.22
CA GLU A 1115 -13.32 -26.26 -23.91
C GLU A 1115 -14.62 -25.89 -24.66
N GLN A 1116 -14.95 -24.60 -24.69
CA GLN A 1116 -16.06 -24.06 -25.49
C GLN A 1116 -15.87 -24.36 -26.98
N TYR A 1117 -14.64 -24.26 -27.50
CA TYR A 1117 -14.31 -24.61 -28.88
C TYR A 1117 -14.47 -26.12 -29.15
N GLU A 1118 -14.01 -26.98 -28.26
CA GLU A 1118 -14.19 -28.43 -28.38
C GLU A 1118 -15.68 -28.82 -28.40
N ASN A 1119 -16.48 -28.24 -27.51
CA ASN A 1119 -17.93 -28.46 -27.47
C ASN A 1119 -18.64 -27.90 -28.71
N PHE A 1120 -18.22 -26.73 -29.19
CA PHE A 1120 -18.70 -26.14 -30.44
C PHE A 1120 -18.44 -27.09 -31.62
N LEU A 1121 -17.23 -27.62 -31.78
CA LEU A 1121 -16.90 -28.55 -32.87
C LEU A 1121 -17.75 -29.82 -32.82
N LYS A 1122 -17.88 -30.44 -31.64
CA LYS A 1122 -18.68 -31.66 -31.46
C LYS A 1122 -20.14 -31.45 -31.86
N ARG A 1123 -20.74 -30.32 -31.44
CA ARG A 1123 -22.13 -29.98 -31.78
C ARG A 1123 -22.28 -29.59 -33.24
N LYS A 1124 -21.37 -28.77 -33.79
CA LYS A 1124 -21.41 -28.36 -35.19
C LYS A 1124 -21.21 -29.56 -36.12
N LYS A 1125 -20.37 -30.53 -35.74
CA LYS A 1125 -20.26 -31.82 -36.44
C LYS A 1125 -21.62 -32.52 -36.52
N LYS A 1126 -22.27 -32.75 -35.37
CA LYS A 1126 -23.58 -33.40 -35.31
C LYS A 1126 -24.61 -32.68 -36.18
N MET A 1127 -24.66 -31.34 -36.08
CA MET A 1127 -25.53 -30.50 -36.89
C MET A 1127 -25.26 -30.67 -38.40
N LEU A 1128 -23.98 -30.62 -38.82
CA LEU A 1128 -23.61 -30.77 -40.24
C LEU A 1128 -23.90 -32.19 -40.75
N GLU A 1129 -23.68 -33.22 -39.94
CA GLU A 1129 -24.04 -34.60 -40.28
C GLU A 1129 -25.55 -34.73 -40.51
N GLU A 1130 -26.36 -34.21 -39.60
CA GLU A 1130 -27.83 -34.18 -39.71
C GLU A 1130 -28.29 -33.38 -40.93
N GLU A 1131 -27.69 -32.22 -41.21
CA GLU A 1131 -28.05 -31.39 -42.35
C GLU A 1131 -27.68 -32.05 -43.69
N ILE A 1132 -26.49 -32.68 -43.78
CA ILE A 1132 -26.06 -33.43 -44.97
C ILE A 1132 -26.98 -34.62 -45.21
N GLU A 1133 -27.35 -35.33 -44.14
CA GLU A 1133 -28.30 -36.43 -44.21
C GLU A 1133 -29.66 -35.93 -44.69
N ASN A 1134 -30.19 -34.85 -44.10
CA ASN A 1134 -31.46 -34.24 -44.53
C ASN A 1134 -31.44 -33.76 -45.98
N GLN A 1135 -30.31 -33.22 -46.46
CA GLN A 1135 -30.14 -32.81 -47.86
C GLN A 1135 -30.16 -34.01 -48.81
N LYS A 1136 -29.48 -35.11 -48.46
CA LYS A 1136 -29.51 -36.37 -49.24
C LYS A 1136 -30.90 -36.98 -49.27
N LEU A 1137 -31.61 -36.92 -48.14
CA LEU A 1137 -32.97 -37.44 -47.99
C LEU A 1137 -34.05 -36.49 -48.53
N ARG A 1138 -33.67 -35.34 -49.12
CA ARG A 1138 -34.58 -34.34 -49.69
C ARG A 1138 -35.69 -33.87 -48.72
N GLY A 1139 -35.37 -33.80 -47.42
CA GLY A 1139 -36.33 -33.38 -46.40
C GLY A 1139 -37.39 -34.42 -46.01
N ILE A 1140 -37.18 -35.69 -46.35
CA ILE A 1140 -38.00 -36.81 -45.86
C ILE A 1140 -37.65 -37.09 -44.40
N THR A 1141 -38.68 -37.10 -43.56
CA THR A 1141 -38.54 -37.32 -42.12
C THR A 1141 -38.13 -38.77 -41.83
N ALA A 1142 -37.52 -39.02 -40.67
CA ALA A 1142 -37.16 -40.38 -40.24
C ALA A 1142 -38.39 -41.32 -40.20
N GLU A 1143 -39.56 -40.81 -39.82
CA GLU A 1143 -40.82 -41.56 -39.81
C GLU A 1143 -41.26 -41.97 -41.22
N GLN A 1144 -41.10 -41.08 -42.20
CA GLN A 1144 -41.38 -41.40 -43.61
C GLN A 1144 -40.32 -42.34 -44.20
N MET A 1145 -39.09 -42.31 -43.68
CA MET A 1145 -38.04 -43.26 -44.06
C MET A 1145 -38.35 -44.66 -43.57
N GLU A 1146 -38.83 -44.77 -42.33
CA GLU A 1146 -39.31 -46.02 -41.73
C GLU A 1146 -40.51 -46.56 -42.50
N GLU A 1147 -41.44 -45.70 -42.91
CA GLU A 1147 -42.58 -46.06 -43.76
C GLU A 1147 -42.13 -46.58 -45.15
N ILE A 1148 -41.12 -45.97 -45.78
CA ILE A 1148 -40.53 -46.47 -47.04
C ILE A 1148 -39.88 -47.85 -46.83
N GLU A 1149 -39.22 -48.06 -45.70
CA GLU A 1149 -38.59 -49.32 -45.35
C GLU A 1149 -39.61 -50.43 -45.05
N GLU A 1150 -40.66 -50.12 -44.30
CA GLU A 1150 -41.76 -51.03 -44.03
C GLU A 1150 -42.52 -51.39 -45.31
N ASN A 1151 -42.77 -50.42 -46.20
CA ASN A 1151 -43.39 -50.67 -47.50
C ASN A 1151 -42.51 -51.59 -48.36
N PHE A 1152 -41.19 -51.36 -48.41
CA PHE A 1152 -40.29 -52.26 -49.15
C PHE A 1152 -40.39 -53.71 -48.63
N LYS A 1153 -40.34 -53.90 -47.30
CA LYS A 1153 -40.45 -55.21 -46.65
C LYS A 1153 -41.83 -55.86 -46.85
N GLN A 1154 -42.89 -55.06 -46.96
CA GLN A 1154 -44.25 -55.59 -47.13
C GLN A 1154 -44.51 -56.12 -48.55
N PHE A 1155 -43.86 -55.55 -49.57
CA PHE A 1155 -44.11 -55.86 -50.98
C PHE A 1155 -43.03 -56.72 -51.65
N ASP A 1156 -41.87 -56.90 -51.01
CA ASP A 1156 -40.90 -57.97 -51.33
C ASP A 1156 -41.46 -59.32 -50.85
N PHE A 1157 -42.36 -59.91 -51.65
CA PHE A 1157 -43.10 -61.11 -51.24
C PHE A 1157 -42.21 -62.36 -51.20
N ASP A 1158 -41.12 -62.33 -51.96
CA ASP A 1158 -40.15 -63.42 -52.03
C ASP A 1158 -38.92 -63.23 -51.10
N ASN A 1159 -38.84 -62.09 -50.39
CA ASN A 1159 -37.69 -61.67 -49.57
C ASN A 1159 -36.38 -61.73 -50.36
N SER A 1160 -36.42 -61.46 -51.66
CA SER A 1160 -35.24 -61.47 -52.52
C SER A 1160 -34.30 -60.29 -52.23
N GLY A 1161 -34.78 -59.26 -51.51
CA GLY A 1161 -34.06 -58.01 -51.29
C GLY A 1161 -34.12 -57.06 -52.49
N THR A 1162 -34.95 -57.38 -53.48
CA THR A 1162 -35.19 -56.61 -54.71
C THR A 1162 -36.68 -56.64 -55.06
N ILE A 1163 -37.21 -55.57 -55.65
CA ILE A 1163 -38.61 -55.49 -56.07
C ILE A 1163 -38.70 -55.72 -57.58
N ASP A 1164 -39.44 -56.75 -57.99
CA ASP A 1164 -39.69 -57.07 -59.40
C ASP A 1164 -40.80 -56.19 -60.03
N ARG A 1165 -41.02 -56.28 -61.34
CA ARG A 1165 -42.03 -55.47 -62.04
C ARG A 1165 -43.45 -55.61 -61.47
N LYS A 1166 -43.83 -56.80 -61.03
CA LYS A 1166 -45.16 -57.08 -60.47
C LYS A 1166 -45.26 -56.55 -59.04
N GLU A 1167 -44.20 -56.68 -58.26
CA GLU A 1167 -44.08 -56.17 -56.89
C GLU A 1167 -44.05 -54.64 -56.86
N LEU A 1168 -43.34 -53.99 -57.79
CA LEU A 1168 -43.37 -52.53 -57.93
C LEU A 1168 -44.77 -52.06 -58.32
N THR A 1169 -45.41 -52.78 -59.25
CA THR A 1169 -46.80 -52.49 -59.63
C THR A 1169 -47.71 -52.63 -58.42
N ALA A 1170 -47.56 -53.69 -57.62
CA ALA A 1170 -48.35 -53.92 -56.40
C ALA A 1170 -48.07 -52.88 -55.31
N CYS A 1171 -46.81 -52.49 -55.11
CA CYS A 1171 -46.38 -51.47 -54.17
C CYS A 1171 -46.96 -50.11 -54.56
N LEU A 1172 -46.77 -49.67 -55.81
CA LEU A 1172 -47.35 -48.43 -56.32
C LEU A 1172 -48.88 -48.43 -56.27
N TYR A 1173 -49.50 -49.58 -56.56
CA TYR A 1173 -50.96 -49.75 -56.45
C TYR A 1173 -51.44 -49.66 -54.98
N SER A 1174 -50.69 -50.20 -54.03
CA SER A 1174 -50.99 -50.11 -52.60
C SER A 1174 -50.84 -48.68 -52.06
N LEU A 1175 -49.86 -47.95 -52.57
CA LEU A 1175 -49.64 -46.52 -52.31
C LEU A 1175 -50.67 -45.65 -53.04
N GLY A 1176 -51.49 -46.23 -53.91
CA GLY A 1176 -52.56 -45.56 -54.64
C GLY A 1176 -52.11 -44.82 -55.91
N GLU A 1177 -50.89 -45.08 -56.37
CA GLU A 1177 -50.30 -44.53 -57.59
C GLU A 1177 -50.41 -45.57 -58.73
N GLU A 1178 -51.51 -45.58 -59.47
CA GLU A 1178 -51.66 -46.43 -60.66
C GLU A 1178 -50.91 -45.81 -61.86
N ARG A 1179 -49.75 -46.38 -62.20
CA ARG A 1179 -48.96 -46.01 -63.39
C ARG A 1179 -49.22 -47.00 -64.51
N THR A 1180 -49.19 -46.53 -65.76
CA THR A 1180 -49.38 -47.40 -66.92
C THR A 1180 -48.25 -48.43 -67.00
N PRO A 1181 -48.47 -49.61 -67.61
CA PRO A 1181 -47.41 -50.61 -67.77
C PRO A 1181 -46.15 -50.07 -68.48
N LYS A 1182 -46.30 -49.04 -69.33
CA LYS A 1182 -45.19 -48.34 -70.01
C LYS A 1182 -44.38 -47.46 -69.05
N GLU A 1183 -45.06 -46.77 -68.14
CA GLU A 1183 -44.41 -45.92 -67.12
C GLU A 1183 -43.72 -46.77 -66.06
N ILE A 1184 -44.30 -47.91 -65.68
CA ILE A 1184 -43.67 -48.87 -64.77
C ILE A 1184 -42.41 -49.47 -65.40
N THR A 1185 -42.44 -49.79 -66.71
CA THR A 1185 -41.21 -50.19 -67.44
C THR A 1185 -40.17 -49.08 -67.44
N LYS A 1186 -40.59 -47.83 -67.65
CA LYS A 1186 -39.69 -46.69 -67.64
C LYS A 1186 -39.05 -46.48 -66.26
N ILE A 1187 -39.81 -46.60 -65.17
CA ILE A 1187 -39.31 -46.52 -63.79
C ILE A 1187 -38.33 -47.67 -63.52
N MET A 1188 -38.63 -48.87 -64.00
CA MET A 1188 -37.74 -50.05 -63.91
C MET A 1188 -36.43 -49.89 -64.69
N GLU A 1189 -36.44 -49.16 -65.80
CA GLU A 1189 -35.25 -48.84 -66.60
C GLU A 1189 -34.44 -47.67 -66.02
N GLU A 1190 -35.11 -46.74 -65.32
CA GLU A 1190 -34.50 -45.51 -64.80
C GLU A 1190 -33.91 -45.69 -63.39
N TYR A 1191 -34.59 -46.47 -62.53
CA TYR A 1191 -34.21 -46.72 -61.15
C TYR A 1191 -33.82 -48.20 -60.89
N GLY A 1192 -33.87 -49.07 -61.89
CA GLY A 1192 -33.45 -50.48 -61.77
C GLY A 1192 -32.59 -50.92 -62.95
N ASP A 1193 -32.30 -52.22 -63.02
CA ASP A 1193 -31.56 -52.83 -64.14
C ASP A 1193 -32.49 -53.28 -65.28
N GLY A 1194 -33.73 -52.75 -65.32
CA GLY A 1194 -34.79 -53.13 -66.27
C GLY A 1194 -35.57 -54.40 -65.91
N LYS A 1195 -35.14 -55.15 -64.87
CA LYS A 1195 -35.86 -56.31 -64.33
C LYS A 1195 -36.32 -56.10 -62.87
N ASP A 1196 -35.37 -55.78 -61.99
CA ASP A 1196 -35.57 -55.70 -60.54
C ASP A 1196 -34.95 -54.39 -59.98
N ILE A 1197 -35.49 -53.88 -58.87
CA ILE A 1197 -35.02 -52.65 -58.18
C ILE A 1197 -34.53 -53.01 -56.77
N SER A 1198 -33.29 -52.68 -56.43
CA SER A 1198 -32.75 -52.89 -55.07
C SER A 1198 -33.32 -51.90 -54.05
N TYR A 1199 -33.21 -52.21 -52.75
CA TYR A 1199 -33.70 -51.33 -51.68
C TYR A 1199 -33.17 -49.88 -51.77
N GLU A 1200 -31.87 -49.68 -52.03
CA GLU A 1200 -31.29 -48.33 -52.13
C GLU A 1200 -31.88 -47.54 -53.32
N ARG A 1201 -32.10 -48.21 -54.44
CA ARG A 1201 -32.68 -47.57 -55.63
C ARG A 1201 -34.18 -47.37 -55.53
N PHE A 1202 -34.87 -48.29 -54.86
CA PHE A 1202 -36.26 -48.15 -54.49
C PHE A 1202 -36.44 -46.97 -53.52
N LYS A 1203 -35.52 -46.81 -52.58
CA LYS A 1203 -35.45 -45.65 -51.69
C LYS A 1203 -35.25 -44.36 -52.50
N ASP A 1204 -34.31 -44.30 -53.44
CA ASP A 1204 -34.14 -43.14 -54.33
C ASP A 1204 -35.43 -42.81 -55.11
N PHE A 1205 -36.10 -43.84 -55.65
CA PHE A 1205 -37.37 -43.70 -56.36
C PHE A 1205 -38.49 -43.19 -55.43
N MET A 1206 -38.65 -43.77 -54.24
CA MET A 1206 -39.63 -43.35 -53.25
C MET A 1206 -39.34 -41.93 -52.76
N ILE A 1207 -38.07 -41.56 -52.59
CA ILE A 1207 -37.66 -40.20 -52.25
C ILE A 1207 -38.15 -39.20 -53.31
N VAL A 1208 -38.08 -39.56 -54.60
CA VAL A 1208 -38.60 -38.75 -55.70
C VAL A 1208 -40.12 -38.74 -55.73
N LEU A 1209 -40.76 -39.91 -55.57
CA LEU A 1209 -42.23 -40.06 -55.62
C LEU A 1209 -42.93 -39.31 -54.48
N PHE A 1210 -42.41 -39.40 -53.26
CA PHE A 1210 -42.90 -38.62 -52.12
C PHE A 1210 -42.48 -37.15 -52.22
N GLY A 1211 -41.32 -36.89 -52.84
CA GLY A 1211 -40.73 -35.58 -53.07
C GLY A 1211 -41.43 -34.71 -54.13
N ASP A 1212 -42.19 -35.31 -55.05
CA ASP A 1212 -43.04 -34.55 -55.98
C ASP A 1212 -44.19 -33.90 -55.19
N THR A 1213 -44.11 -32.57 -55.07
CA THR A 1213 -45.22 -31.72 -54.65
C THR A 1213 -46.12 -31.47 -55.84
N ASP A 1214 -47.39 -31.84 -55.73
CA ASP A 1214 -48.41 -31.45 -56.70
C ASP A 1214 -48.27 -29.95 -56.99
N THR A 1215 -48.20 -29.62 -58.27
CA THR A 1215 -48.14 -28.23 -58.72
C THR A 1215 -49.40 -27.48 -58.30
N LYS A 1216 -49.29 -26.15 -58.19
CA LYS A 1216 -50.43 -25.28 -57.95
C LYS A 1216 -51.60 -25.61 -58.88
N ASP A 1217 -51.30 -25.86 -60.15
CA ASP A 1217 -52.28 -26.18 -61.18
C ASP A 1217 -52.91 -27.56 -60.98
N GLU A 1218 -52.17 -28.57 -60.52
CA GLU A 1218 -52.69 -29.89 -60.19
C GLU A 1218 -53.62 -29.88 -58.97
N ILE A 1219 -53.33 -29.07 -57.96
CA ILE A 1219 -54.21 -28.86 -56.80
C ILE A 1219 -55.48 -28.13 -57.23
N ILE A 1220 -55.37 -27.09 -58.05
CA ILE A 1220 -56.53 -26.38 -58.63
C ILE A 1220 -57.39 -27.34 -59.44
N ASN A 1221 -56.79 -28.16 -60.31
CA ASN A 1221 -57.51 -29.17 -61.09
C ASN A 1221 -58.19 -30.22 -60.20
N SER A 1222 -57.57 -30.57 -59.07
CA SER A 1222 -58.15 -31.47 -58.08
C SER A 1222 -59.41 -30.87 -57.44
N PHE A 1223 -59.38 -29.59 -57.08
CA PHE A 1223 -60.56 -28.87 -56.60
C PHE A 1223 -61.66 -28.75 -57.66
N ILE A 1224 -61.30 -28.46 -58.92
CA ILE A 1224 -62.25 -28.40 -60.05
C ILE A 1224 -62.95 -29.75 -60.22
N LEU A 1225 -62.20 -30.85 -60.14
CA LEU A 1225 -62.72 -32.19 -60.31
C LEU A 1225 -63.70 -32.57 -59.18
N ILE A 1226 -63.32 -32.36 -57.91
CA ILE A 1226 -64.19 -32.64 -56.75
C ILE A 1226 -65.46 -31.80 -56.81
N ASN A 1227 -65.34 -30.53 -57.16
CA ASN A 1227 -66.46 -29.62 -57.27
C ASN A 1227 -67.19 -29.72 -58.63
N ARG A 1228 -66.99 -30.79 -59.41
CA ARG A 1228 -67.71 -31.05 -60.67
C ARG A 1228 -67.71 -29.87 -61.64
N GLY A 1229 -66.63 -29.11 -61.69
CA GLY A 1229 -66.47 -27.93 -62.55
C GLY A 1229 -66.96 -26.60 -61.98
N PHE A 1230 -67.49 -26.55 -60.75
CA PHE A 1230 -67.83 -25.29 -60.09
C PHE A 1230 -66.57 -24.50 -59.70
N LYS A 1231 -66.62 -23.18 -59.89
CA LYS A 1231 -65.51 -22.26 -59.56
C LYS A 1231 -65.30 -22.01 -58.06
N VAL A 1232 -66.19 -22.51 -57.22
CA VAL A 1232 -66.14 -22.38 -55.75
C VAL A 1232 -66.27 -23.75 -55.12
N ALA A 1233 -65.59 -23.95 -54.01
CA ALA A 1233 -65.64 -25.17 -53.24
C ALA A 1233 -66.92 -25.21 -52.41
N LYS A 1234 -67.75 -26.23 -52.63
CA LYS A 1234 -69.00 -26.44 -51.87
C LYS A 1234 -68.79 -27.56 -50.85
N LYS A 1235 -69.20 -27.32 -49.61
CA LYS A 1235 -69.06 -28.26 -48.50
C LYS A 1235 -69.65 -29.63 -48.84
N ASP A 1236 -70.89 -29.67 -49.30
CA ASP A 1236 -71.61 -30.90 -49.66
C ASP A 1236 -70.91 -31.73 -50.75
N LEU A 1237 -70.15 -31.09 -51.64
CA LEU A 1237 -69.40 -31.78 -52.71
C LEU A 1237 -68.06 -32.33 -52.22
N MET A 1238 -67.43 -31.66 -51.26
CA MET A 1238 -66.18 -32.11 -50.65
C MET A 1238 -66.43 -33.25 -49.66
N GLU A 1239 -67.54 -33.23 -48.89
CA GLU A 1239 -67.92 -34.31 -47.95
C GLU A 1239 -68.10 -35.68 -48.61
N LEU A 1240 -68.34 -35.72 -49.92
CA LEU A 1240 -68.44 -36.97 -50.68
C LEU A 1240 -67.11 -37.71 -50.79
N VAL A 1241 -65.98 -37.01 -50.68
CA VAL A 1241 -64.65 -37.52 -51.06
C VAL A 1241 -63.58 -37.25 -49.99
N MET A 1242 -63.76 -36.20 -49.17
CA MET A 1242 -62.83 -35.74 -48.14
C MET A 1242 -63.37 -36.02 -46.73
N ASP A 1243 -62.50 -35.98 -45.73
CA ASP A 1243 -62.91 -36.11 -44.32
C ASP A 1243 -63.27 -34.75 -43.69
N ASP A 1244 -64.03 -34.79 -42.61
CA ASP A 1244 -64.51 -33.57 -41.93
C ASP A 1244 -63.37 -32.71 -41.39
N HIS A 1245 -62.21 -33.29 -41.04
CA HIS A 1245 -61.08 -32.56 -40.47
C HIS A 1245 -60.40 -31.67 -41.52
N ASP A 1246 -60.13 -32.24 -42.69
CA ASP A 1246 -59.52 -31.55 -43.82
C ASP A 1246 -60.48 -30.49 -44.39
N ILE A 1247 -61.78 -30.82 -44.46
CA ILE A 1247 -62.82 -29.86 -44.85
C ILE A 1247 -62.83 -28.68 -43.87
N ASN A 1248 -62.89 -28.92 -42.56
CA ASN A 1248 -62.92 -27.83 -41.57
C ASN A 1248 -61.67 -26.95 -41.64
N TYR A 1249 -60.50 -27.53 -41.91
CA TYR A 1249 -59.28 -26.75 -42.11
C TYR A 1249 -59.40 -25.82 -43.32
N ILE A 1250 -59.84 -26.32 -44.48
CA ILE A 1250 -60.09 -25.51 -45.69
C ILE A 1250 -61.12 -24.42 -45.39
N LEU A 1251 -62.23 -24.74 -44.73
CA LEU A 1251 -63.29 -23.77 -44.41
C LEU A 1251 -62.80 -22.66 -43.47
N SER A 1252 -61.87 -22.96 -42.56
CA SER A 1252 -61.30 -21.98 -41.62
C SER A 1252 -60.22 -21.08 -42.24
N THR A 1253 -59.62 -21.52 -43.35
CA THR A 1253 -58.47 -20.85 -43.97
C THR A 1253 -58.77 -20.25 -45.34
N ALA A 1254 -59.81 -20.73 -46.05
CA ALA A 1254 -60.20 -20.23 -47.37
C ALA A 1254 -61.14 -19.02 -47.29
N PRO A 1255 -61.00 -18.02 -48.19
CA PRO A 1255 -61.93 -16.89 -48.27
C PRO A 1255 -63.36 -17.32 -48.60
N LYS A 1256 -64.33 -16.76 -47.87
CA LYS A 1256 -65.77 -17.02 -48.08
C LYS A 1256 -66.36 -16.09 -49.15
N VAL A 1257 -67.10 -16.66 -50.11
CA VAL A 1257 -67.78 -15.94 -51.22
C VAL A 1257 -69.28 -16.30 -51.21
N GLU A 1258 -70.14 -15.54 -51.91
CA GLU A 1258 -71.62 -15.66 -51.86
C GLU A 1258 -72.17 -17.09 -52.02
N ASP A 1259 -71.49 -17.98 -52.76
CA ASP A 1259 -71.95 -19.36 -53.06
C ASP A 1259 -70.96 -20.48 -52.65
N GLY A 1260 -69.95 -20.20 -51.81
CA GLY A 1260 -68.98 -21.21 -51.37
C GLY A 1260 -67.64 -20.62 -50.89
N TYR A 1261 -66.57 -21.40 -51.03
CA TYR A 1261 -65.22 -21.01 -50.64
C TYR A 1261 -64.30 -20.90 -51.86
N ASP A 1262 -63.49 -19.85 -51.92
CA ASP A 1262 -62.55 -19.62 -53.02
C ASP A 1262 -61.28 -20.46 -52.84
N TYR A 1263 -61.27 -21.63 -53.46
CA TYR A 1263 -60.11 -22.52 -53.44
C TYR A 1263 -58.95 -22.01 -54.30
N HIS A 1264 -59.18 -21.12 -55.28
CA HIS A 1264 -58.12 -20.56 -56.11
C HIS A 1264 -57.26 -19.61 -55.28
N THR A 1265 -57.89 -18.64 -54.62
CA THR A 1265 -57.21 -17.69 -53.73
C THR A 1265 -56.58 -18.41 -52.54
N TRP A 1266 -57.25 -19.41 -51.97
CA TRP A 1266 -56.68 -20.24 -50.90
C TRP A 1266 -55.43 -21.01 -51.35
N THR A 1267 -55.45 -21.61 -52.53
CA THR A 1267 -54.28 -22.34 -53.07
C THR A 1267 -53.13 -21.36 -53.36
N GLU A 1268 -53.42 -20.16 -53.85
CA GLU A 1268 -52.41 -19.10 -53.99
C GLU A 1268 -51.79 -18.72 -52.65
N GLU A 1269 -52.62 -18.52 -51.64
CA GLU A 1269 -52.17 -18.15 -50.31
C GLU A 1269 -51.30 -19.24 -49.68
N VAL A 1270 -51.74 -20.49 -49.72
CA VAL A 1270 -51.01 -21.66 -49.17
C VAL A 1270 -49.67 -21.90 -49.87
N PHE A 1271 -49.56 -21.60 -51.18
CA PHE A 1271 -48.28 -21.71 -51.89
C PHE A 1271 -47.37 -20.49 -51.68
N SER A 1272 -47.93 -19.36 -51.22
CA SER A 1272 -47.18 -18.12 -50.91
C SER A 1272 -46.75 -17.98 -49.45
N ARG A 1273 -47.34 -18.78 -48.55
CA ARG A 1273 -46.93 -18.94 -47.15
C ARG A 1273 -45.72 -19.85 -47.07
#